data_AF-A0A1Y2HH46-F1
#
_entry.id   AF-A0A1Y2HH46-F1
#
_cell.length_a   1.000
_cell.length_b   1.000
_cell.length_c   1.000
_cell.angle_alpha   90.00
_cell.angle_beta   90.00
_cell.angle_gamma   90.00
#
_symmetry.space_group_name_H-M   'P 1'
#
loop_
_entity.id
_entity.type
_entity.pdbx_description
1 polymer ?
#
loop_
_entity_poly.entity_id
_entity_poly.type
_entity_poly.pdbx_seq_one_letter_code
_entity_poly.pdbx_strand_id
1 'polypeptide(L)'
;MLTVLRCISNYILPPEHGVDEDEDGENGDSLDEEDNEGNEADAAEDEDDAPPKRKSTTAASQAPRVRIAKKEFKIVYVAPMKALAAEVVEKFSKRLAPLGMQVRELTGDMQLTKQEILATQMIVTTPEKWDVITRKSTGDSELAQKVKLLIIDEVHLLNEDRGTVLETIVARTQRQVETSQSLIRIVGLSATLPNFVDVAEFLRVNPYKGLFFFDDGFRPVPLTQHFVGIKGKTNSASQRYALARACYDKASEQLKDGHQVMVFVHSRKDTYKAAQAMRESAMQHDEMHLFDCKDNEQYGYWSQQVGKSRSAQVKELFQFGFGMHHAGMLRADRTLTERLFAAGVIKVLFCTATLAWGVNLPAHAVIIRGTDVYDAQKGSFVDVGILDVLQIFGRAGRPQYENEGVGYILTPYEKLSHYVSQMTQQHPIESQFASSLVDNLNAEIALGTVANVNEAIQWLGYTYLYVRMRKNPGRYGITTDDDPSLTIKRAELIKEAARVLVHTNMVVFDENTGMLGSKDIGRIASTYYIKQPTVELINQKLHDGMAEANVLQLLSECHEFHQIKLRLEEVKELDTLLKSKNGTIPCQILAKEVADSPTKVNLLLQAYISNVRVQEFSLVSDTMYIAQNAGRILRAMFEFALNRGFSTTCNSILAMCKSVERRMWPYVHPLAQFSVVPHEIVEKLMRLEHTTIDDLRDMQPDDVGRLIHNNRYGLTVSNCAWQFPWLEFETRVAPITSTVIELHLDVTCNFDWLDAVHGNLQAFWIWVEGPEQQVYHTEQILIQKSKYHEPLIMSIKMPIGSEPPTQLYVHWVSDSWIGSESIATVTLDRLILPDLYTPHTDLLPLNPLPITALNNPILEQICAPKFQYFNPIQTQVFHTLYHTRENVLLGAPTGSGKTVAAELAMWSTLRDFPKSKIVYIAPLKALVRERVDDWKVKLAPLGMKIVELTGDVAPDMDTITKGDLIITTPEKWDGVSRSWRNRQYVQAVRCVIIDEIHLLGGDRGPILEIIVSRMHYISQTTKTPIRIVGLSTALANARDLADWLNISPRGMFNFRHSVRPVQLETYIDGFAGKHYCPRMATMNRPCYAAILKHSPKQPALVFVSSRRQTRLTAYDLISYCCLDDSPKRFLRMEDDELEGCLERVKDSHLQHTLAFGIGMHHAGLTESDRKIVEGLFVAQKIQVLVATSTLAWGVNTPAHLVCVKGTEFYDAKKKKYVDFDITDVLQMMGRAGRPGYDDKGVACVFVEESKKNFYKKFLHSPFPVESSLHNTSTTT
;
A
#
# COMPACT_ATOMS: atom_id res chain seq x y z
N MET A 1 13.22 26.66 -14.86
CA MET A 1 13.37 27.53 -13.65
C MET A 1 12.16 28.43 -13.45
N LEU A 2 11.82 29.32 -14.39
CA LEU A 2 10.64 30.22 -14.27
C LEU A 2 9.33 29.47 -13.95
N THR A 3 9.11 28.32 -14.59
CA THR A 3 7.93 27.48 -14.31
C THR A 3 7.88 26.96 -12.88
N VAL A 4 9.04 26.60 -12.33
CA VAL A 4 9.19 26.15 -10.93
C VAL A 4 8.89 27.31 -9.99
N LEU A 5 9.46 28.49 -10.24
CA LEU A 5 9.20 29.71 -9.44
C LEU A 5 7.71 30.11 -9.46
N ARG A 6 7.04 30.02 -10.61
CA ARG A 6 5.60 30.31 -10.73
C ARG A 6 4.74 29.30 -9.97
N CYS A 7 5.13 28.02 -9.95
CA CYS A 7 4.47 27.01 -9.11
C CYS A 7 4.62 27.34 -7.63
N ILE A 8 5.84 27.73 -7.20
CA ILE A 8 6.15 28.06 -5.81
C ILE A 8 5.49 29.36 -5.36
N SER A 9 5.23 30.32 -6.27
CA SER A 9 4.69 31.63 -5.91
C SER A 9 3.35 31.57 -5.15
N ASN A 10 2.54 30.54 -5.39
CA ASN A 10 1.28 30.30 -4.67
C ASN A 10 1.48 29.77 -3.23
N TYR A 11 2.71 29.43 -2.85
CA TYR A 11 3.08 28.84 -1.55
C TYR A 11 4.08 29.71 -0.77
N ILE A 12 4.26 30.96 -1.20
CA ILE A 12 5.03 31.96 -0.47
C ILE A 12 4.16 32.48 0.67
N LEU A 13 4.65 32.36 1.90
CA LEU A 13 3.96 32.88 3.08
C LEU A 13 4.17 34.40 3.18
N PRO A 14 3.18 35.17 3.66
CA PRO A 14 3.36 36.59 3.93
C PRO A 14 4.46 36.82 4.99
N PRO A 15 5.22 37.92 4.92
CA PRO A 15 6.17 38.29 5.96
C PRO A 15 5.40 38.63 7.24
N GLU A 16 5.72 37.96 8.35
CA GLU A 16 5.19 38.32 9.68
C GLU A 16 5.72 39.71 10.06
N HIS A 17 4.81 40.65 10.35
CA HIS A 17 5.14 41.78 11.21
C HIS A 17 5.30 41.22 12.62
N GLY A 18 6.47 41.46 13.23
CA GLY A 18 6.85 40.91 14.52
C GLY A 18 5.74 40.97 15.56
N VAL A 19 5.36 39.79 16.04
CA VAL A 19 4.80 39.57 17.36
C VAL A 19 5.60 38.40 17.92
N ASP A 20 6.08 38.58 19.13
CA ASP A 20 7.11 37.80 19.81
C ASP A 20 6.89 36.28 19.78
N GLU A 21 8.00 35.57 19.58
CA GLU A 21 8.12 34.13 19.79
C GLU A 21 8.02 33.83 21.29
N ASP A 22 6.90 33.26 21.72
CA ASP A 22 6.79 32.40 22.90
C ASP A 22 5.56 31.50 22.69
N GLU A 23 5.77 30.30 22.12
CA GLU A 23 4.88 29.14 22.27
C GLU A 23 5.54 27.87 21.69
N ASP A 24 6.66 27.46 22.30
CA ASP A 24 7.03 26.04 22.36
C ASP A 24 6.44 25.48 23.66
N GLY A 25 5.22 24.95 23.56
CA GLY A 25 4.50 24.28 24.65
C GLY A 25 4.08 22.88 24.21
N GLU A 26 4.98 21.91 24.37
CA GLU A 26 4.62 20.50 24.44
C GLU A 26 3.91 20.19 25.78
N ASN A 27 2.91 19.30 25.69
CA ASN A 27 2.34 18.45 26.73
C ASN A 27 1.21 18.99 27.62
N GLY A 28 0.02 18.40 27.42
CA GLY A 28 -0.59 17.51 28.40
C GLY A 28 -1.24 18.14 29.64
N ASP A 29 -2.57 18.21 29.63
CA ASP A 29 -3.38 18.26 30.86
C ASP A 29 -4.28 17.03 30.95
N SER A 30 -3.76 16.02 31.65
CA SER A 30 -4.52 15.11 32.49
C SER A 30 -4.73 15.78 33.84
N LEU A 31 -5.98 15.78 34.32
CA LEU A 31 -6.39 16.30 35.61
C LEU A 31 -5.66 15.62 36.79
N ASP A 32 -5.26 16.47 37.73
CA ASP A 32 -4.60 16.19 39.00
C ASP A 32 -5.42 15.33 39.98
N GLU A 33 -4.72 14.52 40.78
CA GLU A 33 -4.95 14.34 42.22
C GLU A 33 -3.60 14.04 42.92
N GLU A 34 -3.16 15.04 43.71
CA GLU A 34 -2.55 15.01 45.06
C GLU A 34 -1.27 14.19 45.40
N ASP A 35 -0.33 14.98 45.98
CA ASP A 35 0.47 14.75 47.19
C ASP A 35 1.95 14.30 47.15
N ASN A 36 2.69 15.02 48.03
CA ASN A 36 3.99 14.78 48.68
C ASN A 36 5.30 15.37 48.11
N GLU A 37 5.61 16.56 48.65
CA GLU A 37 6.79 16.89 49.49
C GLU A 37 8.12 16.14 49.27
N GLY A 38 9.20 16.91 49.08
CA GLY A 38 10.57 16.46 49.37
C GLY A 38 11.70 17.31 48.77
N ASN A 39 12.18 18.29 49.55
CA ASN A 39 13.54 18.87 49.59
C ASN A 39 14.66 17.93 49.09
N GLU A 40 15.82 18.35 48.55
CA GLU A 40 16.74 19.46 48.87
C GLU A 40 17.94 19.38 47.89
N ALA A 41 18.60 20.53 47.61
CA ALA A 41 20.05 20.76 47.43
C ALA A 41 20.85 19.93 46.38
N ASP A 42 21.79 20.45 45.57
CA ASP A 42 22.89 21.35 45.89
C ASP A 42 23.52 21.96 44.60
N ALA A 43 24.15 23.11 44.79
CA ALA A 43 24.96 23.85 43.84
C ALA A 43 26.39 23.31 43.72
N ALA A 44 27.08 23.60 42.60
CA ALA A 44 28.50 23.97 42.62
C ALA A 44 28.93 24.59 41.28
N GLU A 45 29.64 25.70 41.42
CA GLU A 45 30.26 26.58 40.43
C GLU A 45 31.66 26.08 39.99
N ASP A 46 32.36 26.96 39.27
CA ASP A 46 33.80 27.03 38.94
C ASP A 46 34.17 26.58 37.51
N GLU A 47 34.90 27.34 36.69
CA GLU A 47 35.61 28.62 36.85
C GLU A 47 36.04 29.15 35.45
N ASP A 48 36.39 30.43 35.40
CA ASP A 48 36.76 31.31 34.28
C ASP A 48 38.01 30.90 33.43
N ASP A 49 38.16 31.47 32.21
CA ASP A 49 39.18 32.53 31.90
C ASP A 49 39.30 32.91 30.39
N ALA A 50 38.93 34.17 30.08
CA ALA A 50 39.50 35.17 29.12
C ALA A 50 39.90 34.85 27.64
N PRO A 51 40.15 35.85 26.75
CA PRO A 51 39.57 37.19 26.52
C PRO A 51 39.17 37.45 25.02
N PRO A 52 38.58 38.61 24.65
CA PRO A 52 37.82 38.79 23.41
C PRO A 52 38.64 39.36 22.24
N LYS A 53 38.36 38.95 21.00
CA LYS A 53 38.89 39.60 19.78
C LYS A 53 37.80 39.94 18.75
N ARG A 54 37.49 41.24 18.71
CA ARG A 54 37.14 42.13 17.57
C ARG A 54 36.13 41.60 16.53
N LYS A 55 34.91 42.14 16.62
CA LYS A 55 33.93 42.24 15.54
C LYS A 55 34.50 43.03 14.36
N SER A 56 34.70 42.38 13.21
CA SER A 56 34.77 43.05 11.91
C SER A 56 33.36 43.13 11.32
N THR A 57 32.87 44.35 11.19
CA THR A 57 31.67 44.71 10.44
C THR A 57 31.91 44.51 8.96
N THR A 58 31.36 43.44 8.39
CA THR A 58 30.97 43.39 6.98
C THR A 58 29.49 43.07 6.93
N ALA A 59 28.69 44.11 6.72
CA ALA A 59 27.29 44.01 6.35
C ALA A 59 27.19 43.31 4.99
N ALA A 60 27.11 41.98 5.01
CA ALA A 60 26.53 41.24 3.90
C ALA A 60 25.02 41.47 3.97
N SER A 61 24.48 42.15 2.96
CA SER A 61 23.05 42.33 2.75
C SER A 61 22.31 41.00 2.91
N GLN A 62 21.64 40.80 4.05
CA GLN A 62 20.71 39.69 4.21
C GLN A 62 19.50 40.01 3.32
N ALA A 63 19.50 39.42 2.12
CA ALA A 63 18.31 39.39 1.29
C ALA A 63 17.16 38.79 2.11
N PRO A 64 15.92 39.31 2.01
CA PRO A 64 14.78 38.79 2.75
C PRO A 64 14.62 37.30 2.43
N ARG A 65 14.72 36.44 3.45
CA ARG A 65 14.51 34.99 3.30
C ARG A 65 13.03 34.75 3.02
N VAL A 66 12.69 34.45 1.77
CA VAL A 66 11.35 34.05 1.36
C VAL A 66 10.94 32.77 2.12
N ARG A 67 9.89 32.84 2.95
CA ARG A 67 9.34 31.70 3.70
C ARG A 67 8.35 30.95 2.80
N ILE A 68 8.58 29.65 2.59
CA ILE A 68 7.79 28.80 1.68
C ILE A 68 7.10 27.70 2.49
N ALA A 69 5.82 27.42 2.20
CA ALA A 69 5.07 26.30 2.78
C ALA A 69 5.55 24.93 2.26
N LYS A 70 6.73 24.48 2.70
CA LYS A 70 7.46 23.30 2.18
C LYS A 70 6.72 21.96 2.30
N LYS A 71 5.70 21.87 3.15
CA LYS A 71 4.94 20.63 3.42
C LYS A 71 3.69 20.45 2.54
N GLU A 72 3.28 21.49 1.81
CA GLU A 72 2.00 21.52 1.08
C GLU A 72 2.08 21.11 -0.39
N PHE A 73 3.28 21.07 -0.99
CA PHE A 73 3.45 20.76 -2.40
C PHE A 73 4.66 19.87 -2.70
N LYS A 74 4.63 19.23 -3.87
CA LYS A 74 5.70 18.44 -4.46
C LYS A 74 5.81 18.74 -5.97
N ILE A 75 7.04 18.72 -6.47
CA ILE A 75 7.38 18.85 -7.89
C ILE A 75 8.04 17.56 -8.33
N VAL A 76 7.56 17.00 -9.45
CA VAL A 76 8.12 15.77 -10.04
C VAL A 76 8.76 16.12 -11.38
N TYR A 77 10.02 15.75 -11.56
CA TYR A 77 10.75 15.87 -12.81
C TYR A 77 11.07 14.47 -13.33
N VAL A 78 10.45 14.10 -14.45
CA VAL A 78 10.65 12.83 -15.12
C VAL A 78 11.71 13.02 -16.20
N ALA A 79 12.88 12.43 -15.99
CA ALA A 79 13.99 12.43 -16.94
C ALA A 79 14.08 11.07 -17.66
N PRO A 80 14.33 11.02 -18.98
CA PRO A 80 14.41 9.77 -19.74
C PRO A 80 15.51 8.82 -19.25
N MET A 81 16.62 9.34 -18.72
CA MET A 81 17.77 8.54 -18.30
C MET A 81 18.25 8.88 -16.89
N LYS A 82 18.82 7.89 -16.21
CA LYS A 82 19.42 8.04 -14.87
C LYS A 82 20.55 9.09 -14.85
N ALA A 83 21.39 9.13 -15.88
CA ALA A 83 22.51 10.07 -15.93
C ALA A 83 22.02 11.53 -16.01
N LEU A 84 20.99 11.78 -16.84
CA LEU A 84 20.34 13.08 -16.90
C LEU A 84 19.64 13.43 -15.58
N ALA A 85 19.00 12.47 -14.92
CA ALA A 85 18.39 12.69 -13.61
C ALA A 85 19.42 13.21 -12.58
N ALA A 86 20.59 12.59 -12.49
CA ALA A 86 21.67 13.03 -11.60
C ALA A 86 22.16 14.45 -11.92
N GLU A 87 22.32 14.78 -13.21
CA GLU A 87 22.72 16.11 -13.67
C GLU A 87 21.67 17.18 -13.30
N VAL A 88 20.39 16.87 -13.52
CA VAL A 88 19.25 17.73 -13.19
C VAL A 88 19.20 17.99 -11.68
N VAL A 89 19.42 16.96 -10.86
CA VAL A 89 19.50 17.10 -9.39
C VAL A 89 20.62 18.05 -9.00
N GLU A 90 21.82 17.90 -9.56
CA GLU A 90 22.94 18.80 -9.24
C GLU A 90 22.63 20.26 -9.60
N LYS A 91 22.10 20.49 -10.81
CA LYS A 91 21.75 21.82 -11.32
C LYS A 91 20.65 22.48 -10.49
N PHE A 92 19.56 21.76 -10.21
CA PHE A 92 18.43 22.33 -9.45
C PHE A 92 18.74 22.44 -7.96
N SER A 93 19.54 21.56 -7.37
CA SER A 93 20.01 21.69 -5.98
C SER A 93 20.77 23.01 -5.79
N LYS A 94 21.72 23.32 -6.69
CA LYS A 94 22.46 24.59 -6.65
C LYS A 94 21.55 25.82 -6.85
N ARG A 95 20.60 25.75 -7.79
CA ARG A 95 19.72 26.88 -8.14
C ARG A 95 18.59 27.13 -7.14
N LEU A 96 18.09 26.10 -6.46
CA LEU A 96 16.98 26.20 -5.50
C LEU A 96 17.46 26.28 -4.04
N ALA A 97 18.77 26.10 -3.79
CA ALA A 97 19.37 26.28 -2.46
C ALA A 97 19.03 27.63 -1.79
N PRO A 98 19.02 28.79 -2.50
CA PRO A 98 18.63 30.07 -1.89
C PRO A 98 17.19 30.11 -1.34
N LEU A 99 16.30 29.25 -1.85
CA LEU A 99 14.91 29.12 -1.39
C LEU A 99 14.76 28.06 -0.28
N GLY A 100 15.85 27.41 0.14
CA GLY A 100 15.84 26.35 1.14
C GLY A 100 15.06 25.10 0.71
N MET A 101 14.88 24.86 -0.60
CA MET A 101 14.22 23.67 -1.12
C MET A 101 15.21 22.52 -1.28
N GLN A 102 14.75 21.30 -1.01
CA GLN A 102 15.51 20.08 -1.22
C GLN A 102 15.13 19.42 -2.54
N VAL A 103 16.16 19.04 -3.30
CA VAL A 103 16.06 18.29 -4.56
C VAL A 103 16.79 16.96 -4.36
N ARG A 104 16.13 15.84 -4.67
CA ARG A 104 16.74 14.51 -4.55
C ARG A 104 16.44 13.65 -5.77
N GLU A 105 17.38 12.76 -6.05
CA GLU A 105 17.24 11.70 -7.06
C GLU A 105 16.44 10.53 -6.46
N LEU A 106 15.48 10.02 -7.22
CA LEU A 106 14.75 8.79 -6.93
C LEU A 106 14.76 7.89 -8.16
N THR A 107 15.73 6.99 -8.24
CA THR A 107 15.93 6.10 -9.40
C THR A 107 16.02 4.64 -8.95
N GLY A 108 16.34 3.72 -9.87
CA GLY A 108 16.54 2.31 -9.52
C GLY A 108 17.67 2.10 -8.50
N ASP A 109 18.75 2.87 -8.61
CA ASP A 109 19.97 2.69 -7.81
C ASP A 109 19.98 3.56 -6.54
N MET A 110 19.18 4.64 -6.52
CA MET A 110 19.00 5.52 -5.36
C MET A 110 17.55 5.45 -4.89
N GLN A 111 17.34 4.84 -3.72
CA GLN A 111 16.06 4.82 -3.02
C GLN A 111 16.05 5.89 -1.93
N LEU A 112 14.91 6.56 -1.79
CA LEU A 112 14.66 7.49 -0.69
C LEU A 112 13.74 6.81 0.33
N THR A 113 14.03 7.02 1.61
CA THR A 113 13.13 6.62 2.69
C THR A 113 11.87 7.48 2.66
N LYS A 114 10.78 7.01 3.28
CA LYS A 114 9.52 7.78 3.38
C LYS A 114 9.73 9.16 4.03
N GLN A 115 10.60 9.24 5.04
CA GLN A 115 10.96 10.50 5.70
C GLN A 115 11.70 11.45 4.75
N GLU A 116 12.65 10.95 3.97
CA GLU A 116 13.36 11.74 2.96
C GLU A 116 12.43 12.22 1.83
N ILE A 117 11.50 11.36 1.39
CA ILE A 117 10.48 11.73 0.39
C ILE A 117 9.59 12.86 0.94
N LEU A 118 9.17 12.78 2.21
CA LEU A 118 8.37 13.83 2.85
C LEU A 118 9.15 15.14 3.02
N ALA A 119 10.45 15.07 3.30
CA ALA A 119 11.33 16.25 3.42
C ALA A 119 11.69 16.90 2.06
N THR A 120 11.70 16.13 0.97
CA THR A 120 12.12 16.59 -0.37
C THR A 120 11.01 17.32 -1.12
N GLN A 121 11.23 18.53 -1.65
CA GLN A 121 10.20 19.26 -2.42
C GLN A 121 10.20 18.91 -3.91
N MET A 122 11.39 18.69 -4.51
CA MET A 122 11.52 18.32 -5.92
C MET A 122 12.16 16.94 -6.05
N ILE A 123 11.43 16.01 -6.66
CA ILE A 123 11.88 14.64 -6.89
C ILE A 123 12.21 14.49 -8.38
N VAL A 124 13.45 14.12 -8.67
CA VAL A 124 13.91 13.82 -10.03
C VAL A 124 13.98 12.30 -10.20
N THR A 125 13.26 11.76 -11.17
CA THR A 125 13.01 10.32 -11.32
C THR A 125 13.01 9.90 -12.79
N THR A 126 13.09 8.60 -13.06
CA THR A 126 12.79 8.05 -14.39
C THR A 126 11.29 7.73 -14.53
N PRO A 127 10.76 7.58 -15.76
CA PRO A 127 9.36 7.21 -15.98
C PRO A 127 8.97 5.94 -15.23
N GLU A 128 9.75 4.86 -15.37
CA GLU A 128 9.43 3.56 -14.79
C GLU A 128 9.38 3.62 -13.27
N LYS A 129 10.31 4.36 -12.66
CA LYS A 129 10.37 4.48 -11.20
C LYS A 129 9.17 5.26 -10.67
N TRP A 130 8.75 6.31 -11.37
CA TRP A 130 7.56 7.08 -11.00
C TRP A 130 6.26 6.28 -11.17
N ASP A 131 6.16 5.50 -12.25
CA ASP A 131 5.02 4.59 -12.46
C ASP A 131 4.93 3.55 -11.33
N VAL A 132 6.04 2.90 -10.95
CA VAL A 132 6.06 1.96 -9.81
C VAL A 132 5.60 2.60 -8.50
N ILE A 133 6.04 3.84 -8.21
CA ILE A 133 5.63 4.55 -6.99
C ILE A 133 4.12 4.83 -7.00
N THR A 134 3.62 5.32 -8.14
CA THR A 134 2.19 5.64 -8.28
C THR A 134 1.28 4.40 -8.38
N ARG A 135 1.84 3.20 -8.62
CA ARG A 135 1.13 1.91 -8.55
C ARG A 135 0.99 1.34 -7.13
N LYS A 136 1.80 1.79 -6.16
CA LYS A 136 1.72 1.30 -4.77
C LYS A 136 0.64 2.08 -4.00
N SER A 137 -0.54 1.49 -3.88
CA SER A 137 -1.70 2.08 -3.17
C SER A 137 -1.47 2.28 -1.66
N THR A 138 -0.59 1.47 -1.06
CA THR A 138 -0.34 1.40 0.38
C THR A 138 0.74 2.39 0.84
N GLY A 139 0.46 3.70 0.75
CA GLY A 139 1.19 4.71 1.53
C GLY A 139 1.63 5.96 0.77
N ASP A 140 1.76 5.91 -0.56
CA ASP A 140 2.27 7.01 -1.39
C ASP A 140 1.15 7.83 -2.06
N SER A 141 -0.12 7.52 -1.78
CA SER A 141 -1.26 8.36 -2.18
C SER A 141 -1.14 9.80 -1.65
N GLU A 142 -0.56 9.97 -0.46
CA GLU A 142 -0.27 11.30 0.10
C GLU A 142 0.75 12.07 -0.76
N LEU A 143 1.76 11.39 -1.32
CA LEU A 143 2.71 12.00 -2.22
C LEU A 143 2.00 12.47 -3.49
N ALA A 144 1.20 11.60 -4.11
CA ALA A 144 0.46 11.89 -5.34
C ALA A 144 -0.52 13.07 -5.18
N GLN A 145 -1.20 13.19 -4.04
CA GLN A 145 -2.12 14.31 -3.75
C GLN A 145 -1.39 15.66 -3.58
N LYS A 146 -0.13 15.63 -3.12
CA LYS A 146 0.69 16.84 -2.95
C LYS A 146 1.43 17.25 -4.23
N VAL A 147 1.43 16.44 -5.29
CA VAL A 147 2.03 16.83 -6.57
C VAL A 147 1.24 18.00 -7.16
N LYS A 148 1.93 19.09 -7.50
CA LYS A 148 1.32 20.28 -8.13
C LYS A 148 1.91 20.60 -9.49
N LEU A 149 3.10 20.05 -9.78
CA LEU A 149 3.81 20.23 -11.04
C LEU A 149 4.49 18.92 -11.45
N LEU A 150 4.19 18.45 -12.65
CA LEU A 150 4.82 17.33 -13.32
C LEU A 150 5.55 17.85 -14.57
N ILE A 151 6.87 17.72 -14.59
CA ILE A 151 7.72 18.05 -15.73
C ILE A 151 8.13 16.73 -16.39
N ILE A 152 7.87 16.60 -17.68
CA ILE A 152 8.28 15.45 -18.49
C ILE A 152 9.30 15.96 -19.50
N ASP A 153 10.55 15.54 -19.32
CA ASP A 153 11.64 15.83 -20.23
C ASP A 153 11.64 14.83 -21.38
N GLU A 154 12.00 15.27 -22.59
CA GLU A 154 12.04 14.45 -23.81
C GLU A 154 10.73 13.67 -24.10
N VAL A 155 9.59 14.35 -24.14
CA VAL A 155 8.25 13.76 -24.39
C VAL A 155 8.18 12.96 -25.70
N HIS A 156 9.01 13.25 -26.69
CA HIS A 156 9.10 12.46 -27.92
C HIS A 156 9.55 11.00 -27.72
N LEU A 157 10.02 10.64 -26.52
CA LEU A 157 10.18 9.25 -26.09
C LEU A 157 8.88 8.43 -26.23
N LEU A 158 7.71 9.09 -26.37
CA LEU A 158 6.44 8.47 -26.76
C LEU A 158 6.56 7.54 -27.99
N ASN A 159 7.47 7.84 -28.91
CA ASN A 159 7.68 7.05 -30.13
C ASN A 159 8.51 5.77 -29.92
N GLU A 160 9.11 5.58 -28.74
CA GLU A 160 9.91 4.41 -28.37
C GLU A 160 9.11 3.45 -27.46
N ASP A 161 9.62 2.25 -27.23
CA ASP A 161 8.99 1.24 -26.35
C ASP A 161 8.74 1.78 -24.93
N ARG A 162 9.63 2.66 -24.45
CA ARG A 162 9.52 3.31 -23.13
C ARG A 162 8.44 4.40 -23.08
N GLY A 163 7.96 4.85 -24.23
CA GLY A 163 6.88 5.82 -24.38
C GLY A 163 5.58 5.35 -23.73
N THR A 164 5.35 4.04 -23.71
CA THR A 164 4.19 3.41 -23.05
C THR A 164 4.04 3.81 -21.57
N VAL A 165 5.16 3.96 -20.86
CA VAL A 165 5.17 4.35 -19.44
C VAL A 165 4.80 5.82 -19.27
N LEU A 166 5.24 6.70 -20.18
CA LEU A 166 4.86 8.12 -20.17
C LEU A 166 3.35 8.28 -20.42
N GLU A 167 2.80 7.50 -21.34
CA GLU A 167 1.35 7.48 -21.58
C GLU A 167 0.58 7.10 -20.31
N THR A 168 1.00 6.05 -19.61
CA THR A 168 0.39 5.62 -18.34
C THR A 168 0.46 6.72 -17.27
N ILE A 169 1.62 7.38 -17.09
CA ILE A 169 1.81 8.44 -16.09
C ILE A 169 0.87 9.62 -16.36
N VAL A 170 0.80 10.07 -17.61
CA VAL A 170 -0.06 11.21 -17.98
C VAL A 170 -1.53 10.84 -17.84
N ALA A 171 -1.94 9.67 -18.34
CA ALA A 171 -3.32 9.20 -18.25
C ALA A 171 -3.78 9.11 -16.79
N ARG A 172 -2.95 8.56 -15.90
CA ARG A 172 -3.21 8.48 -14.45
C ARG A 172 -3.28 9.87 -13.81
N THR A 173 -2.36 10.77 -14.16
CA THR A 173 -2.32 12.13 -13.63
C THR A 173 -3.57 12.91 -14.01
N GLN A 174 -4.00 12.85 -15.26
CA GLN A 174 -5.21 13.55 -15.73
C GLN A 174 -6.46 13.00 -15.06
N ARG A 175 -6.59 11.68 -14.96
CA ARG A 175 -7.72 11.06 -14.28
C ARG A 175 -7.75 11.40 -12.79
N GLN A 176 -6.59 11.49 -12.14
CA GLN A 176 -6.48 11.94 -10.76
C GLN A 176 -6.92 13.41 -10.62
N VAL A 177 -6.55 14.29 -11.55
CA VAL A 177 -6.99 15.70 -11.55
C VAL A 177 -8.51 15.78 -11.62
N GLU A 178 -9.16 14.99 -12.48
CA GLU A 178 -10.62 14.95 -12.60
C GLU A 178 -11.31 14.35 -11.36
N THR A 179 -10.74 13.30 -10.77
CA THR A 179 -11.34 12.67 -9.58
C THR A 179 -11.16 13.51 -8.32
N SER A 180 -10.00 14.14 -8.15
CA SER A 180 -9.66 14.93 -6.95
C SER A 180 -10.05 16.41 -7.04
N GLN A 181 -10.40 16.89 -8.24
CA GLN A 181 -10.61 18.32 -8.55
C GLN A 181 -9.41 19.22 -8.18
N SER A 182 -8.23 18.64 -7.93
CA SER A 182 -6.98 19.35 -7.67
C SER A 182 -6.15 19.41 -8.94
N LEU A 183 -6.01 20.60 -9.52
CA LEU A 183 -5.22 20.80 -10.73
C LEU A 183 -3.73 20.49 -10.51
N ILE A 184 -3.16 19.70 -11.42
CA ILE A 184 -1.72 19.43 -11.53
C ILE A 184 -1.25 20.05 -12.83
N ARG A 185 -0.22 20.90 -12.78
CA ARG A 185 0.35 21.49 -13.99
C ARG A 185 1.29 20.48 -14.66
N ILE A 186 1.06 20.19 -15.93
CA ILE A 186 1.95 19.33 -16.74
C ILE A 186 2.79 20.21 -17.68
N VAL A 187 4.08 19.91 -17.78
CA VAL A 187 5.03 20.60 -18.67
C VAL A 187 5.79 19.54 -19.46
N GLY A 188 5.55 19.48 -20.77
CA GLY A 188 6.30 18.61 -21.68
C GLY A 188 7.42 19.38 -22.39
N LEU A 189 8.62 18.83 -22.39
CA LEU A 189 9.76 19.30 -23.19
C LEU A 189 10.01 18.29 -24.31
N SER A 190 10.19 18.74 -25.55
CA SER A 190 10.37 17.83 -26.69
C SER A 190 11.25 18.44 -27.77
N ALA A 191 11.95 17.59 -28.51
CA ALA A 191 12.49 17.89 -29.83
C ALA A 191 11.38 18.30 -30.82
N THR A 192 11.80 18.97 -31.89
CA THR A 192 10.99 19.57 -32.94
C THR A 192 10.55 18.52 -33.95
N LEU A 193 9.57 17.71 -33.57
CA LEU A 193 9.05 16.59 -34.37
C LEU A 193 7.57 16.78 -34.74
N PRO A 194 7.10 16.22 -35.88
CA PRO A 194 5.69 16.25 -36.27
C PRO A 194 4.79 15.55 -35.26
N ASN A 195 3.50 15.88 -35.33
CA ASN A 195 2.46 15.54 -34.35
C ASN A 195 2.61 16.24 -32.98
N PHE A 196 3.41 17.32 -32.88
CA PHE A 196 3.49 18.12 -31.64
C PHE A 196 2.13 18.69 -31.19
N VAL A 197 1.20 18.93 -32.13
CA VAL A 197 -0.18 19.34 -31.84
C VAL A 197 -0.97 18.21 -31.18
N ASP A 198 -0.78 16.97 -31.63
CA ASP A 198 -1.43 15.79 -31.03
C ASP A 198 -0.86 15.50 -29.64
N VAL A 199 0.45 15.68 -29.45
CA VAL A 199 1.10 15.62 -28.13
C VAL A 199 0.55 16.70 -27.20
N ALA A 200 0.31 17.91 -27.71
CA ALA A 200 -0.34 18.97 -26.95
C ALA A 200 -1.80 18.62 -26.58
N GLU A 201 -2.58 18.02 -27.49
CA GLU A 201 -3.93 17.51 -27.21
C GLU A 201 -3.89 16.45 -26.10
N PHE A 202 -2.95 15.50 -26.18
CA PHE A 202 -2.71 14.47 -25.16
C PHE A 202 -2.34 15.05 -23.80
N LEU A 203 -1.47 16.06 -23.73
CA LEU A 203 -1.10 16.72 -22.48
C LEU A 203 -2.15 17.74 -21.98
N ARG A 204 -3.28 17.90 -22.68
CA ARG A 204 -4.34 18.90 -22.41
C ARG A 204 -3.81 20.34 -22.42
N VAL A 205 -2.86 20.62 -23.29
CA VAL A 205 -2.25 21.95 -23.46
C VAL A 205 -3.15 22.81 -24.34
N ASN A 206 -3.43 24.04 -23.90
CA ASN A 206 -4.14 25.00 -24.74
C ASN A 206 -3.23 25.47 -25.91
N PRO A 207 -3.61 25.23 -27.18
CA PRO A 207 -2.74 25.54 -28.33
C PRO A 207 -2.37 27.02 -28.47
N TYR A 208 -3.21 27.94 -27.98
CA TYR A 208 -3.01 29.38 -28.14
C TYR A 208 -2.16 30.02 -27.02
N LYS A 209 -2.03 29.35 -25.87
CA LYS A 209 -1.33 29.90 -24.69
C LYS A 209 -0.16 29.04 -24.21
N GLY A 210 -0.24 27.73 -24.40
CA GLY A 210 0.65 26.76 -23.77
C GLY A 210 1.50 25.94 -24.74
N LEU A 211 1.17 25.95 -26.04
CA LEU A 211 1.96 25.28 -27.06
C LEU A 211 2.99 26.24 -27.66
N PHE A 212 4.25 25.84 -27.64
CA PHE A 212 5.35 26.58 -28.25
C PHE A 212 6.10 25.63 -29.19
N PHE A 213 6.28 26.06 -30.44
CA PHE A 213 7.04 25.35 -31.45
C PHE A 213 8.11 26.29 -31.98
N PHE A 214 9.35 25.84 -31.96
CA PHE A 214 10.50 26.57 -32.48
C PHE A 214 11.11 25.71 -33.58
N ASP A 215 11.38 26.26 -34.76
CA ASP A 215 12.06 25.51 -35.81
C ASP A 215 13.60 25.50 -35.58
N ASP A 216 14.32 24.83 -36.47
CA ASP A 216 15.79 24.72 -36.40
C ASP A 216 16.51 26.07 -36.44
N GLY A 217 15.83 27.14 -36.90
CA GLY A 217 16.36 28.50 -36.93
C GLY A 217 16.57 29.11 -35.54
N PHE A 218 15.96 28.55 -34.49
CA PHE A 218 16.13 28.98 -33.10
C PHE A 218 17.27 28.26 -32.37
N ARG A 219 18.01 27.36 -33.04
CA ARG A 219 19.15 26.69 -32.43
C ARG A 219 20.24 27.73 -32.09
N PRO A 220 20.73 27.81 -30.85
CA PRO A 220 21.65 28.87 -30.42
C PRO A 220 23.01 28.83 -31.11
N VAL A 221 23.44 27.65 -31.56
CA VAL A 221 24.59 27.46 -32.43
C VAL A 221 24.09 26.72 -33.68
N PRO A 222 24.05 27.37 -34.85
CA PRO A 222 23.63 26.74 -36.11
C PRO A 222 24.43 25.46 -36.38
N LEU A 223 23.76 24.44 -36.93
CA LEU A 223 24.38 23.16 -37.26
C LEU A 223 24.49 22.98 -38.77
N THR A 224 25.72 22.85 -39.24
CA THR A 224 26.02 22.43 -40.61
C THR A 224 26.08 20.90 -40.66
N GLN A 225 25.27 20.29 -41.53
CA GLN A 225 25.16 18.83 -41.64
C GLN A 225 25.79 18.34 -42.96
N HIS A 226 26.70 17.39 -42.87
CA HIS A 226 27.37 16.77 -44.01
C HIS A 226 27.06 15.27 -44.09
N PHE A 227 26.54 14.85 -45.23
CA PHE A 227 26.23 13.45 -45.52
C PHE A 227 27.25 12.89 -46.51
N VAL A 228 28.06 11.92 -46.07
CA VAL A 228 29.18 11.37 -46.86
C VAL A 228 28.88 9.90 -47.20
N GLY A 229 28.60 9.65 -48.48
CA GLY A 229 28.35 8.30 -49.00
C GLY A 229 29.63 7.56 -49.38
N ILE A 230 29.96 6.50 -48.66
CA ILE A 230 31.14 5.66 -48.91
C ILE A 230 30.84 4.64 -50.02
N LYS A 231 31.58 4.74 -51.13
CA LYS A 231 31.47 3.83 -52.28
C LYS A 231 32.12 2.48 -51.98
N GLY A 232 31.53 1.40 -52.49
CA GLY A 232 32.02 0.02 -52.35
C GLY A 232 30.95 -0.91 -51.80
N LYS A 233 31.13 -2.23 -51.97
CA LYS A 233 30.19 -3.24 -51.47
C LYS A 233 30.09 -3.16 -49.94
N THR A 234 28.87 -3.09 -49.41
CA THR A 234 28.59 -2.98 -47.97
C THR A 234 29.30 -4.08 -47.18
N ASN A 235 29.96 -3.70 -46.08
CA ASN A 235 30.79 -4.56 -45.21
C ASN A 235 32.07 -5.16 -45.83
N SER A 236 32.44 -4.78 -47.05
CA SER A 236 33.73 -5.20 -47.65
C SER A 236 34.93 -4.56 -46.93
N ALA A 237 36.11 -5.21 -47.03
CA ALA A 237 37.35 -4.67 -46.48
C ALA A 237 37.73 -3.31 -47.10
N SER A 238 37.48 -3.16 -48.40
CA SER A 238 37.68 -1.90 -49.13
C SER A 238 36.78 -0.77 -48.60
N GLN A 239 35.50 -1.05 -48.35
CA GLN A 239 34.59 -0.04 -47.78
C GLN A 239 34.99 0.33 -46.35
N ARG A 240 35.37 -0.64 -45.50
CA ARG A 240 35.84 -0.36 -44.14
C ARG A 240 37.09 0.52 -44.10
N TYR A 241 38.02 0.29 -45.02
CA TYR A 241 39.19 1.15 -45.20
C TYR A 241 38.80 2.56 -45.66
N ALA A 242 37.92 2.68 -46.67
CA ALA A 242 37.44 3.97 -47.15
C ALA A 242 36.66 4.75 -46.07
N LEU A 243 35.88 4.07 -45.22
CA LEU A 243 35.17 4.66 -44.09
C LEU A 243 36.16 5.18 -43.02
N ALA A 244 37.20 4.40 -42.71
CA ALA A 244 38.23 4.81 -41.77
C ALA A 244 39.00 6.05 -42.27
N ARG A 245 39.32 6.07 -43.56
CA ARG A 245 39.96 7.22 -44.22
C ARG A 245 39.07 8.46 -44.20
N ALA A 246 37.80 8.35 -44.60
CA ALA A 246 36.87 9.48 -44.54
C ALA A 246 36.70 10.03 -43.11
N CYS A 247 36.64 9.14 -42.11
CA CYS A 247 36.60 9.53 -40.71
C CYS A 247 37.88 10.26 -40.27
N TYR A 248 39.05 9.82 -40.75
CA TYR A 248 40.32 10.49 -40.49
C TYR A 248 40.35 11.88 -41.12
N ASP A 249 40.06 11.99 -42.42
CA ASP A 249 40.10 13.23 -43.18
C ASP A 249 39.20 14.30 -42.52
N LYS A 250 37.99 13.93 -42.09
CA LYS A 250 37.06 14.85 -41.42
C LYS A 250 37.45 15.20 -39.99
N ALA A 251 38.07 14.29 -39.25
CA ALA A 251 38.59 14.62 -37.92
C ALA A 251 39.83 15.53 -38.00
N SER A 252 40.74 15.26 -38.94
CA SER A 252 41.98 16.04 -39.08
C SER A 252 41.73 17.45 -39.60
N GLU A 253 40.77 17.66 -40.51
CA GLU A 253 40.29 18.98 -40.92
C GLU A 253 39.91 19.84 -39.70
N GLN A 254 39.09 19.30 -38.79
CA GLN A 254 38.61 20.01 -37.60
C GLN A 254 39.73 20.27 -36.58
N LEU A 255 40.66 19.33 -36.42
CA LEU A 255 41.79 19.47 -35.50
C LEU A 255 42.82 20.50 -35.95
N LYS A 256 43.03 20.66 -37.27
CA LYS A 256 43.90 21.70 -37.85
C LYS A 256 43.41 23.11 -37.51
N ASP A 257 42.09 23.27 -37.39
CA ASP A 257 41.43 24.50 -36.95
C ASP A 257 41.39 24.65 -35.40
N GLY A 258 42.00 23.70 -34.67
CA GLY A 258 42.10 23.72 -33.20
C GLY A 258 40.86 23.21 -32.46
N HIS A 259 39.90 22.62 -33.17
CA HIS A 259 38.63 22.16 -32.60
C HIS A 259 38.69 20.71 -32.07
N GLN A 260 37.88 20.40 -31.04
CA GLN A 260 37.72 19.03 -30.54
C GLN A 260 36.63 18.28 -31.30
N VAL A 261 36.82 16.96 -31.46
CA VAL A 261 35.92 16.11 -32.27
C VAL A 261 35.38 14.94 -31.45
N MET A 262 34.09 14.63 -31.60
CA MET A 262 33.50 13.38 -31.12
C MET A 262 33.23 12.44 -32.28
N VAL A 263 33.66 11.18 -32.16
CA VAL A 263 33.43 10.14 -33.16
C VAL A 263 32.49 9.10 -32.56
N PHE A 264 31.27 9.04 -33.07
CA PHE A 264 30.24 8.09 -32.70
C PHE A 264 30.36 6.79 -33.49
N VAL A 265 30.38 5.66 -32.78
CA VAL A 265 30.44 4.30 -33.32
C VAL A 265 29.34 3.43 -32.73
N HIS A 266 29.05 2.31 -33.38
CA HIS A 266 27.88 1.47 -33.07
C HIS A 266 28.14 0.35 -32.08
N SER A 267 29.40 0.04 -31.80
CA SER A 267 29.74 -0.98 -30.81
C SER A 267 30.79 -0.49 -29.83
N ARG A 268 30.73 -1.04 -28.61
CA ARG A 268 31.71 -0.76 -27.54
C ARG A 268 33.13 -1.08 -28.01
N LYS A 269 33.30 -2.21 -28.71
CA LYS A 269 34.58 -2.65 -29.27
C LYS A 269 35.09 -1.69 -30.34
N ASP A 270 34.19 -1.13 -31.14
CA ASP A 270 34.56 -0.19 -32.18
C ASP A 270 35.04 1.15 -31.63
N THR A 271 34.75 1.52 -30.38
CA THR A 271 35.32 2.74 -29.79
C THR A 271 36.85 2.66 -29.75
N TYR A 272 37.39 1.52 -29.31
CA TYR A 272 38.82 1.26 -29.27
C TYR A 272 39.41 1.03 -30.67
N LYS A 273 38.76 0.18 -31.49
CA LYS A 273 39.25 -0.10 -32.85
C LYS A 273 39.25 1.14 -33.74
N ALA A 274 38.24 2.01 -33.60
CA ALA A 274 38.17 3.25 -34.35
C ALA A 274 39.30 4.20 -33.96
N ALA A 275 39.62 4.26 -32.67
CA ALA A 275 40.76 5.02 -32.16
C ALA A 275 42.10 4.48 -32.67
N GLN A 276 42.29 3.15 -32.66
CA GLN A 276 43.49 2.52 -33.25
C GLN A 276 43.60 2.80 -34.75
N ALA A 277 42.50 2.66 -35.51
CA ALA A 277 42.51 2.98 -36.94
C ALA A 277 42.79 4.47 -37.22
N MET A 278 42.34 5.37 -36.34
CA MET A 278 42.65 6.80 -36.44
C MET A 278 44.13 7.07 -36.16
N ARG A 279 44.71 6.39 -35.15
CA ARG A 279 46.15 6.42 -34.85
C ARG A 279 46.99 5.91 -36.03
N GLU A 280 46.64 4.77 -36.60
CA GLU A 280 47.34 4.20 -37.76
C GLU A 280 47.28 5.14 -38.96
N SER A 281 46.13 5.76 -39.21
CA SER A 281 45.96 6.75 -40.28
C SER A 281 46.80 8.00 -40.04
N ALA A 282 46.85 8.50 -38.80
CA ALA A 282 47.69 9.64 -38.41
C ALA A 282 49.19 9.36 -38.57
N MET A 283 49.63 8.14 -38.26
CA MET A 283 51.01 7.70 -38.48
C MET A 283 51.37 7.60 -39.97
N GLN A 284 50.45 7.11 -40.81
CA GLN A 284 50.67 7.01 -42.25
C GLN A 284 50.80 8.37 -42.95
N HIS A 285 50.18 9.42 -42.40
CA HIS A 285 50.19 10.77 -42.95
C HIS A 285 51.16 11.73 -42.24
N ASP A 286 51.95 11.24 -41.27
CA ASP A 286 52.89 12.03 -40.45
C ASP A 286 52.24 13.20 -39.68
N GLU A 287 50.99 13.02 -39.25
CA GLU A 287 50.15 14.06 -38.64
C GLU A 287 49.85 13.78 -37.16
N MET A 288 50.63 12.92 -36.49
CA MET A 288 50.46 12.59 -35.06
C MET A 288 50.56 13.80 -34.13
N HIS A 289 51.28 14.85 -34.55
CA HIS A 289 51.44 16.10 -33.78
C HIS A 289 50.10 16.84 -33.57
N LEU A 290 49.11 16.66 -34.46
CA LEU A 290 47.77 17.26 -34.33
C LEU A 290 47.01 16.75 -33.10
N PHE A 291 47.37 15.56 -32.61
CA PHE A 291 46.72 14.90 -31.50
C PHE A 291 47.53 15.00 -30.20
N ASP A 292 48.73 15.59 -30.22
CA ASP A 292 49.54 15.72 -29.02
C ASP A 292 48.87 16.69 -28.02
N CYS A 293 48.87 16.28 -26.77
CA CYS A 293 48.19 16.96 -25.67
C CYS A 293 49.14 17.38 -24.56
N LYS A 294 50.45 17.12 -24.73
CA LYS A 294 51.50 17.45 -23.73
C LYS A 294 51.68 18.94 -23.49
N ASP A 295 51.30 19.78 -24.47
CA ASP A 295 51.38 21.23 -24.37
C ASP A 295 50.29 21.84 -23.48
N ASN A 296 49.30 21.05 -23.02
CA ASN A 296 48.27 21.52 -22.10
C ASN A 296 48.82 21.63 -20.66
N GLU A 297 48.67 22.81 -20.03
CA GLU A 297 49.15 23.10 -18.68
C GLU A 297 48.68 22.08 -17.62
N GLN A 298 47.52 21.46 -17.81
CA GLN A 298 46.95 20.49 -16.88
C GLN A 298 47.35 19.03 -17.17
N TYR A 299 48.11 18.75 -18.23
CA TYR A 299 48.43 17.39 -18.67
C TYR A 299 49.07 16.54 -17.57
N GLY A 300 50.00 17.12 -16.80
CA GLY A 300 50.68 16.42 -15.70
C GLY A 300 49.73 15.93 -14.58
N TYR A 301 48.76 16.76 -14.18
CA TYR A 301 47.74 16.39 -13.20
C TYR A 301 46.84 15.27 -13.73
N TRP A 302 46.37 15.40 -14.97
CA TRP A 302 45.46 14.43 -15.59
C TRP A 302 46.13 13.09 -15.87
N SER A 303 47.41 13.08 -16.24
CA SER A 303 48.21 11.86 -16.42
C SER A 303 48.25 11.02 -15.13
N GLN A 304 48.41 11.66 -13.95
CA GLN A 304 48.35 10.96 -12.67
C GLN A 304 46.97 10.37 -12.37
N GLN A 305 45.88 11.08 -12.70
CA GLN A 305 44.52 10.57 -12.50
C GLN A 305 44.20 9.40 -13.42
N VAL A 306 44.62 9.45 -14.69
CA VAL A 306 44.49 8.35 -15.65
C VAL A 306 45.29 7.13 -15.21
N GLY A 307 46.47 7.32 -14.61
CA GLY A 307 47.27 6.25 -14.01
C GLY A 307 46.50 5.38 -13.00
N LYS A 308 45.52 5.97 -12.29
CA LYS A 308 44.66 5.27 -11.31
C LYS A 308 43.51 4.49 -11.93
N SER A 309 43.21 4.69 -13.22
CA SER A 309 42.16 3.95 -13.92
C SER A 309 42.44 2.43 -13.89
N ARG A 310 41.38 1.62 -13.91
CA ARG A 310 41.51 0.15 -14.04
C ARG A 310 41.57 -0.29 -15.51
N SER A 311 41.17 0.56 -16.45
CA SER A 311 41.14 0.22 -17.87
C SER A 311 42.51 0.41 -18.53
N ALA A 312 43.10 -0.67 -19.04
CA ALA A 312 44.32 -0.60 -19.85
C ALA A 312 44.09 0.21 -21.13
N GLN A 313 42.91 0.08 -21.75
CA GLN A 313 42.55 0.78 -22.99
C GLN A 313 42.49 2.30 -22.78
N VAL A 314 41.92 2.77 -21.66
CA VAL A 314 41.85 4.21 -21.34
C VAL A 314 43.26 4.79 -21.13
N LYS A 315 44.14 4.05 -20.43
CA LYS A 315 45.53 4.48 -20.22
C LYS A 315 46.32 4.57 -21.51
N GLU A 316 46.15 3.60 -22.41
CA GLU A 316 46.83 3.59 -23.70
C GLU A 316 46.34 4.73 -24.59
N LEU A 317 45.04 4.89 -24.77
CA LEU A 317 44.47 5.90 -25.67
C LEU A 317 44.82 7.34 -25.24
N PHE A 318 44.86 7.60 -23.93
CA PHE A 318 45.22 8.91 -23.39
C PHE A 318 46.61 9.38 -23.84
N GLN A 319 47.57 8.47 -24.00
CA GLN A 319 48.94 8.80 -24.44
C GLN A 319 48.99 9.40 -25.86
N PHE A 320 47.94 9.16 -26.65
CA PHE A 320 47.82 9.62 -28.03
C PHE A 320 46.76 10.73 -28.18
N GLY A 321 46.32 11.34 -27.08
CA GLY A 321 45.29 12.39 -27.09
C GLY A 321 43.87 11.90 -27.37
N PHE A 322 43.64 10.59 -27.28
CA PHE A 322 42.34 9.96 -27.53
C PHE A 322 41.62 9.60 -26.23
N GLY A 323 40.29 9.72 -26.24
CA GLY A 323 39.41 9.19 -25.21
C GLY A 323 38.44 8.16 -25.78
N MET A 324 37.90 7.30 -24.92
CA MET A 324 36.80 6.40 -25.28
C MET A 324 35.67 6.49 -24.26
N HIS A 325 34.41 6.37 -24.69
CA HIS A 325 33.25 6.41 -23.81
C HIS A 325 32.12 5.49 -24.29
N HIS A 326 31.75 4.51 -23.47
CA HIS A 326 30.58 3.67 -23.74
C HIS A 326 29.96 3.12 -22.46
N ALA A 327 28.71 2.68 -22.53
CA ALA A 327 27.96 2.17 -21.37
C ALA A 327 28.64 1.00 -20.63
N GLY A 328 29.43 0.18 -21.34
CA GLY A 328 30.21 -0.92 -20.73
C GLY A 328 31.41 -0.49 -19.87
N MET A 329 31.82 0.79 -19.88
CA MET A 329 32.91 1.28 -19.03
C MET A 329 32.44 1.51 -17.60
N LEU A 330 33.37 1.34 -16.64
CA LEU A 330 33.14 1.70 -15.24
C LEU A 330 32.71 3.18 -15.15
N ARG A 331 31.76 3.49 -14.26
CA ARG A 331 31.25 4.86 -14.07
C ARG A 331 32.36 5.85 -13.74
N ALA A 332 33.34 5.43 -12.92
CA ALA A 332 34.51 6.24 -12.57
C ALA A 332 35.34 6.61 -13.82
N ASP A 333 35.58 5.65 -14.71
CA ASP A 333 36.34 5.88 -15.95
C ASP A 333 35.54 6.75 -16.93
N ARG A 334 34.22 6.56 -17.06
CA ARG A 334 33.36 7.44 -17.89
C ARG A 334 33.44 8.89 -17.44
N THR A 335 33.25 9.12 -16.13
CA THR A 335 33.30 10.45 -15.52
C THR A 335 34.70 11.08 -15.69
N LEU A 336 35.76 10.27 -15.61
CA LEU A 336 37.12 10.72 -15.87
C LEU A 336 37.29 11.17 -17.32
N THR A 337 36.87 10.36 -18.30
CA THR A 337 36.96 10.71 -19.72
C THR A 337 36.14 11.96 -20.07
N GLU A 338 34.95 12.10 -19.50
CA GLU A 338 34.11 13.31 -19.68
C GLU A 338 34.83 14.58 -19.20
N ARG A 339 35.49 14.51 -18.03
CA ARG A 339 36.27 15.63 -17.48
C ARG A 339 37.51 15.94 -18.31
N LEU A 340 38.21 14.90 -18.79
CA LEU A 340 39.37 15.06 -19.68
C LEU A 340 38.99 15.79 -20.97
N PHE A 341 37.85 15.44 -21.57
CA PHE A 341 37.38 16.07 -22.79
C PHE A 341 36.90 17.50 -22.54
N ALA A 342 36.13 17.73 -21.47
CA ALA A 342 35.68 19.08 -21.09
C ALA A 342 36.84 20.04 -20.79
N ALA A 343 37.94 19.54 -20.23
CA ALA A 343 39.15 20.31 -19.96
C ALA A 343 40.04 20.56 -21.19
N GLY A 344 39.66 20.04 -22.38
CA GLY A 344 40.46 20.21 -23.60
C GLY A 344 41.74 19.36 -23.66
N VAL A 345 41.90 18.40 -22.75
CA VAL A 345 43.12 17.58 -22.60
C VAL A 345 43.12 16.41 -23.59
N ILE A 346 41.96 15.92 -24.00
CA ILE A 346 41.84 14.95 -25.10
C ILE A 346 41.16 15.63 -26.29
N LYS A 347 41.71 15.42 -27.49
CA LYS A 347 41.28 16.12 -28.71
C LYS A 347 40.17 15.38 -29.44
N VAL A 348 40.20 14.05 -29.42
CA VAL A 348 39.18 13.19 -30.04
C VAL A 348 38.61 12.20 -29.05
N LEU A 349 37.27 12.15 -28.96
CA LEU A 349 36.54 11.23 -28.10
C LEU A 349 35.73 10.22 -28.93
N PHE A 350 36.07 8.94 -28.82
CA PHE A 350 35.34 7.85 -29.47
C PHE A 350 34.24 7.35 -28.56
N CYS A 351 32.99 7.47 -28.99
CA CYS A 351 31.84 7.21 -28.12
C CYS A 351 30.74 6.40 -28.79
N THR A 352 29.92 5.71 -27.99
CA THR A 352 28.66 5.13 -28.47
C THR A 352 27.51 6.12 -28.32
N ALA A 353 26.40 5.92 -29.04
CA ALA A 353 25.21 6.79 -28.99
C ALA A 353 24.70 7.07 -27.56
N THR A 354 24.96 6.17 -26.60
CA THR A 354 24.64 6.36 -25.17
C THR A 354 25.21 7.63 -24.54
N LEU A 355 26.32 8.18 -25.05
CA LEU A 355 26.86 9.45 -24.55
C LEU A 355 25.93 10.61 -24.92
N ALA A 356 25.38 10.60 -26.13
CA ALA A 356 24.52 11.67 -26.64
C ALA A 356 23.25 11.82 -25.79
N TRP A 357 22.75 10.75 -25.20
CA TRP A 357 21.60 10.78 -24.30
C TRP A 357 21.95 11.05 -22.82
N GLY A 358 23.18 10.70 -22.41
CA GLY A 358 23.52 10.56 -20.99
C GLY A 358 24.22 11.76 -20.35
N VAL A 359 24.91 12.61 -21.13
CA VAL A 359 25.80 13.64 -20.57
C VAL A 359 25.73 14.91 -21.41
N ASN A 360 25.63 16.06 -20.77
CA ASN A 360 25.75 17.34 -21.44
C ASN A 360 27.20 17.74 -21.77
N LEU A 361 27.83 17.00 -22.68
CA LEU A 361 29.19 17.24 -23.16
C LEU A 361 29.17 17.64 -24.64
N PRO A 362 29.33 18.94 -24.97
CA PRO A 362 29.38 19.40 -26.36
C PRO A 362 30.78 19.32 -26.97
N ALA A 363 30.86 19.21 -28.29
CA ALA A 363 32.07 19.31 -29.11
C ALA A 363 31.80 20.22 -30.32
N HIS A 364 32.84 20.77 -30.95
CA HIS A 364 32.66 21.55 -32.19
C HIS A 364 32.07 20.68 -33.30
N ALA A 365 32.72 19.54 -33.54
CA ALA A 365 32.36 18.61 -34.58
C ALA A 365 31.99 17.23 -34.03
N VAL A 366 30.94 16.63 -34.59
CA VAL A 366 30.54 15.25 -34.31
C VAL A 366 30.56 14.45 -35.61
N ILE A 367 31.06 13.22 -35.55
CA ILE A 367 31.18 12.32 -36.70
C ILE A 367 30.51 10.99 -36.36
N ILE A 368 29.46 10.62 -37.08
CA ILE A 368 28.84 9.29 -37.01
C ILE A 368 29.57 8.38 -38.01
N ARG A 369 30.36 7.43 -37.49
CA ARG A 369 31.20 6.53 -38.28
C ARG A 369 30.46 5.22 -38.57
N GLY A 370 29.95 5.11 -39.79
CA GLY A 370 29.10 4.00 -40.23
C GLY A 370 27.66 4.23 -39.81
N THR A 371 26.72 3.44 -40.33
CA THR A 371 25.30 3.54 -39.94
C THR A 371 24.61 2.18 -39.80
N ASP A 372 25.40 1.11 -39.72
CA ASP A 372 24.93 -0.26 -39.51
C ASP A 372 25.07 -0.62 -38.03
N VAL A 373 23.94 -0.83 -37.36
CA VAL A 373 23.85 -1.24 -35.95
C VAL A 373 23.34 -2.66 -35.91
N TYR A 374 23.94 -3.52 -35.09
CA TYR A 374 23.41 -4.88 -34.91
C TYR A 374 22.24 -4.87 -33.92
N ASP A 375 21.03 -5.20 -34.38
CA ASP A 375 19.85 -5.37 -33.54
C ASP A 375 19.79 -6.83 -33.06
N ALA A 376 20.06 -7.02 -31.77
CA ALA A 376 20.08 -8.33 -31.15
C ALA A 376 18.67 -8.97 -31.01
N GLN A 377 17.59 -8.17 -31.08
CA GLN A 377 16.21 -8.68 -31.06
C GLN A 377 15.80 -9.20 -32.44
N LYS A 378 16.19 -8.49 -33.50
CA LYS A 378 15.90 -8.87 -34.90
C LYS A 378 16.93 -9.80 -35.52
N GLY A 379 18.04 -10.07 -34.82
CA GLY A 379 19.13 -10.93 -35.30
C GLY A 379 19.78 -10.45 -36.60
N SER A 380 19.72 -9.15 -36.88
CA SER A 380 20.15 -8.55 -38.15
C SER A 380 20.73 -7.15 -37.94
N PHE A 381 21.52 -6.68 -38.90
CA PHE A 381 21.98 -5.30 -38.92
C PHE A 381 20.83 -4.39 -39.36
N VAL A 382 20.50 -3.43 -38.51
CA VAL A 382 19.53 -2.36 -38.75
C VAL A 382 20.24 -1.03 -38.92
N ASP A 383 19.51 -0.07 -39.45
CA ASP A 383 19.97 1.31 -39.56
C ASP A 383 19.96 2.03 -38.20
N VAL A 384 20.87 2.98 -38.02
CA VAL A 384 20.86 3.88 -36.85
C VAL A 384 19.55 4.66 -36.83
N GLY A 385 18.88 4.68 -35.68
CA GLY A 385 17.64 5.44 -35.53
C GLY A 385 17.87 6.94 -35.74
N ILE A 386 16.93 7.61 -36.40
CA ILE A 386 17.00 9.05 -36.65
C ILE A 386 17.09 9.88 -35.35
N LEU A 387 16.48 9.40 -34.26
CA LEU A 387 16.53 10.06 -32.96
C LEU A 387 17.95 10.03 -32.38
N ASP A 388 18.66 8.89 -32.50
CA ASP A 388 20.08 8.81 -32.10
C ASP A 388 20.93 9.79 -32.89
N VAL A 389 20.69 9.89 -34.21
CA VAL A 389 21.38 10.86 -35.07
C VAL A 389 21.12 12.29 -34.60
N LEU A 390 19.86 12.65 -34.33
CA LEU A 390 19.49 13.99 -33.86
C LEU A 390 20.11 14.32 -32.50
N GLN A 391 20.12 13.38 -31.56
CA GLN A 391 20.74 13.56 -30.25
C GLN A 391 22.27 13.71 -30.34
N ILE A 392 22.91 12.90 -31.20
CA ILE A 392 24.34 13.01 -31.48
C ILE A 392 24.65 14.39 -32.09
N PHE A 393 23.88 14.81 -33.07
CA PHE A 393 24.02 16.12 -33.72
C PHE A 393 23.71 17.28 -32.78
N GLY A 394 22.87 17.07 -31.75
CA GLY A 394 22.66 18.00 -30.65
C GLY A 394 23.92 18.28 -29.81
N ARG A 395 24.95 17.41 -29.89
CA ARG A 395 26.24 17.61 -29.21
C ARG A 395 27.23 18.47 -30.01
N ALA A 396 26.93 18.80 -31.26
CA ALA A 396 27.74 19.68 -32.09
C ALA A 396 27.48 21.16 -31.78
N GLY A 397 28.56 21.93 -31.63
CA GLY A 397 28.55 23.35 -31.30
C GLY A 397 28.48 23.61 -29.80
N ARG A 398 29.48 24.29 -29.26
CA ARG A 398 29.58 24.71 -27.85
C ARG A 398 28.91 26.07 -27.65
N PRO A 399 27.77 26.14 -26.93
CA PRO A 399 27.14 27.43 -26.64
C PRO A 399 28.12 28.34 -25.91
N GLN A 400 28.22 29.61 -26.34
CA GLN A 400 29.14 30.64 -25.83
C GLN A 400 30.61 30.58 -26.30
N TYR A 401 31.04 29.49 -26.95
CA TYR A 401 32.42 29.34 -27.42
C TYR A 401 32.54 29.35 -28.94
N GLU A 402 31.52 28.88 -29.65
CA GLU A 402 31.56 28.62 -31.09
C GLU A 402 30.37 29.28 -31.80
N ASN A 403 30.60 29.71 -33.05
CA ASN A 403 29.59 30.36 -33.90
C ASN A 403 28.82 29.37 -34.77
N GLU A 404 29.38 28.19 -35.02
CA GLU A 404 28.76 27.09 -35.75
C GLU A 404 29.16 25.75 -35.12
N GLY A 405 28.34 24.73 -35.33
CA GLY A 405 28.65 23.35 -35.03
C GLY A 405 28.58 22.52 -36.31
N VAL A 406 29.36 21.43 -36.38
CA VAL A 406 29.44 20.61 -37.60
C VAL A 406 29.12 19.16 -37.30
N GLY A 407 28.18 18.58 -38.06
CA GLY A 407 27.78 17.17 -37.94
C GLY A 407 28.08 16.40 -39.22
N TYR A 408 28.81 15.29 -39.13
CA TYR A 408 29.11 14.40 -40.25
C TYR A 408 28.41 13.04 -40.07
N ILE A 409 27.72 12.55 -41.10
CA ILE A 409 27.25 11.16 -41.19
C ILE A 409 28.03 10.45 -42.28
N LEU A 410 28.79 9.43 -41.89
CA LEU A 410 29.53 8.57 -42.82
C LEU A 410 28.73 7.27 -42.99
N THR A 411 28.09 7.10 -44.15
CA THR A 411 27.18 5.99 -44.43
C THR A 411 27.53 5.31 -45.76
N PRO A 412 27.20 4.02 -45.98
CA PRO A 412 27.28 3.43 -47.32
C PRO A 412 26.53 4.28 -48.35
N TYR A 413 27.07 4.39 -49.56
CA TYR A 413 26.47 5.21 -50.62
C TYR A 413 24.99 4.86 -50.91
N GLU A 414 24.64 3.56 -50.80
CA GLU A 414 23.27 3.05 -50.97
C GLU A 414 22.28 3.61 -49.95
N LYS A 415 22.75 4.00 -48.75
CA LYS A 415 21.94 4.50 -47.63
C LYS A 415 21.97 6.03 -47.52
N LEU A 416 22.75 6.72 -48.35
CA LEU A 416 22.89 8.17 -48.31
C LEU A 416 21.54 8.88 -48.50
N SER A 417 20.77 8.47 -49.51
CA SER A 417 19.45 9.04 -49.79
C SER A 417 18.47 8.80 -48.65
N HIS A 418 18.56 7.65 -47.97
CA HIS A 418 17.75 7.32 -46.81
C HIS A 418 17.98 8.32 -45.66
N TYR A 419 19.23 8.52 -45.21
CA TYR A 419 19.52 9.45 -44.11
C TYR A 419 19.27 10.91 -44.48
N VAL A 420 19.53 11.32 -45.72
CA VAL A 420 19.16 12.67 -46.20
C VAL A 420 17.65 12.84 -46.16
N SER A 421 16.88 11.86 -46.63
CA SER A 421 15.41 11.88 -46.60
C SER A 421 14.88 11.89 -45.17
N GLN A 422 15.43 11.09 -44.24
CA GLN A 422 14.94 11.03 -42.86
C GLN A 422 15.30 12.27 -42.03
N MET A 423 16.45 12.90 -42.30
CA MET A 423 16.83 14.15 -41.65
C MET A 423 16.01 15.34 -42.17
N THR A 424 15.55 15.28 -43.43
CA THR A 424 14.71 16.33 -44.04
C THR A 424 13.22 16.09 -43.83
N GLN A 425 12.77 14.83 -43.81
CA GLN A 425 11.42 14.39 -43.50
C GLN A 425 11.37 13.97 -42.03
N GLN A 426 11.08 14.92 -41.15
CA GLN A 426 10.95 14.62 -39.72
C GLN A 426 9.91 13.51 -39.49
N HIS A 427 10.23 12.51 -38.67
CA HIS A 427 9.33 11.39 -38.40
C HIS A 427 8.25 11.77 -37.37
N PRO A 428 6.96 11.49 -37.64
CA PRO A 428 5.88 11.78 -36.70
C PRO A 428 5.98 10.95 -35.43
N ILE A 429 5.66 11.57 -34.29
CA ILE A 429 5.56 10.87 -32.99
C ILE A 429 4.29 10.01 -32.99
N GLU A 430 4.44 8.70 -32.75
CA GLU A 430 3.34 7.72 -32.74
C GLU A 430 3.33 6.91 -31.43
N SER A 431 2.17 6.40 -31.02
CA SER A 431 2.04 5.63 -29.78
C SER A 431 2.47 4.16 -29.97
N GLN A 432 3.19 3.62 -28.97
CA GLN A 432 3.53 2.19 -28.84
C GLN A 432 2.69 1.45 -27.78
N PHE A 433 1.65 2.11 -27.22
CA PHE A 433 0.92 1.65 -26.03
C PHE A 433 0.26 0.28 -26.16
N ALA A 434 -0.18 -0.09 -27.37
CA ALA A 434 -0.91 -1.33 -27.63
C ALA A 434 -0.17 -2.59 -27.13
N SER A 435 1.18 -2.62 -27.23
CA SER A 435 2.00 -3.75 -26.77
C SER A 435 1.98 -3.95 -25.24
N SER A 436 1.62 -2.91 -24.49
CA SER A 436 1.64 -2.86 -23.02
C SER A 436 0.24 -2.71 -22.40
N LEU A 437 -0.82 -2.73 -23.22
CA LEU A 437 -2.19 -2.47 -22.79
C LEU A 437 -2.63 -3.42 -21.67
N VAL A 438 -2.27 -4.70 -21.77
CA VAL A 438 -2.64 -5.76 -20.81
C VAL A 438 -2.06 -5.45 -19.42
N ASP A 439 -0.76 -5.18 -19.33
CA ASP A 439 -0.07 -4.90 -18.06
C ASP A 439 -0.56 -3.58 -17.43
N ASN A 440 -0.79 -2.55 -18.26
CA ASN A 440 -1.28 -1.25 -17.79
C ASN A 440 -2.75 -1.31 -17.36
N LEU A 441 -3.60 -2.07 -18.05
CA LEU A 441 -4.99 -2.30 -17.66
C LEU A 441 -5.05 -3.04 -16.31
N ASN A 442 -4.24 -4.09 -16.12
CA ASN A 442 -4.13 -4.77 -14.83
C ASN A 442 -3.72 -3.80 -13.71
N ALA A 443 -2.78 -2.90 -13.96
CA ALA A 443 -2.34 -1.94 -12.96
C ALA A 443 -3.47 -1.00 -12.51
N GLU A 444 -4.27 -0.49 -13.44
CA GLU A 444 -5.41 0.38 -13.12
C GLU A 444 -6.56 -0.36 -12.43
N ILE A 445 -6.79 -1.64 -12.78
CA ILE A 445 -7.74 -2.50 -12.06
C ILE A 445 -7.24 -2.79 -10.64
N ALA A 446 -5.95 -3.09 -10.46
CA ALA A 446 -5.33 -3.34 -9.16
C ALA A 446 -5.34 -2.11 -8.25
N LEU A 447 -5.19 -0.92 -8.82
CA LEU A 447 -5.32 0.37 -8.12
C LEU A 447 -6.78 0.71 -7.75
N GLY A 448 -7.76 0.04 -8.35
CA GLY A 448 -9.19 0.37 -8.19
C GLY A 448 -9.62 1.64 -8.93
N THR A 449 -8.77 2.17 -9.81
CA THR A 449 -9.18 3.28 -10.68
C THR A 449 -10.15 2.81 -11.75
N VAL A 450 -10.02 1.57 -12.23
CA VAL A 450 -10.93 0.91 -13.18
C VAL A 450 -11.67 -0.25 -12.51
N ALA A 451 -12.99 -0.16 -12.40
CA ALA A 451 -13.85 -1.21 -11.84
C ALA A 451 -14.81 -1.86 -12.87
N ASN A 452 -14.91 -1.30 -14.08
CA ASN A 452 -15.76 -1.82 -15.15
C ASN A 452 -15.23 -1.38 -16.53
N VAL A 453 -15.80 -1.96 -17.60
CA VAL A 453 -15.39 -1.69 -18.99
C VAL A 453 -15.61 -0.21 -19.37
N ASN A 454 -16.67 0.45 -18.91
CA ASN A 454 -16.91 1.86 -19.24
C ASN A 454 -15.83 2.79 -18.66
N GLU A 455 -15.42 2.54 -17.42
CA GLU A 455 -14.30 3.24 -16.80
C GLU A 455 -12.96 2.94 -17.49
N ALA A 456 -12.77 1.72 -17.99
CA ALA A 456 -11.60 1.35 -18.76
C ALA A 456 -11.56 2.07 -20.12
N ILE A 457 -12.72 2.25 -20.78
CA ILE A 457 -12.85 3.03 -22.02
C ILE A 457 -12.50 4.50 -21.75
N GLN A 458 -13.02 5.07 -20.66
CA GLN A 458 -12.67 6.43 -20.22
C GLN A 458 -11.16 6.55 -19.98
N TRP A 459 -10.57 5.61 -19.22
CA TRP A 459 -9.13 5.56 -18.97
C TRP A 459 -8.30 5.55 -20.28
N LEU A 460 -8.67 4.66 -21.21
CA LEU A 460 -8.00 4.59 -22.51
C LEU A 460 -8.14 5.90 -23.30
N GLY A 461 -9.18 6.70 -23.04
CA GLY A 461 -9.38 8.03 -23.61
C GLY A 461 -8.36 9.10 -23.18
N TYR A 462 -7.61 8.91 -22.08
CA TYR A 462 -6.55 9.83 -21.67
C TYR A 462 -5.17 9.48 -22.27
N THR A 463 -5.07 8.40 -23.05
CA THR A 463 -3.80 7.93 -23.62
C THR A 463 -3.45 8.67 -24.92
N TYR A 464 -2.17 8.67 -25.28
CA TYR A 464 -1.74 9.20 -26.57
C TYR A 464 -2.19 8.26 -27.71
N LEU A 465 -2.28 6.96 -27.44
CA LEU A 465 -2.89 5.97 -28.33
C LEU A 465 -4.28 6.41 -28.81
N TYR A 466 -5.16 6.87 -27.92
CA TYR A 466 -6.49 7.34 -28.29
C TYR A 466 -6.47 8.53 -29.26
N VAL A 467 -5.63 9.53 -28.97
CA VAL A 467 -5.45 10.70 -29.85
C VAL A 467 -4.99 10.24 -31.23
N ARG A 468 -4.00 9.34 -31.29
CA ARG A 468 -3.43 8.86 -32.56
C ARG A 468 -4.36 7.94 -33.35
N MET A 469 -5.13 7.07 -32.69
CA MET A 469 -6.16 6.26 -33.34
C MET A 469 -7.23 7.13 -34.02
N ARG A 470 -7.57 8.30 -33.45
CA ARG A 470 -8.53 9.24 -34.06
C ARG A 470 -7.95 10.02 -35.24
N LYS A 471 -6.69 10.45 -35.14
CA LYS A 471 -6.04 11.29 -36.17
C LYS A 471 -5.49 10.48 -37.34
N ASN A 472 -5.08 9.23 -37.11
CA ASN A 472 -4.52 8.35 -38.13
C ASN A 472 -5.06 6.90 -38.00
N PRO A 473 -6.38 6.68 -38.18
CA PRO A 473 -7.01 5.38 -37.96
C PRO A 473 -6.44 4.26 -38.83
N GLY A 474 -6.05 4.54 -40.08
CA GLY A 474 -5.50 3.55 -41.00
C GLY A 474 -4.20 2.88 -40.50
N ARG A 475 -3.34 3.63 -39.79
CA ARG A 475 -2.12 3.07 -39.18
C ARG A 475 -2.41 2.07 -38.06
N TYR A 476 -3.52 2.29 -37.34
CA TYR A 476 -3.95 1.43 -36.22
C TYR A 476 -4.94 0.34 -36.66
N GLY A 477 -5.15 0.16 -37.97
CA GLY A 477 -6.05 -0.87 -38.51
C GLY A 477 -7.53 -0.60 -38.23
N ILE A 478 -7.94 0.67 -38.16
CA ILE A 478 -9.30 1.10 -37.82
C ILE A 478 -10.01 1.65 -39.07
N THR A 479 -11.23 1.20 -39.31
CA THR A 479 -12.18 1.79 -40.27
C THR A 479 -13.14 2.72 -39.52
N THR A 480 -13.21 3.99 -39.89
CA THR A 480 -13.85 5.05 -39.06
C THR A 480 -15.32 5.33 -39.35
N ASP A 481 -15.92 4.66 -40.35
CA ASP A 481 -17.20 5.13 -40.92
C ASP A 481 -18.38 5.09 -39.92
N ASP A 482 -18.36 4.20 -38.91
CA ASP A 482 -19.46 4.01 -37.94
C ASP A 482 -19.13 4.34 -36.46
N ASP A 483 -17.89 4.77 -36.11
CA ASP A 483 -17.48 5.04 -34.71
C ASP A 483 -16.50 6.23 -34.58
N PRO A 484 -16.96 7.49 -34.72
CA PRO A 484 -16.07 8.67 -34.68
C PRO A 484 -15.42 8.91 -33.31
N SER A 485 -16.03 8.40 -32.24
CA SER A 485 -15.52 8.51 -30.86
C SER A 485 -14.60 7.36 -30.46
N LEU A 486 -14.48 6.33 -31.30
CA LEU A 486 -13.79 5.07 -31.05
C LEU A 486 -14.25 4.39 -29.75
N THR A 487 -15.54 4.48 -29.42
CA THR A 487 -16.06 3.88 -28.19
C THR A 487 -16.19 2.36 -28.32
N ILE A 488 -16.66 1.88 -29.47
CA ILE A 488 -16.75 0.45 -29.78
C ILE A 488 -15.35 -0.12 -29.87
N LYS A 489 -14.44 0.55 -30.61
CA LYS A 489 -13.07 0.04 -30.78
C LYS A 489 -12.30 -0.04 -29.46
N ARG A 490 -12.44 0.97 -28.59
CA ARG A 490 -11.83 0.94 -27.24
C ARG A 490 -12.44 -0.17 -26.38
N ALA A 491 -13.75 -0.39 -26.45
CA ALA A 491 -14.40 -1.47 -25.72
C ALA A 491 -13.86 -2.85 -26.15
N GLU A 492 -13.64 -3.06 -27.46
CA GLU A 492 -13.02 -4.29 -28.00
C GLU A 492 -11.62 -4.52 -27.42
N LEU A 493 -10.73 -3.52 -27.53
CA LEU A 493 -9.35 -3.61 -27.03
C LEU A 493 -9.31 -3.92 -25.53
N ILE A 494 -10.19 -3.28 -24.74
CA ILE A 494 -10.30 -3.55 -23.30
C ILE A 494 -10.80 -4.97 -23.03
N LYS A 495 -11.83 -5.44 -23.75
CA LYS A 495 -12.37 -6.78 -23.56
C LYS A 495 -11.36 -7.86 -23.94
N GLU A 496 -10.60 -7.67 -25.01
CA GLU A 496 -9.51 -8.57 -25.40
C GLU A 496 -8.41 -8.61 -24.33
N ALA A 497 -7.96 -7.45 -23.86
CA ALA A 497 -6.97 -7.37 -22.78
C ALA A 497 -7.50 -8.02 -21.47
N ALA A 498 -8.76 -7.78 -21.12
CA ALA A 498 -9.40 -8.39 -19.95
C ALA A 498 -9.47 -9.92 -20.06
N ARG A 499 -9.76 -10.48 -21.24
CA ARG A 499 -9.75 -11.94 -21.47
C ARG A 499 -8.37 -12.55 -21.25
N VAL A 500 -7.29 -11.87 -21.69
CA VAL A 500 -5.92 -12.31 -21.41
C VAL A 500 -5.65 -12.31 -19.89
N LEU A 501 -6.06 -11.27 -19.18
CA LEU A 501 -5.91 -11.17 -17.72
C LEU A 501 -6.73 -12.21 -16.95
N VAL A 502 -7.89 -12.61 -17.48
CA VAL A 502 -8.70 -13.71 -16.92
C VAL A 502 -8.00 -15.04 -17.13
N HIS A 503 -7.47 -15.28 -18.33
CA HIS A 503 -6.75 -16.52 -18.66
C HIS A 503 -5.55 -16.74 -17.71
N THR A 504 -4.85 -15.67 -17.33
CA THR A 504 -3.74 -15.73 -16.36
C THR A 504 -4.14 -15.60 -14.89
N ASN A 505 -5.44 -15.66 -14.57
CA ASN A 505 -5.95 -15.52 -13.19
C ASN A 505 -5.53 -14.22 -12.49
N MET A 506 -5.34 -13.13 -13.24
CA MET A 506 -4.99 -11.82 -12.67
C MET A 506 -6.24 -10.98 -12.32
N VAL A 507 -7.32 -11.15 -13.08
CA VAL A 507 -8.57 -10.37 -12.96
C VAL A 507 -9.79 -11.30 -13.00
N VAL A 508 -10.88 -10.88 -12.36
CA VAL A 508 -12.24 -11.40 -12.55
C VAL A 508 -12.98 -10.45 -13.49
N PHE A 509 -13.51 -10.98 -14.59
CA PHE A 509 -14.27 -10.21 -15.56
C PHE A 509 -15.63 -10.88 -15.80
N ASP A 510 -16.71 -10.14 -15.56
CA ASP A 510 -18.06 -10.57 -15.89
C ASP A 510 -18.47 -9.92 -17.22
N GLU A 511 -18.57 -10.72 -18.29
CA GLU A 511 -18.90 -10.22 -19.63
C GLU A 511 -20.32 -9.65 -19.72
N ASN A 512 -21.25 -10.08 -18.85
CA ASN A 512 -22.64 -9.62 -18.88
C ASN A 512 -22.79 -8.24 -18.24
N THR A 513 -22.16 -8.05 -17.08
CA THR A 513 -22.23 -6.77 -16.33
C THR A 513 -21.12 -5.80 -16.72
N GLY A 514 -20.05 -6.28 -17.38
CA GLY A 514 -18.86 -5.50 -17.69
C GLY A 514 -18.00 -5.19 -16.46
N MET A 515 -18.24 -5.84 -15.31
CA MET A 515 -17.48 -5.61 -14.07
C MET A 515 -16.08 -6.24 -14.13
N LEU A 516 -15.08 -5.49 -13.64
CA LEU A 516 -13.69 -5.89 -13.54
C LEU A 516 -13.25 -5.86 -12.08
N GLY A 517 -12.69 -6.96 -11.57
CA GLY A 517 -12.18 -7.06 -10.21
C GLY A 517 -10.76 -7.62 -10.17
N SER A 518 -9.86 -6.99 -9.41
CA SER A 518 -8.48 -7.49 -9.27
C SER A 518 -8.43 -8.73 -8.38
N LYS A 519 -7.71 -9.78 -8.83
CA LYS A 519 -7.25 -10.86 -7.95
C LYS A 519 -5.91 -10.47 -7.32
N ASP A 520 -5.48 -11.18 -6.28
CA ASP A 520 -4.18 -10.96 -5.64
C ASP A 520 -3.01 -11.13 -6.60
N ILE A 521 -3.08 -12.10 -7.51
CA ILE A 521 -2.04 -12.31 -8.53
C ILE A 521 -1.86 -11.04 -9.39
N GLY A 522 -2.97 -10.40 -9.79
CA GLY A 522 -2.94 -9.12 -10.52
C GLY A 522 -2.36 -7.97 -9.69
N ARG A 523 -2.69 -7.92 -8.39
CA ARG A 523 -2.14 -6.92 -7.44
C ARG A 523 -0.64 -7.06 -7.25
N ILE A 524 -0.15 -8.28 -7.04
CA ILE A 524 1.27 -8.60 -6.87
C ILE A 524 2.02 -8.22 -8.16
N ALA A 525 1.51 -8.63 -9.33
CA ALA A 525 2.13 -8.29 -10.61
C ALA A 525 2.22 -6.77 -10.85
N SER A 526 1.17 -6.02 -10.51
CA SER A 526 1.17 -4.55 -10.58
C SER A 526 2.21 -3.93 -9.63
N THR A 527 2.26 -4.41 -8.38
CA THR A 527 3.12 -3.89 -7.31
C THR A 527 4.61 -4.08 -7.60
N TYR A 528 4.96 -5.23 -8.18
CA TYR A 528 6.35 -5.61 -8.51
C TYR A 528 6.72 -5.38 -9.99
N TYR A 529 5.81 -4.79 -10.77
CA TYR A 529 6.00 -4.47 -12.18
C TYR A 529 6.36 -5.70 -13.04
N ILE A 530 5.68 -6.82 -12.79
CA ILE A 530 5.89 -8.10 -13.47
C ILE A 530 5.01 -8.17 -14.72
N LYS A 531 5.59 -8.58 -15.85
CA LYS A 531 4.84 -8.70 -17.12
C LYS A 531 3.88 -9.89 -17.08
N GLN A 532 2.71 -9.77 -17.72
CA GLN A 532 1.72 -10.84 -17.80
C GLN A 532 2.29 -12.20 -18.29
N PRO A 533 3.16 -12.27 -19.32
CA PRO A 533 3.76 -13.54 -19.74
C PRO A 533 4.61 -14.22 -18.65
N THR A 534 5.27 -13.43 -17.79
CA THR A 534 6.03 -13.98 -16.65
C THR A 534 5.07 -14.52 -15.58
N VAL A 535 3.94 -13.84 -15.33
CA VAL A 535 2.90 -14.35 -14.43
C VAL A 535 2.32 -15.68 -14.94
N GLU A 536 2.12 -15.80 -16.26
CA GLU A 536 1.67 -17.04 -16.89
C GLU A 536 2.67 -18.19 -16.68
N LEU A 537 3.96 -17.93 -16.92
CA LEU A 537 5.04 -18.89 -16.68
C LEU A 537 5.09 -19.34 -15.21
N ILE A 538 5.05 -18.40 -14.28
CA ILE A 538 5.03 -18.69 -12.83
C ILE A 538 3.79 -19.52 -12.49
N ASN A 539 2.62 -19.17 -13.05
CA ASN A 539 1.40 -19.91 -12.77
C ASN A 539 1.48 -21.38 -13.19
N GLN A 540 2.17 -21.67 -14.30
CA GLN A 540 2.38 -23.02 -14.83
C GLN A 540 3.43 -23.82 -14.07
N LYS A 541 4.52 -23.18 -13.62
CA LYS A 541 5.71 -23.89 -13.08
C LYS A 541 5.88 -23.83 -11.57
N LEU A 542 5.28 -22.85 -10.88
CA LEU A 542 5.38 -22.73 -9.42
C LEU A 542 4.54 -23.81 -8.74
N HIS A 543 5.18 -24.67 -7.96
CA HIS A 543 4.55 -25.74 -7.17
C HIS A 543 5.20 -25.80 -5.78
N ASP A 544 4.59 -26.56 -4.86
CA ASP A 544 5.17 -26.74 -3.52
C ASP A 544 6.37 -27.70 -3.53
N GLY A 545 7.31 -27.57 -2.59
CA GLY A 545 8.56 -28.34 -2.54
C GLY A 545 9.64 -27.93 -3.55
N MET A 546 9.60 -26.71 -4.11
CA MET A 546 10.67 -26.22 -4.98
C MET A 546 11.91 -25.81 -4.17
N ALA A 547 13.05 -26.46 -4.44
CA ALA A 547 14.34 -26.08 -3.88
C ALA A 547 14.95 -24.84 -4.58
N GLU A 548 16.04 -24.30 -4.04
CA GLU A 548 16.73 -23.10 -4.56
C GLU A 548 17.10 -23.23 -6.05
N ALA A 549 17.54 -24.41 -6.47
CA ALA A 549 17.90 -24.67 -7.87
C ALA A 549 16.69 -24.56 -8.82
N ASN A 550 15.52 -25.05 -8.40
CA ASN A 550 14.28 -24.95 -9.18
C ASN A 550 13.81 -23.49 -9.26
N VAL A 551 13.94 -22.74 -8.17
CA VAL A 551 13.61 -21.31 -8.12
C VAL A 551 14.50 -20.51 -9.07
N LEU A 552 15.82 -20.73 -9.06
CA LEU A 552 16.76 -20.06 -9.96
C LEU A 552 16.51 -20.40 -11.43
N GLN A 553 16.15 -21.65 -11.72
CA GLN A 553 15.78 -22.07 -13.07
C GLN A 553 14.52 -21.33 -13.54
N LEU A 554 13.45 -21.32 -12.74
CA LEU A 554 12.21 -20.61 -13.08
C LEU A 554 12.46 -19.10 -13.27
N LEU A 555 13.27 -18.50 -12.40
CA LEU A 555 13.67 -17.10 -12.51
C LEU A 555 14.37 -16.82 -13.84
N SER A 556 15.32 -17.67 -14.23
CA SER A 556 16.10 -17.48 -15.46
C SER A 556 15.26 -17.48 -16.76
N GLU A 557 14.07 -18.07 -16.71
CA GLU A 557 13.15 -18.18 -17.86
C GLU A 557 12.14 -17.01 -17.95
N CYS A 558 12.14 -16.11 -16.96
CA CYS A 558 11.22 -14.98 -16.90
C CYS A 558 11.41 -14.02 -18.09
N HIS A 559 10.30 -13.44 -18.59
CA HIS A 559 10.29 -12.64 -19.81
C HIS A 559 11.06 -11.30 -19.66
N GLU A 560 11.31 -10.85 -18.44
CA GLU A 560 12.17 -9.70 -18.11
C GLU A 560 13.61 -9.88 -18.60
N PHE A 561 14.06 -11.12 -18.78
CA PHE A 561 15.42 -11.45 -19.22
C PHE A 561 15.53 -11.72 -20.72
N HIS A 562 14.43 -11.65 -21.49
CA HIS A 562 14.43 -11.98 -22.92
C HIS A 562 15.35 -11.06 -23.77
N GLN A 563 15.63 -9.85 -23.28
CA GLN A 563 16.58 -8.91 -23.89
C GLN A 563 18.06 -9.33 -23.74
N ILE A 564 18.36 -10.24 -22.81
CA ILE A 564 19.72 -10.78 -22.63
C ILE A 564 19.93 -11.83 -23.70
N LYS A 565 20.99 -11.65 -24.50
CA LYS A 565 21.40 -12.59 -25.53
C LYS A 565 22.79 -13.15 -25.22
N LEU A 566 23.03 -14.36 -25.69
CA LEU A 566 24.34 -15.00 -25.61
C LEU A 566 25.26 -14.45 -26.71
N ARG A 567 26.48 -14.04 -26.36
CA ARG A 567 27.49 -13.53 -27.31
C ARG A 567 28.67 -14.49 -27.38
N LEU A 568 29.21 -14.73 -28.58
CA LEU A 568 30.25 -15.76 -28.82
C LEU A 568 31.53 -15.52 -28.01
N GLU A 569 31.92 -14.26 -27.83
CA GLU A 569 33.10 -13.86 -27.06
C GLU A 569 32.97 -14.17 -25.55
N GLU A 570 31.75 -14.26 -25.04
CA GLU A 570 31.48 -14.51 -23.63
C GLU A 570 31.42 -16.01 -23.29
N VAL A 571 31.13 -16.86 -24.29
CA VAL A 571 30.89 -18.30 -24.10
C VAL A 571 32.07 -18.98 -23.40
N LYS A 572 33.30 -18.62 -23.75
CA LYS A 572 34.50 -19.22 -23.13
C LYS A 572 34.58 -18.95 -21.63
N GLU A 573 34.28 -17.72 -21.20
CA GLU A 573 34.26 -17.37 -19.78
C GLU A 573 33.08 -18.06 -19.08
N LEU A 574 31.90 -18.07 -19.70
CA LEU A 574 30.69 -18.72 -19.18
C LEU A 574 30.84 -20.24 -19.02
N ASP A 575 31.43 -20.93 -20.00
CA ASP A 575 31.74 -22.37 -19.91
C ASP A 575 32.78 -22.68 -18.82
N THR A 576 33.74 -21.76 -18.61
CA THR A 576 34.73 -21.89 -17.53
C THR A 576 34.05 -21.76 -16.17
N LEU A 577 33.09 -20.84 -16.03
CA LEU A 577 32.28 -20.69 -14.82
C LEU A 577 31.39 -21.92 -14.58
N LEU A 578 30.73 -22.43 -15.62
CA LEU A 578 29.87 -23.62 -15.55
C LEU A 578 30.64 -24.87 -15.11
N LYS A 579 31.90 -25.03 -15.55
CA LYS A 579 32.76 -26.17 -15.21
C LYS A 579 33.51 -25.99 -13.89
N SER A 580 33.38 -24.85 -13.22
CA SER A 580 34.06 -24.56 -11.96
C SER A 580 33.51 -25.45 -10.83
N LYS A 581 34.37 -26.28 -10.22
CA LYS A 581 34.01 -27.18 -9.11
C LYS A 581 34.24 -26.59 -7.71
N ASN A 582 34.63 -25.31 -7.61
CA ASN A 582 35.08 -24.69 -6.36
C ASN A 582 33.93 -24.11 -5.51
N GLY A 583 32.69 -24.61 -5.65
CA GLY A 583 31.52 -24.04 -4.96
C GLY A 583 31.06 -22.68 -5.52
N THR A 584 31.63 -22.23 -6.65
CA THR A 584 31.31 -20.98 -7.35
C THR A 584 29.85 -20.92 -7.80
N ILE A 585 29.34 -22.05 -8.31
CA ILE A 585 27.98 -22.25 -8.83
C ILE A 585 27.40 -23.44 -8.05
N PRO A 586 26.87 -23.21 -6.83
CA PRO A 586 26.48 -24.30 -5.93
C PRO A 586 25.19 -25.00 -6.36
N CYS A 587 24.25 -24.29 -7.02
CA CYS A 587 23.00 -24.89 -7.48
C CYS A 587 23.19 -25.55 -8.84
N GLN A 588 22.73 -26.80 -8.97
CA GLN A 588 22.89 -27.58 -10.20
C GLN A 588 22.21 -26.91 -11.39
N ILE A 589 22.94 -26.81 -12.50
CA ILE A 589 22.43 -26.42 -13.82
C ILE A 589 22.46 -27.67 -14.70
N LEU A 590 21.32 -28.02 -15.31
CA LEU A 590 21.19 -29.25 -16.11
C LEU A 590 21.95 -29.19 -17.45
N ALA A 591 22.26 -27.99 -17.94
CA ALA A 591 22.97 -27.77 -19.19
C ALA A 591 24.46 -28.17 -19.06
N LYS A 592 24.98 -28.87 -20.09
CA LYS A 592 26.41 -29.26 -20.17
C LYS A 592 27.31 -28.17 -20.76
N GLU A 593 26.73 -27.28 -21.55
CA GLU A 593 27.38 -26.14 -22.23
C GLU A 593 26.41 -24.96 -22.22
N VAL A 594 26.93 -23.74 -22.29
CA VAL A 594 26.10 -22.53 -22.32
C VAL A 594 25.58 -22.30 -23.73
N ALA A 595 24.38 -22.85 -24.02
CA ALA A 595 23.76 -22.81 -25.34
C ALA A 595 22.63 -21.77 -25.47
N ASP A 596 22.05 -21.34 -24.35
CA ASP A 596 20.84 -20.52 -24.32
C ASP A 596 20.93 -19.37 -23.31
N SER A 597 20.02 -18.40 -23.45
CA SER A 597 20.00 -17.20 -22.61
C SER A 597 19.58 -17.48 -21.15
N PRO A 598 18.61 -18.36 -20.85
CA PRO A 598 18.30 -18.76 -19.47
C PRO A 598 19.50 -19.34 -18.72
N THR A 599 20.28 -20.25 -19.33
CA THR A 599 21.50 -20.78 -18.70
C THR A 599 22.50 -19.68 -18.38
N LYS A 600 22.71 -18.72 -19.30
CA LYS A 600 23.56 -17.54 -19.04
C LYS A 600 23.03 -16.73 -17.84
N VAL A 601 21.73 -16.50 -17.76
CA VAL A 601 21.12 -15.73 -16.65
C VAL A 601 21.32 -16.43 -15.31
N ASN A 602 21.04 -17.73 -15.26
CA ASN A 602 21.21 -18.56 -14.06
C ASN A 602 22.68 -18.54 -13.58
N LEU A 603 23.63 -18.80 -14.49
CA LEU A 603 25.07 -18.75 -14.19
C LEU A 603 25.52 -17.41 -13.63
N LEU A 604 25.14 -16.31 -14.29
CA LEU A 604 25.54 -14.97 -13.86
C LEU A 604 24.92 -14.57 -12.52
N LEU A 605 23.70 -15.02 -12.22
CA LEU A 605 23.07 -14.78 -10.94
C LEU A 605 23.75 -15.56 -9.81
N GLN A 606 24.08 -16.83 -10.02
CA GLN A 606 24.84 -17.61 -9.04
C GLN A 606 26.24 -17.03 -8.83
N ALA A 607 26.93 -16.64 -9.90
CA ALA A 607 28.23 -15.97 -9.82
C ALA A 607 28.16 -14.64 -9.04
N TYR A 608 27.05 -13.90 -9.17
CA TYR A 608 26.80 -12.67 -8.42
C TYR A 608 26.63 -12.92 -6.92
N ILE A 609 25.84 -13.93 -6.54
CA ILE A 609 25.65 -14.32 -5.13
C ILE A 609 26.97 -14.81 -4.52
N SER A 610 27.78 -15.53 -5.30
CA SER A 610 29.11 -16.03 -4.89
C SER A 610 30.22 -14.97 -4.92
N ASN A 611 29.93 -13.69 -5.20
CA ASN A 611 30.91 -12.60 -5.34
C ASN A 611 32.06 -12.87 -6.33
N VAL A 612 31.77 -13.60 -7.40
CA VAL A 612 32.74 -13.96 -8.44
C VAL A 612 33.05 -12.76 -9.32
N ARG A 613 34.34 -12.56 -9.62
CA ARG A 613 34.78 -11.46 -10.49
C ARG A 613 34.75 -11.91 -11.95
N VAL A 614 33.77 -11.39 -12.68
CA VAL A 614 33.66 -11.55 -14.14
C VAL A 614 34.56 -10.54 -14.84
N GLN A 615 35.30 -10.97 -15.86
CA GLN A 615 36.30 -10.16 -16.57
C GLN A 615 35.69 -9.36 -17.72
N GLU A 616 34.79 -9.97 -18.50
CA GLU A 616 34.18 -9.29 -19.65
C GLU A 616 33.17 -8.21 -19.22
N PHE A 617 33.36 -6.98 -19.71
CA PHE A 617 32.53 -5.82 -19.36
C PHE A 617 31.05 -6.00 -19.74
N SER A 618 30.78 -6.73 -20.81
CA SER A 618 29.41 -7.04 -21.24
C SER A 618 28.70 -7.94 -20.22
N LEU A 619 29.38 -8.95 -19.69
CA LEU A 619 28.86 -9.81 -18.65
C LEU A 619 28.69 -9.06 -17.32
N VAL A 620 29.61 -8.17 -16.94
CA VAL A 620 29.45 -7.33 -15.74
C VAL A 620 28.16 -6.50 -15.81
N SER A 621 27.86 -5.92 -16.98
CA SER A 621 26.63 -5.18 -17.21
C SER A 621 25.39 -6.07 -17.15
N ASP A 622 25.44 -7.25 -17.78
CA ASP A 622 24.33 -8.21 -17.79
C ASP A 622 24.06 -8.72 -16.36
N THR A 623 25.09 -9.06 -15.58
CA THR A 623 24.99 -9.47 -14.18
C THR A 623 24.28 -8.43 -13.32
N MET A 624 24.63 -7.15 -13.46
CA MET A 624 23.97 -6.07 -12.70
C MET A 624 22.51 -5.91 -13.10
N TYR A 625 22.19 -6.00 -14.39
CA TYR A 625 20.79 -5.97 -14.86
C TYR A 625 19.99 -7.18 -14.34
N ILE A 626 20.59 -8.38 -14.34
CA ILE A 626 19.98 -9.59 -13.81
C ILE A 626 19.70 -9.42 -12.31
N ALA A 627 20.69 -9.04 -11.52
CA ALA A 627 20.55 -8.87 -10.07
C ALA A 627 19.47 -7.84 -9.70
N GLN A 628 19.41 -6.71 -10.41
CA GLN A 628 18.40 -5.66 -10.17
C GLN A 628 16.97 -6.16 -10.42
N ASN A 629 16.75 -6.97 -11.47
CA ASN A 629 15.42 -7.52 -11.77
C ASN A 629 15.11 -8.77 -10.94
N ALA A 630 16.12 -9.58 -10.61
CA ALA A 630 15.95 -10.78 -9.79
C ALA A 630 15.32 -10.47 -8.44
N GLY A 631 15.75 -9.39 -7.77
CA GLY A 631 15.18 -9.00 -6.47
C GLY A 631 13.67 -8.79 -6.51
N ARG A 632 13.15 -7.98 -7.46
CA ARG A 632 11.70 -7.73 -7.57
C ARG A 632 10.90 -8.95 -8.05
N ILE A 633 11.47 -9.77 -8.93
CA ILE A 633 10.80 -10.98 -9.45
C ILE A 633 10.71 -12.04 -8.35
N LEU A 634 11.79 -12.28 -7.60
CA LEU A 634 11.80 -13.21 -6.48
C LEU A 634 10.83 -12.78 -5.37
N ARG A 635 10.74 -11.48 -5.05
CA ARG A 635 9.75 -10.97 -4.09
C ARG A 635 8.30 -11.19 -4.58
N ALA A 636 8.04 -11.01 -5.88
CA ALA A 636 6.74 -11.35 -6.45
C ALA A 636 6.46 -12.87 -6.39
N MET A 637 7.45 -13.71 -6.72
CA MET A 637 7.35 -15.17 -6.61
C MET A 637 7.08 -15.63 -5.17
N PHE A 638 7.70 -14.98 -4.18
CA PHE A 638 7.45 -15.23 -2.77
C PHE A 638 6.00 -14.95 -2.40
N GLU A 639 5.46 -13.78 -2.78
CA GLU A 639 4.05 -13.47 -2.51
C GLU A 639 3.07 -14.36 -3.29
N PHE A 640 3.43 -14.81 -4.51
CA PHE A 640 2.63 -15.80 -5.24
C PHE A 640 2.61 -17.17 -4.53
N ALA A 641 3.75 -17.63 -4.01
CA ALA A 641 3.85 -18.87 -3.24
C ALA A 641 3.09 -18.77 -1.92
N LEU A 642 3.19 -17.61 -1.25
CA LEU A 642 2.50 -17.33 0.01
C LEU A 642 0.98 -17.37 -0.15
N ASN A 643 0.45 -16.75 -1.21
CA ASN A 643 -0.97 -16.77 -1.52
C ASN A 643 -1.49 -18.19 -1.85
N ARG A 644 -0.61 -19.07 -2.35
CA ARG A 644 -0.94 -20.48 -2.61
C ARG A 644 -0.75 -21.38 -1.38
N GLY A 645 -0.17 -20.86 -0.29
CA GLY A 645 0.13 -21.64 0.92
C GLY A 645 1.30 -22.61 0.76
N PHE A 646 2.24 -22.38 -0.16
CA PHE A 646 3.39 -23.27 -0.41
C PHE A 646 4.54 -22.95 0.56
N SER A 647 4.44 -23.40 1.82
CA SER A 647 5.36 -22.98 2.89
C SER A 647 6.83 -23.31 2.61
N THR A 648 7.11 -24.54 2.17
CA THR A 648 8.49 -24.97 1.87
C THR A 648 9.12 -24.13 0.75
N THR A 649 8.34 -23.87 -0.30
CA THR A 649 8.76 -23.05 -1.43
C THR A 649 8.92 -21.58 -1.04
N CYS A 650 8.08 -21.07 -0.12
CA CYS A 650 8.24 -19.72 0.43
C CYS A 650 9.61 -19.54 1.10
N ASN A 651 10.06 -20.53 1.88
CA ASN A 651 11.38 -20.49 2.52
C ASN A 651 12.51 -20.46 1.48
N SER A 652 12.48 -21.34 0.48
CA SER A 652 13.51 -21.36 -0.58
C SER A 652 13.52 -20.07 -1.41
N ILE A 653 12.36 -19.51 -1.77
CA ILE A 653 12.29 -18.24 -2.51
C ILE A 653 12.76 -17.07 -1.63
N LEU A 654 12.35 -17.01 -0.36
CA LEU A 654 12.77 -15.95 0.55
C LEU A 654 14.27 -16.01 0.84
N ALA A 655 14.83 -17.21 0.99
CA ALA A 655 16.27 -17.41 1.08
C ALA A 655 17.00 -16.89 -0.16
N MET A 656 16.46 -17.12 -1.36
CA MET A 656 16.99 -16.53 -2.60
C MET A 656 16.82 -15.02 -2.68
N CYS A 657 15.72 -14.44 -2.19
CA CYS A 657 15.55 -12.99 -2.08
C CYS A 657 16.70 -12.38 -1.26
N LYS A 658 16.90 -12.91 -0.04
CA LYS A 658 17.96 -12.48 0.86
C LYS A 658 19.34 -12.68 0.24
N SER A 659 19.55 -13.79 -0.48
CA SER A 659 20.85 -14.13 -1.07
C SER A 659 21.26 -13.16 -2.17
N VAL A 660 20.31 -12.74 -3.02
CA VAL A 660 20.53 -11.73 -4.06
C VAL A 660 20.76 -10.35 -3.44
N GLU A 661 20.00 -9.97 -2.41
CA GLU A 661 20.15 -8.68 -1.72
C GLU A 661 21.49 -8.57 -0.98
N ARG A 662 21.90 -9.63 -0.27
CA ARG A 662 23.11 -9.66 0.56
C ARG A 662 24.37 -10.12 -0.18
N ARG A 663 24.24 -10.69 -1.39
CA ARG A 663 25.32 -11.34 -2.15
C ARG A 663 26.05 -12.40 -1.32
N MET A 664 25.27 -13.29 -0.73
CA MET A 664 25.77 -14.42 0.06
C MET A 664 24.76 -15.56 0.02
N TRP A 665 25.22 -16.80 0.18
CA TRP A 665 24.35 -17.98 0.19
C TRP A 665 23.80 -18.30 1.58
N PRO A 666 22.66 -19.00 1.68
CA PRO A 666 22.05 -19.33 2.97
C PRO A 666 22.90 -20.23 3.88
N TYR A 667 23.77 -21.05 3.30
CA TYR A 667 24.68 -21.94 4.04
C TYR A 667 25.92 -21.21 4.62
N VAL A 668 26.12 -19.93 4.30
CA VAL A 668 27.20 -19.12 4.88
C VAL A 668 26.83 -18.75 6.31
N HIS A 669 27.79 -18.79 7.24
CA HIS A 669 27.55 -18.49 8.65
C HIS A 669 26.89 -17.09 8.81
N PRO A 670 25.79 -16.95 9.58
CA PRO A 670 25.00 -15.71 9.61
C PRO A 670 25.77 -14.45 10.02
N LEU A 671 26.80 -14.61 10.86
CA LEU A 671 27.67 -13.49 11.29
C LEU A 671 28.46 -12.84 10.14
N ALA A 672 28.53 -13.46 8.95
CA ALA A 672 29.09 -12.84 7.75
C ALA A 672 28.34 -11.56 7.32
N GLN A 673 27.12 -11.36 7.81
CA GLN A 673 26.31 -10.16 7.54
C GLN A 673 26.81 -8.91 8.28
N PHE A 674 27.66 -9.08 9.31
CA PHE A 674 28.26 -7.97 10.04
C PHE A 674 29.58 -7.55 9.39
N SER A 675 29.66 -6.30 8.92
CA SER A 675 30.87 -5.75 8.29
C SER A 675 32.09 -5.68 9.22
N VAL A 676 31.86 -5.77 10.53
CA VAL A 676 32.92 -5.74 11.56
C VAL A 676 33.63 -7.10 11.68
N VAL A 677 33.01 -8.21 11.24
CA VAL A 677 33.59 -9.55 11.30
C VAL A 677 34.42 -9.79 10.03
N PRO A 678 35.75 -9.99 10.14
CA PRO A 678 36.60 -10.26 8.98
C PRO A 678 36.30 -11.61 8.34
N HIS A 679 36.53 -11.72 7.02
CA HIS A 679 36.33 -12.96 6.26
C HIS A 679 37.09 -14.17 6.83
N GLU A 680 38.29 -13.97 7.38
CA GLU A 680 39.07 -15.04 8.01
C GLU A 680 38.32 -15.70 9.20
N ILE A 681 37.60 -14.90 9.98
CA ILE A 681 36.83 -15.39 11.13
C ILE A 681 35.58 -16.13 10.65
N VAL A 682 34.89 -15.58 9.64
CA VAL A 682 33.75 -16.26 9.00
C VAL A 682 34.16 -17.62 8.47
N GLU A 683 35.31 -17.72 7.79
CA GLU A 683 35.81 -18.99 7.25
C GLU A 683 36.11 -20.01 8.36
N LYS A 684 36.66 -19.56 9.50
CA LYS A 684 36.86 -20.42 10.67
C LYS A 684 35.54 -20.90 11.26
N LEU A 685 34.56 -20.01 11.42
CA LEU A 685 33.22 -20.36 11.89
C LEU A 685 32.52 -21.35 10.94
N MET A 686 32.66 -21.18 9.62
CA MET A 686 32.10 -22.11 8.64
C MET A 686 32.73 -23.51 8.67
N ARG A 687 33.98 -23.64 9.13
CA ARG A 687 34.63 -24.96 9.34
C ARG A 687 34.13 -25.67 10.60
N LEU A 688 33.49 -24.93 11.51
CA LEU A 688 32.86 -25.47 12.71
C LEU A 688 31.41 -25.81 12.37
N GLU A 689 31.20 -26.99 11.77
CA GLU A 689 29.89 -27.43 11.20
C GLU A 689 28.72 -27.46 12.21
N HIS A 690 28.97 -27.27 13.51
CA HIS A 690 27.97 -27.37 14.57
C HIS A 690 27.83 -26.12 15.43
N THR A 691 28.55 -25.02 15.16
CA THR A 691 28.45 -23.82 15.98
C THR A 691 27.30 -22.95 15.50
N THR A 692 26.22 -22.92 16.26
CA THR A 692 25.06 -22.06 16.02
C THR A 692 25.22 -20.69 16.69
N ILE A 693 24.30 -19.76 16.41
CA ILE A 693 24.29 -18.45 17.07
C ILE A 693 23.97 -18.61 18.55
N ASP A 694 23.08 -19.54 18.92
CA ASP A 694 22.73 -19.83 20.31
C ASP A 694 23.95 -20.35 21.08
N ASP A 695 24.73 -21.27 20.49
CA ASP A 695 25.98 -21.74 21.09
C ASP A 695 26.96 -20.59 21.37
N LEU A 696 27.04 -19.60 20.46
CA LEU A 696 27.89 -18.42 20.63
C LEU A 696 27.37 -17.43 21.68
N ARG A 697 26.05 -17.39 21.92
CA ARG A 697 25.42 -16.56 22.96
C ARG A 697 25.63 -17.12 24.35
N ASP A 698 25.65 -18.45 24.48
CA ASP A 698 25.87 -19.17 25.73
C ASP A 698 27.34 -19.15 26.19
N MET A 699 28.28 -18.97 25.25
CA MET A 699 29.71 -18.92 25.54
C MET A 699 30.16 -17.55 26.06
N GLN A 700 31.12 -17.56 26.99
CA GLN A 700 31.82 -16.34 27.39
C GLN A 700 32.72 -15.82 26.26
N PRO A 701 32.93 -14.49 26.15
CA PRO A 701 33.77 -13.89 25.11
C PRO A 701 35.16 -14.51 24.95
N ASP A 702 35.79 -14.92 26.05
CA ASP A 702 37.10 -15.57 26.04
C ASP A 702 37.07 -16.97 25.41
N ASP A 703 35.99 -17.73 25.65
CA ASP A 703 35.81 -19.06 25.10
C ASP A 703 35.47 -19.01 23.61
N VAL A 704 34.64 -18.04 23.20
CA VAL A 704 34.43 -17.74 21.77
C VAL A 704 35.76 -17.39 21.09
N GLY A 705 36.59 -16.57 21.75
CA GLY A 705 37.93 -16.21 21.29
C GLY A 705 38.84 -17.43 21.10
N ARG A 706 38.82 -18.38 22.04
CA ARG A 706 39.56 -19.65 21.94
C ARG A 706 39.03 -20.53 20.82
N LEU A 707 37.70 -20.62 20.66
CA LEU A 707 37.02 -21.42 19.64
C LEU A 707 37.43 -20.98 18.22
N ILE A 708 37.46 -19.67 17.95
CA ILE A 708 37.88 -19.12 16.66
C ILE A 708 39.41 -18.96 16.54
N HIS A 709 40.17 -19.43 17.53
CA HIS A 709 41.62 -19.24 17.65
C HIS A 709 42.06 -17.77 17.46
N ASN A 710 41.27 -16.82 17.99
CA ASN A 710 41.51 -15.39 17.91
C ASN A 710 40.85 -14.64 19.09
N ASN A 711 41.52 -14.62 20.24
CA ASN A 711 41.00 -14.01 21.47
C ASN A 711 40.61 -12.52 21.32
N ARG A 712 41.29 -11.78 20.44
CA ARG A 712 41.00 -10.35 20.21
C ARG A 712 39.58 -10.14 19.66
N TYR A 713 39.08 -11.06 18.86
CA TYR A 713 37.76 -10.97 18.23
C TYR A 713 36.67 -11.74 18.99
N GLY A 714 37.00 -12.43 20.09
CA GLY A 714 36.02 -13.17 20.89
C GLY A 714 34.87 -12.29 21.37
N LEU A 715 35.18 -11.12 21.95
CA LEU A 715 34.19 -10.13 22.37
C LEU A 715 33.36 -9.59 21.19
N THR A 716 34.00 -9.28 20.07
CA THR A 716 33.30 -8.79 18.88
C THR A 716 32.31 -9.82 18.34
N VAL A 717 32.72 -11.10 18.25
CA VAL A 717 31.87 -12.19 17.77
C VAL A 717 30.71 -12.44 18.74
N SER A 718 30.98 -12.46 20.05
CA SER A 718 29.93 -12.60 21.08
C SER A 718 28.91 -11.45 21.01
N ASN A 719 29.37 -10.20 20.92
CA ASN A 719 28.48 -9.05 20.73
C ASN A 719 27.67 -9.14 19.43
N CYS A 720 28.27 -9.59 18.32
CA CYS A 720 27.53 -9.78 17.06
C CYS A 720 26.48 -10.89 17.18
N ALA A 721 26.72 -11.94 17.97
CA ALA A 721 25.76 -13.00 18.23
C ALA A 721 24.54 -12.47 19.01
N TRP A 722 24.75 -11.64 20.03
CA TRP A 722 23.68 -10.97 20.77
C TRP A 722 22.95 -9.90 19.95
N GLN A 723 23.63 -9.23 19.02
CA GLN A 723 23.03 -8.28 18.09
C GLN A 723 22.29 -8.95 16.93
N PHE A 724 22.42 -10.25 16.72
CA PHE A 724 21.73 -10.94 15.63
C PHE A 724 20.22 -11.00 15.89
N PRO A 725 19.35 -10.58 14.95
CA PRO A 725 17.91 -10.54 15.21
C PRO A 725 17.32 -11.92 15.53
N TRP A 726 16.64 -12.02 16.66
CA TRP A 726 16.05 -13.26 17.15
C TRP A 726 14.73 -12.99 17.87
N LEU A 727 13.75 -13.87 17.67
CA LEU A 727 12.43 -13.78 18.31
C LEU A 727 12.19 -14.97 19.22
N GLU A 728 11.54 -14.69 20.34
CA GLU A 728 11.01 -15.69 21.25
C GLU A 728 9.49 -15.57 21.35
N PHE A 729 8.86 -16.72 21.58
CA PHE A 729 7.40 -16.85 21.59
C PHE A 729 6.96 -17.57 22.85
N GLU A 730 6.05 -16.94 23.60
CA GLU A 730 5.17 -17.68 24.50
C GLU A 730 3.84 -17.94 23.79
N THR A 731 3.39 -19.19 23.83
CA THR A 731 2.17 -19.60 23.13
C THR A 731 1.11 -20.07 24.12
N ARG A 732 -0.14 -19.66 23.89
CA ARG A 732 -1.30 -20.11 24.67
C ARG A 732 -2.44 -20.41 23.71
N VAL A 733 -3.11 -21.53 23.90
CA VAL A 733 -4.24 -21.93 23.05
C VAL A 733 -5.50 -22.00 23.87
N ALA A 734 -6.57 -21.38 23.37
CA ALA A 734 -7.90 -21.44 23.94
C ALA A 734 -8.90 -21.93 22.88
N PRO A 735 -9.74 -22.94 23.17
CA PRO A 735 -10.79 -23.35 22.23
C PRO A 735 -11.95 -22.36 22.30
N ILE A 736 -12.38 -21.82 21.15
CA ILE A 736 -13.58 -20.96 21.08
C ILE A 736 -14.81 -21.84 20.81
N THR A 737 -14.72 -22.74 19.83
CA THR A 737 -15.78 -23.70 19.51
C THR A 737 -15.14 -25.05 19.20
N SER A 738 -15.96 -26.07 18.99
CA SER A 738 -15.51 -27.38 18.49
C SER A 738 -14.73 -27.34 17.16
N THR A 739 -14.80 -26.24 16.40
CA THR A 739 -14.14 -26.10 15.08
C THR A 739 -13.23 -24.87 14.98
N VAL A 740 -12.97 -24.18 16.09
CA VAL A 740 -12.22 -22.92 16.11
C VAL A 740 -11.42 -22.83 17.39
N ILE A 741 -10.13 -22.55 17.25
CA ILE A 741 -9.23 -22.24 18.37
C ILE A 741 -8.68 -20.83 18.21
N GLU A 742 -8.29 -20.25 19.34
CA GLU A 742 -7.55 -19.00 19.43
C GLU A 742 -6.13 -19.31 19.91
N LEU A 743 -5.15 -18.94 19.09
CA LEU A 743 -3.73 -19.01 19.43
C LEU A 743 -3.27 -17.61 19.81
N HIS A 744 -2.90 -17.44 21.08
CA HIS A 744 -2.25 -16.25 21.60
C HIS A 744 -0.73 -16.43 21.50
N LEU A 745 -0.07 -15.47 20.87
CA LEU A 745 1.38 -15.41 20.70
C LEU A 745 1.90 -14.13 21.34
N ASP A 746 2.67 -14.27 22.41
CA ASP A 746 3.42 -13.17 23.00
C ASP A 746 4.83 -13.20 22.41
N VAL A 747 5.13 -12.25 21.53
CA VAL A 747 6.39 -12.19 20.77
C VAL A 747 7.35 -11.21 21.42
N THR A 748 8.52 -11.68 21.84
CA THR A 748 9.59 -10.87 22.43
C THR A 748 10.81 -10.83 21.53
N CYS A 749 11.48 -9.67 21.47
CA CYS A 749 12.74 -9.53 20.75
C CYS A 749 13.90 -9.91 21.68
N ASN A 750 14.55 -11.06 21.43
CA ASN A 750 15.69 -11.50 22.22
C ASN A 750 17.03 -11.23 21.49
N PHE A 751 17.33 -9.93 21.31
CA PHE A 751 18.59 -9.45 20.73
C PHE A 751 18.86 -7.97 21.05
N ASP A 752 20.12 -7.55 20.95
CA ASP A 752 20.56 -6.18 21.18
C ASP A 752 20.40 -5.29 19.94
N TRP A 753 19.61 -4.23 20.06
CA TRP A 753 19.38 -3.32 18.95
C TRP A 753 20.54 -2.34 18.73
N LEU A 754 21.26 -2.53 17.63
CA LEU A 754 22.27 -1.58 17.13
C LEU A 754 21.78 -0.79 15.88
N ASP A 755 21.66 0.54 15.99
CA ASP A 755 21.15 1.42 14.90
C ASP A 755 21.93 1.31 13.59
N ALA A 756 23.25 1.21 13.69
CA ALA A 756 24.13 1.12 12.52
C ALA A 756 23.90 -0.17 11.71
N VAL A 757 23.30 -1.19 12.32
CA VAL A 757 23.07 -2.51 11.72
C VAL A 757 21.59 -2.72 11.39
N HIS A 758 20.69 -2.40 12.31
CA HIS A 758 19.25 -2.66 12.18
C HIS A 758 18.45 -1.48 11.60
N GLY A 759 18.98 -0.26 11.66
CA GLY A 759 18.20 0.94 11.36
C GLY A 759 17.04 1.14 12.34
N ASN A 760 15.90 1.61 11.84
CA ASN A 760 14.73 1.98 12.68
C ASN A 760 13.61 0.91 12.72
N LEU A 761 13.68 -0.09 11.84
CA LEU A 761 12.61 -1.06 11.64
C LEU A 761 13.19 -2.42 11.23
N GLN A 762 12.68 -3.49 11.85
CA GLN A 762 12.93 -4.88 11.44
C GLN A 762 11.59 -5.55 11.11
N ALA A 763 11.58 -6.39 10.07
CA ALA A 763 10.39 -7.08 9.60
C ALA A 763 10.56 -8.60 9.71
N PHE A 764 9.52 -9.28 10.16
CA PHE A 764 9.49 -10.74 10.29
C PHE A 764 8.19 -11.28 9.74
N TRP A 765 8.25 -12.44 9.10
CA TRP A 765 7.09 -13.22 8.70
C TRP A 765 6.81 -14.27 9.76
N ILE A 766 5.54 -14.46 10.08
CA ILE A 766 5.03 -15.50 10.97
C ILE A 766 3.95 -16.25 10.23
N TRP A 767 4.05 -17.56 10.17
CA TRP A 767 2.95 -18.40 9.68
C TRP A 767 2.77 -19.65 10.53
N VAL A 768 1.52 -20.08 10.61
CA VAL A 768 1.10 -21.22 11.43
C VAL A 768 0.77 -22.39 10.51
N GLU A 769 1.43 -23.51 10.69
CA GLU A 769 1.28 -24.73 9.89
C GLU A 769 0.76 -25.90 10.72
N GLY A 770 -0.01 -26.77 10.07
CA GLY A 770 -0.36 -28.08 10.61
C GLY A 770 0.69 -29.16 10.31
N PRO A 771 0.49 -30.39 10.82
CA PRO A 771 1.39 -31.52 10.56
C PRO A 771 1.50 -31.89 9.08
N GLU A 772 0.46 -31.63 8.30
CA GLU A 772 0.39 -31.86 6.86
C GLU A 772 0.89 -30.65 6.04
N GLN A 773 1.63 -29.72 6.64
CA GLN A 773 2.14 -28.48 6.01
C GLN A 773 1.04 -27.56 5.46
N GLN A 774 -0.21 -27.74 5.91
CA GLN A 774 -1.29 -26.81 5.63
C GLN A 774 -1.09 -25.50 6.40
N VAL A 775 -1.05 -24.38 5.68
CA VAL A 775 -0.90 -23.05 6.29
C VAL A 775 -2.26 -22.55 6.78
N TYR A 776 -2.40 -22.36 8.09
CA TYR A 776 -3.61 -21.84 8.74
C TYR A 776 -3.65 -20.31 8.79
N HIS A 777 -2.50 -19.67 8.99
CA HIS A 777 -2.37 -18.22 9.11
C HIS A 777 -1.02 -17.75 8.60
N THR A 778 -0.97 -16.56 8.03
CA THR A 778 0.28 -15.89 7.68
C THR A 778 0.17 -14.39 7.90
N GLU A 779 1.17 -13.82 8.55
CA GLU A 779 1.26 -12.41 8.83
C GLU A 779 2.71 -11.94 8.77
N GLN A 780 2.93 -10.66 8.49
CA GLN A 780 4.25 -10.06 8.71
C GLN A 780 4.11 -8.95 9.73
N ILE A 781 4.95 -9.05 10.74
CA ILE A 781 5.09 -8.11 11.84
C ILE A 781 6.23 -7.13 11.57
N LEU A 782 6.06 -5.91 12.06
CA LEU A 782 7.00 -4.80 11.89
C LEU A 782 7.40 -4.29 13.27
N ILE A 783 8.65 -4.51 13.65
CA ILE A 783 9.20 -4.13 14.95
C ILE A 783 9.96 -2.83 14.81
N GLN A 784 9.50 -1.80 15.51
CA GLN A 784 10.13 -0.48 15.55
C GLN A 784 11.07 -0.39 16.75
N LYS A 785 12.19 0.33 16.58
CA LYS A 785 13.16 0.58 17.65
C LYS A 785 12.52 1.09 18.94
N SER A 786 11.54 2.00 18.86
CA SER A 786 10.91 2.57 20.06
C SER A 786 10.09 1.57 20.89
N LYS A 787 9.79 0.38 20.34
CA LYS A 787 8.91 -0.62 20.97
C LYS A 787 9.52 -2.01 21.04
N TYR A 788 10.81 -2.19 20.73
CA TYR A 788 11.38 -3.54 20.62
C TYR A 788 11.47 -4.29 21.97
N HIS A 789 11.49 -3.56 23.09
CA HIS A 789 11.42 -4.14 24.44
C HIS A 789 10.00 -4.48 24.90
N GLU A 790 8.96 -4.00 24.21
CA GLU A 790 7.57 -4.30 24.56
C GLU A 790 7.16 -5.63 23.89
N PRO A 791 6.58 -6.60 24.61
CA PRO A 791 6.08 -7.83 24.00
C PRO A 791 4.93 -7.51 23.03
N LEU A 792 5.02 -8.05 21.82
CA LEU A 792 3.96 -7.94 20.82
C LEU A 792 2.96 -9.08 21.02
N ILE A 793 1.77 -8.74 21.52
CA ILE A 793 0.67 -9.69 21.73
C ILE A 793 -0.16 -9.83 20.45
N MET A 794 -0.20 -11.03 19.88
CA MET A 794 -1.05 -11.41 18.75
C MET A 794 -2.07 -12.47 19.17
N SER A 795 -3.32 -12.30 18.72
CA SER A 795 -4.36 -13.33 18.85
C SER A 795 -4.80 -13.75 17.46
N ILE A 796 -4.65 -15.04 17.16
CA ILE A 796 -4.94 -15.66 15.87
C ILE A 796 -6.09 -16.65 16.06
N LYS A 797 -7.24 -16.35 15.46
CA LYS A 797 -8.41 -17.25 15.47
C LYS A 797 -8.42 -18.10 14.21
N MET A 798 -8.20 -19.40 14.35
CA MET A 798 -8.07 -20.32 13.21
C MET A 798 -9.14 -21.42 13.26
N PRO A 799 -9.75 -21.77 12.11
CA PRO A 799 -10.60 -22.94 12.03
C PRO A 799 -9.75 -24.20 12.09
N ILE A 800 -10.20 -25.19 12.87
CA ILE A 800 -9.64 -26.54 12.90
C ILE A 800 -10.63 -27.53 12.29
N GLY A 801 -10.12 -28.64 11.74
CA GLY A 801 -10.94 -29.75 11.27
C GLY A 801 -11.76 -30.40 12.38
N SER A 802 -12.62 -31.37 12.02
CA SER A 802 -13.41 -32.13 13.00
C SER A 802 -12.54 -32.92 13.98
N GLU A 803 -11.33 -33.30 13.55
CA GLU A 803 -10.29 -33.83 14.41
C GLU A 803 -9.19 -32.76 14.51
N PRO A 804 -8.90 -32.21 15.71
CA PRO A 804 -7.82 -31.25 15.87
C PRO A 804 -6.48 -31.92 15.58
N PRO A 805 -5.53 -31.22 14.93
CA PRO A 805 -4.17 -31.73 14.81
C PRO A 805 -3.53 -31.89 16.20
N THR A 806 -2.58 -32.81 16.36
CA THR A 806 -1.87 -33.00 17.64
C THR A 806 -0.94 -31.82 17.96
N GLN A 807 -0.37 -31.22 16.92
CA GLN A 807 0.60 -30.13 17.02
C GLN A 807 0.36 -29.09 15.93
N LEU A 808 0.69 -27.84 16.24
CA LEU A 808 0.84 -26.75 15.28
C LEU A 808 2.29 -26.27 15.30
N TYR A 809 2.77 -25.83 14.15
CA TYR A 809 4.11 -25.26 14.00
C TYR A 809 3.97 -23.77 13.71
N VAL A 810 4.52 -22.93 14.59
CA VAL A 810 4.62 -21.49 14.40
C VAL A 810 6.01 -21.21 13.86
N HIS A 811 6.10 -21.00 12.55
CA HIS A 811 7.34 -20.62 11.89
C HIS A 811 7.47 -19.11 11.93
N TRP A 812 8.66 -18.62 12.25
CA TRP A 812 9.00 -17.23 12.07
C TRP A 812 10.31 -17.11 11.30
N VAL A 813 10.39 -16.11 10.43
CA VAL A 813 11.57 -15.84 9.61
C VAL A 813 11.75 -14.34 9.40
N SER A 814 12.97 -13.85 9.58
CA SER A 814 13.29 -12.46 9.26
C SER A 814 13.12 -12.20 7.77
N ASP A 815 12.61 -11.02 7.39
CA ASP A 815 12.47 -10.64 5.98
C ASP A 815 13.82 -10.32 5.31
N SER A 816 14.84 -9.93 6.09
CA SER A 816 16.10 -9.35 5.60
C SER A 816 17.38 -10.04 6.09
N TRP A 817 17.28 -10.91 7.09
CA TRP A 817 18.43 -11.60 7.69
C TRP A 817 18.45 -13.08 7.32
N ILE A 818 19.62 -13.54 6.86
CA ILE A 818 19.88 -14.95 6.56
C ILE A 818 20.20 -15.67 7.88
N GLY A 819 19.59 -16.84 8.10
CA GLY A 819 19.73 -17.64 9.32
C GLY A 819 18.93 -17.15 10.53
N SER A 820 18.14 -16.08 10.39
CA SER A 820 17.24 -15.58 11.44
C SER A 820 15.85 -16.16 11.19
N GLU A 821 15.66 -17.38 11.66
CA GLU A 821 14.42 -18.15 11.56
C GLU A 821 14.38 -19.27 12.59
N SER A 822 13.20 -19.61 13.07
CA SER A 822 13.00 -20.76 13.96
C SER A 822 11.54 -21.23 13.92
N ILE A 823 11.28 -22.36 14.58
CA ILE A 823 9.98 -23.01 14.63
C ILE A 823 9.62 -23.26 16.09
N ALA A 824 8.49 -22.72 16.53
CA ALA A 824 7.91 -23.03 17.83
C ALA A 824 6.78 -24.07 17.67
N THR A 825 6.85 -25.15 18.44
CA THR A 825 5.84 -26.21 18.42
C THR A 825 4.78 -25.96 19.49
N VAL A 826 3.51 -25.99 19.08
CA VAL A 826 2.36 -25.80 19.97
C VAL A 826 1.58 -27.11 20.05
N THR A 827 1.60 -27.75 21.23
CA THR A 827 0.92 -29.03 21.45
C THR A 827 -0.56 -28.84 21.78
N LEU A 828 -1.43 -29.61 21.12
CA LEU A 828 -2.88 -29.60 21.30
C LEU A 828 -3.40 -30.86 22.00
N ASP A 829 -2.54 -31.81 22.40
CA ASP A 829 -2.93 -33.12 22.97
C ASP A 829 -3.85 -33.05 24.21
N ARG A 830 -3.83 -31.92 24.94
CA ARG A 830 -4.66 -31.69 26.14
C ARG A 830 -5.80 -30.71 25.90
N LEU A 831 -6.04 -30.32 24.65
CA LEU A 831 -7.09 -29.38 24.31
C LEU A 831 -8.45 -30.07 24.38
N ILE A 832 -9.26 -29.65 25.34
CA ILE A 832 -10.64 -30.10 25.46
C ILE A 832 -11.50 -29.19 24.60
N LEU A 833 -12.07 -29.73 23.53
CA LEU A 833 -12.96 -28.97 22.66
C LEU A 833 -14.37 -28.88 23.28
N PRO A 834 -15.03 -27.71 23.22
CA PRO A 834 -16.42 -27.57 23.62
C PRO A 834 -17.36 -28.45 22.80
N ASP A 835 -18.48 -28.85 23.39
CA ASP A 835 -19.50 -29.66 22.72
C ASP A 835 -20.10 -28.96 21.49
N LEU A 836 -20.39 -29.74 20.45
CA LEU A 836 -21.00 -29.27 19.18
C LEU A 836 -22.48 -28.85 19.31
N TYR A 837 -23.11 -29.11 20.46
CA TYR A 837 -24.56 -29.06 20.58
C TYR A 837 -25.09 -27.64 20.79
N THR A 838 -25.65 -27.05 19.73
CA THR A 838 -26.38 -25.78 19.77
C THR A 838 -27.89 -26.06 19.75
N PRO A 839 -28.58 -26.09 20.91
CA PRO A 839 -30.03 -26.24 20.92
C PRO A 839 -30.67 -25.00 20.31
N HIS A 840 -31.23 -25.16 19.11
CA HIS A 840 -32.06 -24.14 18.48
C HIS A 840 -33.53 -24.46 18.68
N THR A 841 -34.30 -23.41 18.95
CA THR A 841 -35.76 -23.46 18.92
C THR A 841 -36.21 -23.23 17.48
N ASP A 842 -36.87 -24.22 16.90
CA ASP A 842 -37.50 -24.06 15.59
C ASP A 842 -38.70 -23.13 15.69
N LEU A 843 -38.86 -22.30 14.66
CA LEU A 843 -40.03 -21.43 14.54
C LEU A 843 -41.23 -22.28 14.14
N LEU A 844 -42.23 -22.33 15.00
CA LEU A 844 -43.45 -23.08 14.73
C LEU A 844 -44.34 -22.33 13.73
N PRO A 845 -45.03 -23.03 12.81
CA PRO A 845 -45.96 -22.42 11.88
C PRO A 845 -47.28 -22.05 12.58
N LEU A 846 -47.20 -21.08 13.51
CA LEU A 846 -48.33 -20.58 14.26
C LEU A 846 -49.07 -19.49 13.46
N ASN A 847 -50.38 -19.43 13.63
CA ASN A 847 -51.15 -18.29 13.14
C ASN A 847 -50.72 -17.02 13.89
N PRO A 848 -50.52 -15.88 13.21
CA PRO A 848 -50.15 -14.62 13.85
C PRO A 848 -51.12 -14.26 14.99
N LEU A 849 -50.58 -14.02 16.18
CA LEU A 849 -51.41 -13.74 17.35
C LEU A 849 -51.89 -12.28 17.32
N PRO A 850 -53.21 -12.00 17.39
CA PRO A 850 -53.71 -10.63 17.43
C PRO A 850 -53.45 -9.98 18.80
N ILE A 851 -53.36 -8.65 18.83
CA ILE A 851 -53.19 -7.89 20.09
C ILE A 851 -54.33 -8.13 21.11
N THR A 852 -55.51 -8.53 20.65
CA THR A 852 -56.67 -8.89 21.51
C THR A 852 -56.38 -10.08 22.42
N ALA A 853 -55.32 -10.86 22.16
CA ALA A 853 -54.88 -11.92 23.06
C ALA A 853 -54.39 -11.41 24.43
N LEU A 854 -54.08 -10.11 24.56
CA LEU A 854 -53.69 -9.48 25.82
C LEU A 854 -54.84 -9.43 26.85
N ASN A 855 -56.11 -9.45 26.39
CA ASN A 855 -57.31 -9.33 27.21
C ASN A 855 -57.28 -8.11 28.15
N ASN A 856 -56.74 -6.98 27.67
CA ASN A 856 -56.64 -5.74 28.44
C ASN A 856 -56.75 -4.53 27.49
N PRO A 857 -57.86 -3.77 27.53
CA PRO A 857 -58.10 -2.65 26.63
C PRO A 857 -57.01 -1.58 26.63
N ILE A 858 -56.35 -1.33 27.77
CA ILE A 858 -55.29 -0.33 27.88
C ILE A 858 -54.03 -0.82 27.17
N LEU A 859 -53.66 -2.10 27.36
CA LEU A 859 -52.50 -2.69 26.69
C LEU A 859 -52.71 -2.82 25.17
N GLU A 860 -53.94 -3.12 24.75
CA GLU A 860 -54.32 -3.15 23.34
C GLU A 860 -54.21 -1.77 22.69
N GLN A 861 -54.67 -0.72 23.38
CA GLN A 861 -54.50 0.68 22.92
C GLN A 861 -53.03 1.10 22.82
N ILE A 862 -52.17 0.60 23.72
CA ILE A 862 -50.73 0.88 23.69
C ILE A 862 -50.05 0.22 22.48
N CYS A 863 -50.49 -0.98 22.09
CA CYS A 863 -49.88 -1.74 20.98
C CYS A 863 -50.44 -1.36 19.60
N ALA A 864 -51.73 -1.02 19.50
CA ALA A 864 -52.44 -0.80 18.24
C ALA A 864 -51.78 0.19 17.26
N PRO A 865 -51.14 1.30 17.70
CA PRO A 865 -50.46 2.23 16.79
C PRO A 865 -49.22 1.62 16.10
N LYS A 866 -48.58 0.61 16.70
CA LYS A 866 -47.34 0.00 16.17
C LYS A 866 -47.63 -1.25 15.34
N PHE A 867 -48.55 -2.12 15.77
CA PHE A 867 -48.89 -3.36 15.06
C PHE A 867 -50.24 -3.94 15.51
N GLN A 868 -50.88 -4.72 14.64
CA GLN A 868 -52.13 -5.44 14.94
C GLN A 868 -51.92 -6.90 15.33
N TYR A 869 -50.83 -7.51 14.85
CA TYR A 869 -50.44 -8.89 15.14
C TYR A 869 -49.02 -8.93 15.66
N PHE A 870 -48.79 -9.79 16.66
CA PHE A 870 -47.44 -10.12 17.09
C PHE A 870 -46.70 -10.85 15.97
N ASN A 871 -45.40 -10.60 15.86
CA ASN A 871 -44.58 -11.31 14.89
C ASN A 871 -44.47 -12.82 15.26
N PRO A 872 -43.95 -13.69 14.36
CA PRO A 872 -43.92 -15.14 14.62
C PRO A 872 -43.16 -15.53 15.89
N ILE A 873 -42.03 -14.88 16.16
CA ILE A 873 -41.22 -15.11 17.37
C ILE A 873 -42.03 -14.73 18.61
N GLN A 874 -42.58 -13.52 18.63
CA GLN A 874 -43.41 -12.99 19.72
C GLN A 874 -44.63 -13.87 19.97
N THR A 875 -45.28 -14.35 18.92
CA THR A 875 -46.43 -15.27 18.99
C THR A 875 -46.06 -16.57 19.70
N GLN A 876 -44.91 -17.16 19.35
CA GLN A 876 -44.44 -18.41 19.97
C GLN A 876 -44.04 -18.25 21.43
N VAL A 877 -43.43 -17.10 21.81
CA VAL A 877 -43.01 -16.85 23.19
C VAL A 877 -44.10 -16.24 24.09
N PHE A 878 -45.21 -15.79 23.50
CA PHE A 878 -46.26 -15.03 24.18
C PHE A 878 -46.79 -15.74 25.42
N HIS A 879 -47.14 -17.03 25.30
CA HIS A 879 -47.75 -17.79 26.39
C HIS A 879 -46.82 -17.85 27.61
N THR A 880 -45.54 -18.18 27.41
CA THR A 880 -44.56 -18.26 28.50
C THR A 880 -44.26 -16.89 29.10
N LEU A 881 -44.18 -15.82 28.29
CA LEU A 881 -43.92 -14.48 28.82
C LEU A 881 -45.12 -13.88 29.57
N TYR A 882 -46.34 -14.05 29.05
CA TYR A 882 -47.53 -13.33 29.53
C TYR A 882 -48.42 -14.14 30.49
N HIS A 883 -48.49 -15.47 30.36
CA HIS A 883 -49.35 -16.32 31.18
C HIS A 883 -48.61 -17.14 32.25
N THR A 884 -47.29 -17.31 32.14
CA THR A 884 -46.50 -18.03 33.15
C THR A 884 -45.55 -17.08 33.91
N ARG A 885 -45.03 -17.58 35.04
CA ARG A 885 -44.03 -16.91 35.88
C ARG A 885 -42.62 -17.48 35.69
N GLU A 886 -42.42 -18.28 34.65
CA GLU A 886 -41.11 -18.88 34.39
C GLU A 886 -40.08 -17.80 34.04
N ASN A 887 -38.84 -18.04 34.45
CA ASN A 887 -37.69 -17.29 33.93
C ASN A 887 -37.55 -17.62 32.44
N VAL A 888 -37.15 -16.64 31.64
CA VAL A 888 -37.10 -16.78 30.18
C VAL A 888 -35.76 -16.32 29.63
N LEU A 889 -35.18 -17.10 28.73
CA LEU A 889 -34.05 -16.70 27.90
C LEU A 889 -34.54 -16.64 26.46
N LEU A 890 -34.52 -15.46 25.86
CA LEU A 890 -34.89 -15.24 24.47
C LEU A 890 -33.66 -14.84 23.66
N GLY A 891 -33.05 -15.82 23.00
CA GLY A 891 -32.06 -15.63 21.97
C GLY A 891 -32.74 -15.42 20.61
N ALA A 892 -32.74 -14.18 20.12
CA ALA A 892 -33.29 -13.85 18.81
C ALA A 892 -32.50 -12.71 18.14
N PRO A 893 -32.34 -12.71 16.80
CA PRO A 893 -31.58 -11.68 16.11
C PRO A 893 -32.07 -10.25 16.38
N THR A 894 -31.19 -9.27 16.20
CA THR A 894 -31.59 -7.84 16.24
C THR A 894 -32.65 -7.57 15.17
N GLY A 895 -33.70 -6.84 15.54
CA GLY A 895 -34.89 -6.62 14.70
C GLY A 895 -36.03 -7.60 14.92
N SER A 896 -35.85 -8.67 15.71
CA SER A 896 -36.91 -9.66 16.00
C SER A 896 -37.96 -9.21 17.03
N GLY A 897 -37.89 -7.96 17.52
CA GLY A 897 -38.89 -7.39 18.42
C GLY A 897 -38.76 -7.84 19.89
N LYS A 898 -37.54 -8.07 20.37
CA LYS A 898 -37.22 -8.46 21.77
C LYS A 898 -37.75 -7.47 22.82
N THR A 899 -37.83 -6.19 22.49
CA THR A 899 -38.38 -5.15 23.38
C THR A 899 -39.84 -5.44 23.76
N VAL A 900 -40.66 -5.94 22.83
CA VAL A 900 -42.04 -6.34 23.13
C VAL A 900 -42.08 -7.56 24.05
N ALA A 901 -41.11 -8.48 23.92
CA ALA A 901 -40.99 -9.61 24.85
C ALA A 901 -40.68 -9.16 26.29
N ALA A 902 -39.81 -8.14 26.46
CA ALA A 902 -39.61 -7.50 27.76
C ALA A 902 -40.92 -6.90 28.30
N GLU A 903 -41.65 -6.15 27.48
CA GLU A 903 -42.92 -5.52 27.86
C GLU A 903 -43.96 -6.55 28.33
N LEU A 904 -44.10 -7.69 27.64
CA LEU A 904 -45.00 -8.77 28.05
C LEU A 904 -44.66 -9.31 29.44
N ALA A 905 -43.36 -9.49 29.74
CA ALA A 905 -42.93 -9.92 31.06
C ALA A 905 -43.19 -8.86 32.15
N MET A 906 -43.00 -7.58 31.80
CA MET A 906 -43.31 -6.45 32.70
C MET A 906 -44.80 -6.42 33.04
N TRP A 907 -45.67 -6.44 32.03
CA TRP A 907 -47.12 -6.38 32.22
C TRP A 907 -47.65 -7.58 33.01
N SER A 908 -47.15 -8.79 32.73
CA SER A 908 -47.48 -10.00 33.48
C SER A 908 -47.08 -9.88 34.96
N THR A 909 -45.87 -9.34 35.24
CA THR A 909 -45.39 -9.15 36.62
C THR A 909 -46.23 -8.14 37.39
N LEU A 910 -46.63 -7.03 36.75
CA LEU A 910 -47.45 -5.99 37.40
C LEU A 910 -48.89 -6.45 37.63
N ARG A 911 -49.45 -7.24 36.70
CA ARG A 911 -50.77 -7.86 36.86
C ARG A 911 -50.78 -8.76 38.10
N ASP A 912 -49.74 -9.56 38.27
CA ASP A 912 -49.63 -10.53 39.35
C ASP A 912 -49.17 -9.89 40.68
N PHE A 913 -48.38 -8.82 40.62
CA PHE A 913 -47.79 -8.12 41.77
C PHE A 913 -47.85 -6.57 41.60
N PRO A 914 -49.00 -5.92 41.86
CA PRO A 914 -49.23 -4.50 41.55
C PRO A 914 -48.39 -3.47 42.32
N LYS A 915 -47.69 -3.88 43.39
CA LYS A 915 -46.80 -3.02 44.21
C LYS A 915 -45.33 -3.43 44.12
N SER A 916 -45.00 -4.28 43.15
CA SER A 916 -43.63 -4.75 42.95
C SER A 916 -42.82 -3.78 42.10
N LYS A 917 -41.49 -3.95 42.14
CA LYS A 917 -40.57 -3.19 41.30
C LYS A 917 -40.05 -4.07 40.18
N ILE A 918 -39.88 -3.46 39.00
CA ILE A 918 -39.24 -4.07 37.85
C ILE A 918 -37.94 -3.34 37.57
N VAL A 919 -36.90 -4.10 37.30
CA VAL A 919 -35.59 -3.57 36.92
C VAL A 919 -35.29 -4.00 35.50
N TYR A 920 -35.05 -3.04 34.63
CA TYR A 920 -34.56 -3.27 33.28
C TYR A 920 -33.12 -2.79 33.19
N ILE A 921 -32.22 -3.72 32.88
CA ILE A 921 -30.78 -3.49 32.78
C ILE A 921 -30.42 -3.47 31.30
N ALA A 922 -29.91 -2.34 30.82
CA ALA A 922 -29.37 -2.22 29.48
C ALA A 922 -27.84 -1.96 29.55
N PRO A 923 -27.06 -2.49 28.60
CA PRO A 923 -25.60 -2.46 28.66
C PRO A 923 -25.00 -1.04 28.51
N LEU A 924 -25.74 -0.14 27.85
CA LEU A 924 -25.27 1.19 27.46
C LEU A 924 -26.24 2.29 27.92
N LYS A 925 -25.69 3.42 28.35
CA LYS A 925 -26.46 4.62 28.74
C LYS A 925 -27.39 5.13 27.63
N ALA A 926 -26.94 5.02 26.36
CA ALA A 926 -27.74 5.45 25.21
C ALA A 926 -29.03 4.61 25.08
N LEU A 927 -28.93 3.29 25.24
CA LEU A 927 -30.09 2.39 25.26
C LEU A 927 -31.01 2.68 26.44
N VAL A 928 -30.46 2.99 27.61
CA VAL A 928 -31.25 3.41 28.78
C VAL A 928 -32.07 4.65 28.45
N ARG A 929 -31.45 5.70 27.91
CA ARG A 929 -32.14 6.95 27.53
C ARG A 929 -33.21 6.71 26.47
N GLU A 930 -32.89 5.95 25.41
CA GLU A 930 -33.86 5.59 24.37
C GLU A 930 -35.10 4.90 24.98
N ARG A 931 -34.89 3.93 25.88
CA ARG A 931 -35.98 3.19 26.52
C ARG A 931 -36.76 4.06 27.50
N VAL A 932 -36.10 4.95 28.22
CA VAL A 932 -36.76 5.94 29.09
C VAL A 932 -37.69 6.83 28.26
N ASP A 933 -37.24 7.35 27.13
CA ASP A 933 -38.04 8.24 26.28
C ASP A 933 -39.23 7.51 25.62
N ASP A 934 -39.02 6.29 25.10
CA ASP A 934 -40.11 5.47 24.53
C ASP A 934 -41.13 5.06 25.60
N TRP A 935 -40.68 4.55 26.75
CA TRP A 935 -41.59 4.05 27.78
C TRP A 935 -42.26 5.14 28.61
N LYS A 936 -41.66 6.33 28.76
CA LYS A 936 -42.34 7.49 29.38
C LYS A 936 -43.61 7.85 28.63
N VAL A 937 -43.58 7.83 27.30
CA VAL A 937 -44.75 8.10 26.46
C VAL A 937 -45.67 6.89 26.42
N LYS A 938 -45.11 5.70 26.18
CA LYS A 938 -45.87 4.47 25.93
C LYS A 938 -46.60 3.93 27.17
N LEU A 939 -46.00 4.03 28.35
CA LEU A 939 -46.56 3.51 29.61
C LEU A 939 -47.33 4.56 30.43
N ALA A 940 -47.40 5.81 29.95
CA ALA A 940 -48.19 6.86 30.60
C ALA A 940 -49.67 6.47 30.86
N PRO A 941 -50.37 5.77 29.93
CA PRO A 941 -51.75 5.33 30.17
C PRO A 941 -51.92 4.32 31.30
N LEU A 942 -50.85 3.62 31.70
CA LEU A 942 -50.86 2.67 32.82
C LEU A 942 -50.58 3.34 34.18
N GLY A 943 -50.29 4.65 34.20
CA GLY A 943 -49.96 5.38 35.42
C GLY A 943 -48.63 4.97 36.07
N MET A 944 -47.77 4.25 35.35
CA MET A 944 -46.50 3.74 35.87
C MET A 944 -45.45 4.83 36.04
N LYS A 945 -44.74 4.82 37.17
CA LYS A 945 -43.62 5.73 37.42
C LYS A 945 -42.30 5.12 36.97
N ILE A 946 -41.66 5.76 35.99
CA ILE A 946 -40.39 5.33 35.40
C ILE A 946 -39.24 6.13 36.00
N VAL A 947 -38.18 5.44 36.40
CA VAL A 947 -36.98 6.03 36.97
C VAL A 947 -35.77 5.65 36.12
N GLU A 948 -35.06 6.67 35.63
CA GLU A 948 -33.74 6.50 35.02
C GLU A 948 -32.68 6.48 36.12
N LEU A 949 -31.83 5.46 36.12
CA LEU A 949 -30.75 5.31 37.08
C LEU A 949 -29.44 5.03 36.35
N THR A 950 -28.66 6.07 36.08
CA THR A 950 -27.40 5.97 35.34
C THR A 950 -26.26 6.65 36.11
N GLY A 951 -25.06 6.67 35.52
CA GLY A 951 -23.96 7.48 36.05
C GLY A 951 -24.22 8.99 35.96
N ASP A 952 -25.05 9.43 35.00
CA ASP A 952 -25.30 10.86 34.74
C ASP A 952 -26.54 11.37 35.47
N VAL A 953 -27.47 10.47 35.84
CA VAL A 953 -28.72 10.77 36.52
C VAL A 953 -28.79 9.97 37.81
N ALA A 954 -28.65 10.66 38.95
CA ALA A 954 -28.77 10.09 40.28
C ALA A 954 -30.03 10.63 40.98
N PRO A 955 -31.20 9.98 40.78
CA PRO A 955 -32.43 10.38 41.45
C PRO A 955 -32.33 10.17 42.96
N ASP A 956 -33.08 10.98 43.71
CA ASP A 956 -33.21 10.87 45.16
C ASP A 956 -33.87 9.54 45.57
N MET A 957 -33.58 9.10 46.80
CA MET A 957 -34.04 7.81 47.31
C MET A 957 -35.57 7.70 47.36
N ASP A 958 -36.28 8.81 47.54
CA ASP A 958 -37.74 8.85 47.54
C ASP A 958 -38.30 8.61 46.13
N THR A 959 -37.71 9.23 45.10
CA THR A 959 -38.05 8.95 43.69
C THR A 959 -37.82 7.49 43.29
N ILE A 960 -36.69 6.88 43.70
CA ILE A 960 -36.42 5.45 43.45
C ILE A 960 -37.44 4.55 44.18
N THR A 961 -37.79 4.93 45.42
CA THR A 961 -38.76 4.18 46.23
C THR A 961 -40.17 4.29 45.66
N LYS A 962 -40.53 5.40 45.03
CA LYS A 962 -41.81 5.61 44.34
C LYS A 962 -41.88 5.07 42.90
N GLY A 963 -40.74 4.71 42.29
CA GLY A 963 -40.68 4.18 40.93
C GLY A 963 -41.16 2.73 40.80
N ASP A 964 -41.97 2.42 39.79
CA ASP A 964 -42.44 1.07 39.49
C ASP A 964 -41.47 0.34 38.54
N LEU A 965 -40.88 1.08 37.60
CA LEU A 965 -39.91 0.60 36.62
C LEU A 965 -38.60 1.38 36.74
N ILE A 966 -37.52 0.66 37.04
CA ILE A 966 -36.16 1.20 37.14
C ILE A 966 -35.38 0.77 35.90
N ILE A 967 -34.94 1.74 35.09
CA ILE A 967 -34.14 1.51 33.88
C ILE A 967 -32.70 1.95 34.20
N THR A 968 -31.76 1.02 34.15
CA THR A 968 -30.41 1.21 34.71
C THR A 968 -29.33 0.55 33.87
N THR A 969 -28.07 0.96 34.09
CA THR A 969 -26.89 0.22 33.61
C THR A 969 -26.45 -0.83 34.64
N PRO A 970 -25.66 -1.85 34.26
CA PRO A 970 -25.18 -2.89 35.17
C PRO A 970 -24.43 -2.30 36.37
N GLU A 971 -23.48 -1.38 36.14
CA GLU A 971 -22.61 -0.82 37.17
C GLU A 971 -23.42 -0.10 38.26
N LYS A 972 -24.42 0.67 37.84
CA LYS A 972 -25.27 1.43 38.77
C LYS A 972 -26.18 0.50 39.57
N TRP A 973 -26.70 -0.56 38.95
CA TRP A 973 -27.50 -1.55 39.66
C TRP A 973 -26.67 -2.43 40.60
N ASP A 974 -25.43 -2.78 40.25
CA ASP A 974 -24.50 -3.46 41.14
C ASP A 974 -24.25 -2.61 42.40
N GLY A 975 -23.84 -1.35 42.22
CA GLY A 975 -23.65 -0.42 43.33
C GLY A 975 -24.90 -0.24 44.19
N VAL A 976 -26.09 -0.31 43.57
CA VAL A 976 -27.36 -0.21 44.30
C VAL A 976 -27.70 -1.48 45.09
N SER A 977 -27.45 -2.64 44.52
CA SER A 977 -27.85 -3.92 45.09
C SER A 977 -26.85 -4.48 46.11
N ARG A 978 -25.61 -3.97 46.19
CA ARG A 978 -24.63 -4.37 47.25
C ARG A 978 -25.20 -4.24 48.67
N SER A 979 -25.92 -3.15 48.95
CA SER A 979 -26.54 -2.90 50.27
C SER A 979 -28.03 -3.29 50.34
N TRP A 980 -28.44 -4.34 49.61
CA TRP A 980 -29.84 -4.76 49.51
C TRP A 980 -30.54 -5.02 50.85
N ARG A 981 -29.80 -5.45 51.89
CA ARG A 981 -30.35 -5.67 53.24
C ARG A 981 -30.94 -4.39 53.85
N ASN A 982 -30.34 -3.23 53.55
CA ASN A 982 -30.75 -1.94 54.09
C ASN A 982 -31.72 -1.20 53.14
N ARG A 983 -32.01 -1.77 51.96
CA ARG A 983 -32.77 -1.11 50.89
C ARG A 983 -34.02 -1.91 50.56
N GLN A 984 -35.14 -1.53 51.19
CA GLN A 984 -36.44 -2.21 51.02
C GLN A 984 -36.90 -2.25 49.56
N TYR A 985 -36.60 -1.22 48.77
CA TYR A 985 -36.96 -1.21 47.34
C TYR A 985 -36.21 -2.27 46.52
N VAL A 986 -34.99 -2.67 46.90
CA VAL A 986 -34.27 -3.78 46.24
C VAL A 986 -34.92 -5.12 46.57
N GLN A 987 -35.41 -5.29 47.80
CA GLN A 987 -36.14 -6.48 48.24
C GLN A 987 -37.55 -6.57 47.61
N ALA A 988 -38.12 -5.45 47.17
CA ALA A 988 -39.42 -5.38 46.51
C ALA A 988 -39.39 -5.72 45.01
N VAL A 989 -38.20 -5.97 44.43
CA VAL A 989 -38.04 -6.33 43.02
C VAL A 989 -38.65 -7.70 42.76
N ARG A 990 -39.47 -7.81 41.70
CA ARG A 990 -40.10 -9.08 41.28
C ARG A 990 -39.77 -9.51 39.87
N CYS A 991 -39.27 -8.61 39.03
CA CYS A 991 -38.76 -8.95 37.71
C CYS A 991 -37.47 -8.18 37.42
N VAL A 992 -36.47 -8.91 36.91
CA VAL A 992 -35.22 -8.36 36.41
C VAL A 992 -35.12 -8.76 34.94
N ILE A 993 -35.10 -7.76 34.06
CA ILE A 993 -34.94 -7.92 32.62
C ILE A 993 -33.53 -7.47 32.28
N ILE A 994 -32.78 -8.34 31.63
CA ILE A 994 -31.42 -8.09 31.20
C ILE A 994 -31.43 -8.05 29.68
N ASP A 995 -31.29 -6.86 29.12
CA ASP A 995 -31.21 -6.71 27.68
C ASP A 995 -29.78 -6.95 27.19
N GLU A 996 -29.67 -7.55 26.00
CA GLU A 996 -28.41 -7.86 25.31
C GLU A 996 -27.42 -8.66 26.20
N ILE A 997 -27.91 -9.69 26.89
CA ILE A 997 -27.16 -10.50 27.88
C ILE A 997 -25.92 -11.21 27.31
N HIS A 998 -25.83 -11.43 25.99
CA HIS A 998 -24.61 -11.96 25.36
C HIS A 998 -23.38 -11.07 25.53
N LEU A 999 -23.56 -9.79 25.88
CA LEU A 999 -22.47 -8.91 26.26
C LEU A 999 -21.81 -9.30 27.61
N LEU A 1000 -22.28 -10.38 28.25
CA LEU A 1000 -21.59 -11.07 29.35
C LEU A 1000 -20.15 -11.46 28.98
N GLY A 1001 -19.87 -11.70 27.69
CA GLY A 1001 -18.51 -12.00 27.23
C GLY A 1001 -17.55 -10.80 27.19
N GLY A 1002 -18.06 -9.58 27.35
CA GLY A 1002 -17.24 -8.35 27.29
C GLY A 1002 -16.76 -7.85 28.66
N ASP A 1003 -16.08 -6.71 28.65
CA ASP A 1003 -15.46 -6.08 29.85
C ASP A 1003 -16.45 -5.85 31.02
N ARG A 1004 -17.74 -5.63 30.71
CA ARG A 1004 -18.80 -5.38 31.71
C ARG A 1004 -19.51 -6.64 32.18
N GLY A 1005 -19.19 -7.77 31.57
CA GLY A 1005 -19.75 -9.08 31.89
C GLY A 1005 -19.63 -9.51 33.35
N PRO A 1006 -18.45 -9.36 33.99
CA PRO A 1006 -18.27 -9.72 35.39
C PRO A 1006 -19.29 -9.07 36.33
N ILE A 1007 -19.62 -7.80 36.08
CA ILE A 1007 -20.61 -7.04 36.87
C ILE A 1007 -22.00 -7.64 36.70
N LEU A 1008 -22.37 -7.98 35.46
CA LEU A 1008 -23.66 -8.59 35.16
C LEU A 1008 -23.79 -9.98 35.81
N GLU A 1009 -22.70 -10.75 35.82
CA GLU A 1009 -22.64 -12.05 36.46
C GLU A 1009 -22.86 -11.97 37.99
N ILE A 1010 -22.24 -10.98 38.63
CA ILE A 1010 -22.39 -10.69 40.05
C ILE A 1010 -23.84 -10.26 40.37
N ILE A 1011 -24.46 -9.45 39.52
CA ILE A 1011 -25.85 -8.99 39.72
C ILE A 1011 -26.81 -10.18 39.72
N VAL A 1012 -26.74 -11.06 38.72
CA VAL A 1012 -27.63 -12.22 38.60
C VAL A 1012 -27.46 -13.15 39.80
N SER A 1013 -26.20 -13.46 40.15
CA SER A 1013 -25.86 -14.28 41.32
C SER A 1013 -26.43 -13.68 42.61
N ARG A 1014 -26.35 -12.36 42.77
CA ARG A 1014 -26.93 -11.64 43.91
C ARG A 1014 -28.45 -11.68 43.92
N MET A 1015 -29.11 -11.53 42.78
CA MET A 1015 -30.58 -11.60 42.70
C MET A 1015 -31.09 -13.00 43.07
N HIS A 1016 -30.40 -14.07 42.65
CA HIS A 1016 -30.70 -15.42 43.11
C HIS A 1016 -30.54 -15.55 44.64
N TYR A 1017 -29.43 -15.05 45.18
CA TYR A 1017 -29.18 -15.07 46.63
C TYR A 1017 -30.25 -14.29 47.42
N ILE A 1018 -30.66 -13.12 46.93
CA ILE A 1018 -31.76 -12.33 47.52
C ILE A 1018 -33.05 -13.14 47.48
N SER A 1019 -33.41 -13.72 46.34
CA SER A 1019 -34.65 -14.49 46.17
C SER A 1019 -34.70 -15.69 47.13
N GLN A 1020 -33.59 -16.41 47.28
CA GLN A 1020 -33.47 -17.54 48.22
C GLN A 1020 -33.57 -17.09 49.68
N THR A 1021 -32.88 -16.01 50.05
CA THR A 1021 -32.84 -15.53 51.45
C THR A 1021 -34.18 -14.95 51.90
N THR A 1022 -34.83 -14.17 51.05
CA THR A 1022 -36.13 -13.53 51.34
C THR A 1022 -37.33 -14.46 51.11
N LYS A 1023 -37.10 -15.62 50.48
CA LYS A 1023 -38.15 -16.56 50.00
C LYS A 1023 -39.15 -15.89 49.06
N THR A 1024 -38.78 -14.78 48.45
CA THR A 1024 -39.60 -14.10 47.45
C THR A 1024 -39.08 -14.44 46.05
N PRO A 1025 -39.88 -15.10 45.19
CA PRO A 1025 -39.44 -15.42 43.84
C PRO A 1025 -39.25 -14.13 43.03
N ILE A 1026 -38.11 -14.06 42.33
CA ILE A 1026 -37.75 -13.00 41.38
C ILE A 1026 -37.69 -13.62 40.00
N ARG A 1027 -38.47 -13.08 39.05
CA ARG A 1027 -38.48 -13.52 37.66
C ARG A 1027 -37.31 -12.90 36.90
N ILE A 1028 -36.49 -13.70 36.24
CA ILE A 1028 -35.39 -13.23 35.41
C ILE A 1028 -35.72 -13.44 33.93
N VAL A 1029 -35.55 -12.39 33.12
CA VAL A 1029 -35.72 -12.44 31.67
C VAL A 1029 -34.43 -11.98 30.99
N GLY A 1030 -33.72 -12.89 30.36
CA GLY A 1030 -32.55 -12.60 29.54
C GLY A 1030 -32.96 -12.41 28.08
N LEU A 1031 -32.67 -11.26 27.50
CA LEU A 1031 -32.83 -11.00 26.07
C LEU A 1031 -31.46 -11.01 25.42
N SER A 1032 -31.30 -11.78 24.34
CA SER A 1032 -30.03 -11.94 23.66
C SER A 1032 -30.19 -12.00 22.15
N THR A 1033 -29.08 -11.89 21.42
CA THR A 1033 -28.95 -12.42 20.06
C THR A 1033 -28.97 -13.95 20.10
N ALA A 1034 -28.94 -14.62 18.95
CA ALA A 1034 -28.94 -16.08 18.93
C ALA A 1034 -27.59 -16.62 19.47
N LEU A 1035 -27.67 -17.52 20.47
CA LEU A 1035 -26.55 -17.99 21.27
C LEU A 1035 -26.11 -19.40 20.86
N ALA A 1036 -24.82 -19.71 20.96
CA ALA A 1036 -24.34 -21.08 20.75
C ALA A 1036 -24.57 -21.95 22.00
N ASN A 1037 -24.09 -21.49 23.14
CA ASN A 1037 -24.19 -22.14 24.45
C ASN A 1037 -25.40 -21.63 25.27
N ALA A 1038 -26.57 -21.51 24.63
CA ALA A 1038 -27.78 -20.98 25.28
C ALA A 1038 -28.20 -21.77 26.51
N ARG A 1039 -27.89 -23.07 26.55
CA ARG A 1039 -28.22 -23.97 27.66
C ARG A 1039 -27.45 -23.62 28.93
N ASP A 1040 -26.14 -23.40 28.83
CA ASP A 1040 -25.30 -23.07 29.98
C ASP A 1040 -25.76 -21.75 30.62
N LEU A 1041 -26.09 -20.77 29.77
CA LEU A 1041 -26.65 -19.50 30.23
C LEU A 1041 -28.05 -19.68 30.85
N ALA A 1042 -28.90 -20.54 30.28
CA ALA A 1042 -30.22 -20.84 30.82
C ALA A 1042 -30.13 -21.53 32.19
N ASP A 1043 -29.25 -22.51 32.33
CA ASP A 1043 -29.01 -23.24 33.57
C ASP A 1043 -28.47 -22.30 34.66
N TRP A 1044 -27.54 -21.40 34.31
CA TRP A 1044 -27.02 -20.37 35.22
C TRP A 1044 -28.11 -19.38 35.69
N LEU A 1045 -29.00 -18.95 34.79
CA LEU A 1045 -30.15 -18.08 35.10
C LEU A 1045 -31.31 -18.82 35.79
N ASN A 1046 -31.16 -20.13 36.04
CA ASN A 1046 -32.19 -21.01 36.58
C ASN A 1046 -33.49 -20.97 35.74
N ILE A 1047 -33.35 -21.18 34.43
CA ILE A 1047 -34.43 -21.18 33.44
C ILE A 1047 -34.82 -22.61 33.11
N SER A 1048 -36.12 -22.91 33.18
CA SER A 1048 -36.62 -24.23 32.80
C SER A 1048 -36.52 -24.43 31.28
N PRO A 1049 -36.47 -25.68 30.77
CA PRO A 1049 -36.48 -25.94 29.33
C PRO A 1049 -37.69 -25.33 28.58
N ARG A 1050 -38.78 -25.02 29.29
CA ARG A 1050 -39.98 -24.36 28.72
C ARG A 1050 -39.82 -22.85 28.56
N GLY A 1051 -38.90 -22.24 29.31
CA GLY A 1051 -38.53 -20.82 29.25
C GLY A 1051 -37.34 -20.53 28.33
N MET A 1052 -36.69 -21.55 27.76
CA MET A 1052 -35.53 -21.38 26.88
C MET A 1052 -35.98 -21.30 25.41
N PHE A 1053 -35.83 -20.12 24.81
CA PHE A 1053 -36.10 -19.87 23.39
C PHE A 1053 -34.84 -19.34 22.72
N ASN A 1054 -34.22 -20.11 21.82
CA ASN A 1054 -33.00 -19.73 21.12
C ASN A 1054 -33.15 -19.95 19.61
N PHE A 1055 -33.61 -18.93 18.89
CA PHE A 1055 -33.87 -19.00 17.45
C PHE A 1055 -32.58 -18.89 16.64
N ARG A 1056 -32.58 -19.37 15.38
CA ARG A 1056 -31.42 -19.24 14.48
C ARG A 1056 -31.25 -17.80 13.98
N HIS A 1057 -30.04 -17.42 13.58
CA HIS A 1057 -29.72 -16.10 13.01
C HIS A 1057 -30.54 -15.74 11.76
N SER A 1058 -30.93 -16.76 10.98
CA SER A 1058 -31.77 -16.63 9.78
C SER A 1058 -33.24 -16.36 10.09
N VAL A 1059 -33.70 -16.62 11.32
CA VAL A 1059 -35.10 -16.40 11.72
C VAL A 1059 -35.28 -14.92 12.06
N ARG A 1060 -35.62 -14.14 11.04
CA ARG A 1060 -35.88 -12.70 11.12
C ARG A 1060 -37.22 -12.36 10.46
N PRO A 1061 -37.94 -11.32 10.95
CA PRO A 1061 -39.15 -10.84 10.29
C PRO A 1061 -38.90 -10.34 8.86
N VAL A 1062 -37.74 -9.73 8.61
CA VAL A 1062 -37.27 -9.29 7.29
C VAL A 1062 -36.00 -10.07 6.95
N GLN A 1063 -35.95 -10.71 5.78
CA GLN A 1063 -34.80 -11.51 5.37
C GLN A 1063 -33.59 -10.59 5.09
N LEU A 1064 -32.38 -11.07 5.43
CA LEU A 1064 -31.15 -10.30 5.28
C LEU A 1064 -30.21 -10.96 4.25
N GLU A 1065 -29.92 -10.26 3.17
CA GLU A 1065 -28.88 -10.64 2.21
C GLU A 1065 -27.53 -10.04 2.67
N THR A 1066 -26.50 -10.87 2.82
CA THR A 1066 -25.18 -10.44 3.30
C THR A 1066 -24.12 -10.62 2.23
N TYR A 1067 -23.34 -9.57 1.96
CA TYR A 1067 -22.19 -9.56 1.07
C TYR A 1067 -20.94 -9.19 1.86
N ILE A 1068 -19.88 -10.00 1.79
CA ILE A 1068 -18.62 -9.77 2.51
C ILE A 1068 -17.50 -9.64 1.48
N ASP A 1069 -16.92 -8.44 1.39
CA ASP A 1069 -15.85 -8.13 0.45
C ASP A 1069 -14.55 -7.88 1.21
N GLY A 1070 -13.48 -8.53 0.73
CA GLY A 1070 -12.12 -8.39 1.26
C GLY A 1070 -11.37 -7.28 0.52
N PHE A 1071 -10.60 -6.50 1.28
CA PHE A 1071 -9.79 -5.41 0.77
C PHE A 1071 -8.34 -5.60 1.19
N ALA A 1072 -7.45 -5.62 0.20
CA ALA A 1072 -6.02 -5.78 0.40
C ALA A 1072 -5.36 -4.50 0.96
N GLY A 1073 -4.23 -4.68 1.64
CA GLY A 1073 -3.37 -3.61 2.17
C GLY A 1073 -3.48 -3.48 3.69
N LYS A 1074 -2.34 -3.59 4.40
CA LYS A 1074 -2.28 -3.61 5.87
C LYS A 1074 -2.60 -2.27 6.54
N HIS A 1075 -2.33 -1.15 5.86
CA HIS A 1075 -2.50 0.16 6.46
C HIS A 1075 -3.96 0.61 6.42
N TYR A 1076 -4.47 0.96 7.60
CA TYR A 1076 -5.87 1.34 7.81
C TYR A 1076 -6.35 2.47 6.87
N CYS A 1077 -5.71 3.64 6.89
CA CYS A 1077 -6.21 4.81 6.15
C CYS A 1077 -6.27 4.61 4.62
N PRO A 1078 -5.21 4.11 3.95
CA PRO A 1078 -5.29 3.82 2.50
C PRO A 1078 -6.36 2.77 2.17
N ARG A 1079 -6.48 1.71 2.99
CA ARG A 1079 -7.52 0.69 2.83
C ARG A 1079 -8.93 1.25 2.98
N MET A 1080 -9.15 2.18 3.91
CA MET A 1080 -10.45 2.85 4.03
C MET A 1080 -10.78 3.71 2.80
N ALA A 1081 -9.79 4.28 2.12
CA ALA A 1081 -10.02 5.06 0.90
C ALA A 1081 -10.44 4.16 -0.26
N THR A 1082 -9.81 2.99 -0.44
CA THR A 1082 -10.16 2.04 -1.51
C THR A 1082 -11.58 1.47 -1.36
N MET A 1083 -12.12 1.43 -0.14
CA MET A 1083 -13.49 1.01 0.15
C MET A 1083 -14.58 2.05 -0.22
N ASN A 1084 -14.23 3.34 -0.45
CA ASN A 1084 -15.24 4.38 -0.72
C ASN A 1084 -15.98 4.15 -2.05
N ARG A 1085 -15.26 3.76 -3.12
CA ARG A 1085 -15.87 3.52 -4.43
C ARG A 1085 -16.78 2.29 -4.45
N PRO A 1086 -16.39 1.12 -3.89
CA PRO A 1086 -17.31 -0.01 -3.73
C PRO A 1086 -18.50 0.31 -2.83
N CYS A 1087 -18.33 1.16 -1.80
CA CYS A 1087 -19.45 1.64 -0.99
C CYS A 1087 -20.48 2.41 -1.84
N TYR A 1088 -20.01 3.34 -2.66
CA TYR A 1088 -20.87 4.05 -3.61
C TYR A 1088 -21.57 3.09 -4.58
N ALA A 1089 -20.83 2.16 -5.19
CA ALA A 1089 -21.40 1.17 -6.09
C ALA A 1089 -22.44 0.26 -5.42
N ALA A 1090 -22.23 -0.13 -4.16
CA ALA A 1090 -23.18 -0.90 -3.38
C ALA A 1090 -24.48 -0.12 -3.11
N ILE A 1091 -24.39 1.18 -2.82
CA ILE A 1091 -25.56 2.05 -2.69
C ILE A 1091 -26.35 2.08 -4.00
N LEU A 1092 -25.68 2.25 -5.14
CA LEU A 1092 -26.37 2.30 -6.44
C LEU A 1092 -27.02 0.98 -6.83
N LYS A 1093 -26.36 -0.14 -6.52
CA LYS A 1093 -26.82 -1.48 -6.87
C LYS A 1093 -27.95 -1.98 -5.97
N HIS A 1094 -27.78 -1.82 -4.66
CA HIS A 1094 -28.65 -2.44 -3.65
C HIS A 1094 -29.65 -1.46 -3.02
N SER A 1095 -29.43 -0.16 -3.10
CA SER A 1095 -30.33 0.84 -2.51
C SER A 1095 -30.43 2.13 -3.34
N PRO A 1096 -30.78 2.05 -4.64
CA PRO A 1096 -30.77 3.21 -5.53
C PRO A 1096 -31.74 4.31 -5.07
N LYS A 1097 -32.88 3.92 -4.47
CA LYS A 1097 -33.94 4.82 -4.00
C LYS A 1097 -34.40 4.51 -2.57
N GLN A 1098 -33.66 3.76 -1.78
CA GLN A 1098 -34.02 3.48 -0.39
C GLN A 1098 -32.93 3.99 0.56
N PRO A 1099 -33.22 4.16 1.87
CA PRO A 1099 -32.24 4.64 2.83
C PRO A 1099 -31.05 3.67 2.96
N ALA A 1100 -29.85 4.24 2.97
CA ALA A 1100 -28.59 3.52 3.14
C ALA A 1100 -27.80 4.07 4.34
N LEU A 1101 -27.36 3.17 5.23
CA LEU A 1101 -26.58 3.49 6.41
C LEU A 1101 -25.16 2.98 6.27
N VAL A 1102 -24.16 3.85 6.38
CA VAL A 1102 -22.74 3.51 6.23
C VAL A 1102 -22.03 3.65 7.58
N PHE A 1103 -21.63 2.54 8.18
CA PHE A 1103 -20.85 2.53 9.42
C PHE A 1103 -19.35 2.68 9.13
N VAL A 1104 -18.69 3.54 9.90
CA VAL A 1104 -17.23 3.77 9.87
C VAL A 1104 -16.66 3.82 11.29
N SER A 1105 -15.35 3.65 11.42
CA SER A 1105 -14.70 3.53 12.74
C SER A 1105 -14.50 4.82 13.51
N SER A 1106 -14.50 5.98 12.85
CA SER A 1106 -14.06 7.24 13.47
C SER A 1106 -14.79 8.47 12.94
N ARG A 1107 -14.80 9.53 13.76
CA ARG A 1107 -15.37 10.84 13.42
C ARG A 1107 -14.75 11.39 12.14
N ARG A 1108 -13.42 11.35 12.02
CA ARG A 1108 -12.71 11.78 10.81
C ARG A 1108 -13.17 10.99 9.58
N GLN A 1109 -13.39 9.69 9.72
CA GLN A 1109 -13.80 8.84 8.61
C GLN A 1109 -15.23 9.12 8.14
N THR A 1110 -16.14 9.57 9.02
CA THR A 1110 -17.50 9.97 8.59
C THR A 1110 -17.44 11.08 7.54
N ARG A 1111 -16.64 12.12 7.83
CA ARG A 1111 -16.38 13.25 6.94
C ARG A 1111 -15.69 12.85 5.65
N LEU A 1112 -14.60 12.08 5.73
CA LEU A 1112 -13.84 11.67 4.54
C LEU A 1112 -14.69 10.80 3.59
N THR A 1113 -15.42 9.83 4.15
CA THR A 1113 -16.31 8.98 3.35
C THR A 1113 -17.42 9.81 2.72
N ALA A 1114 -18.05 10.73 3.47
CA ALA A 1114 -19.10 11.59 2.92
C ALA A 1114 -18.61 12.47 1.76
N TYR A 1115 -17.43 13.10 1.87
CA TYR A 1115 -16.85 13.89 0.78
C TYR A 1115 -16.50 13.06 -0.45
N ASP A 1116 -15.96 11.85 -0.28
CA ASP A 1116 -15.67 10.97 -1.42
C ASP A 1116 -16.97 10.50 -2.10
N LEU A 1117 -18.03 10.20 -1.34
CA LEU A 1117 -19.35 9.89 -1.91
C LEU A 1117 -19.93 11.07 -2.71
N ILE A 1118 -19.77 12.31 -2.23
CA ILE A 1118 -20.16 13.53 -2.98
C ILE A 1118 -19.34 13.65 -4.26
N SER A 1119 -18.03 13.43 -4.19
CA SER A 1119 -17.14 13.50 -5.34
C SER A 1119 -17.56 12.50 -6.42
N TYR A 1120 -17.94 11.27 -6.05
CA TYR A 1120 -18.47 10.28 -6.98
C TYR A 1120 -19.87 10.64 -7.52
N CYS A 1121 -20.73 11.27 -6.72
CA CYS A 1121 -22.02 11.78 -7.21
C CYS A 1121 -21.85 12.89 -8.26
N CYS A 1122 -20.86 13.77 -8.08
CA CYS A 1122 -20.58 14.87 -9.00
C CYS A 1122 -19.99 14.40 -10.34
N LEU A 1123 -19.39 13.21 -10.36
CA LEU A 1123 -18.90 12.56 -11.58
C LEU A 1123 -20.01 11.82 -12.35
N ASP A 1124 -21.16 11.58 -11.71
CA ASP A 1124 -22.33 10.94 -12.28
C ASP A 1124 -23.32 11.99 -12.81
N ASP A 1125 -24.31 11.58 -13.61
CA ASP A 1125 -25.24 12.52 -14.27
C ASP A 1125 -26.17 13.28 -13.28
N SER A 1126 -26.19 12.89 -12.00
CA SER A 1126 -27.10 13.43 -10.98
C SER A 1126 -26.39 13.79 -9.66
N PRO A 1127 -25.85 15.02 -9.53
CA PRO A 1127 -25.06 15.43 -8.37
C PRO A 1127 -25.82 15.42 -7.03
N LYS A 1128 -27.11 15.75 -7.02
CA LYS A 1128 -27.97 15.79 -5.81
C LYS A 1128 -28.85 14.54 -5.63
N ARG A 1129 -28.47 13.38 -6.19
CA ARG A 1129 -29.33 12.18 -6.25
C ARG A 1129 -29.85 11.64 -4.92
N PHE A 1130 -29.15 11.91 -3.81
CA PHE A 1130 -29.50 11.41 -2.48
C PHE A 1130 -30.41 12.36 -1.70
N LEU A 1131 -30.71 13.53 -2.25
CA LEU A 1131 -31.57 14.54 -1.65
C LEU A 1131 -33.01 14.36 -2.12
N ARG A 1132 -33.97 14.41 -1.19
CA ARG A 1132 -35.42 14.34 -1.45
C ARG A 1132 -36.20 15.50 -0.83
N MET A 1133 -35.54 16.65 -0.75
CA MET A 1133 -36.10 17.91 -0.27
C MET A 1133 -36.10 18.92 -1.41
N GLU A 1134 -37.10 19.79 -1.39
CA GLU A 1134 -37.08 21.03 -2.17
C GLU A 1134 -36.04 21.99 -1.58
N ASP A 1135 -35.47 22.88 -2.40
CA ASP A 1135 -34.35 23.74 -1.99
C ASP A 1135 -34.74 24.67 -0.81
N ASP A 1136 -35.99 25.15 -0.72
CA ASP A 1136 -36.47 26.00 0.39
C ASP A 1136 -36.48 25.26 1.76
N GLU A 1137 -36.91 23.98 1.76
CA GLU A 1137 -36.91 23.13 2.97
C GLU A 1137 -35.48 22.82 3.41
N LEU A 1138 -34.59 22.61 2.44
CA LEU A 1138 -33.16 22.38 2.67
C LEU A 1138 -32.52 23.62 3.30
N GLU A 1139 -32.71 24.83 2.76
CA GLU A 1139 -32.13 26.06 3.31
C GLU A 1139 -32.51 26.27 4.78
N GLY A 1140 -33.79 26.12 5.13
CA GLY A 1140 -34.26 26.23 6.51
C GLY A 1140 -33.68 25.15 7.45
N CYS A 1141 -33.33 23.98 6.92
CA CYS A 1141 -32.61 22.96 7.70
C CYS A 1141 -31.12 23.32 7.86
N LEU A 1142 -30.46 23.80 6.80
CA LEU A 1142 -29.05 24.15 6.80
C LEU A 1142 -28.74 25.34 7.73
N GLU A 1143 -29.64 26.31 7.87
CA GLU A 1143 -29.50 27.43 8.82
C GLU A 1143 -29.49 26.97 10.30
N ARG A 1144 -30.14 25.84 10.60
CA ARG A 1144 -30.25 25.30 11.96
C ARG A 1144 -29.08 24.41 12.35
N VAL A 1145 -28.29 23.96 11.39
CA VAL A 1145 -27.14 23.07 11.58
C VAL A 1145 -25.92 23.90 11.96
N LYS A 1146 -25.25 23.50 13.05
CA LYS A 1146 -24.07 24.24 13.56
C LYS A 1146 -22.75 23.78 12.95
N ASP A 1147 -22.63 22.50 12.63
CA ASP A 1147 -21.40 21.94 12.06
C ASP A 1147 -21.28 22.23 10.56
N SER A 1148 -20.19 22.90 10.16
CA SER A 1148 -19.97 23.33 8.78
C SER A 1148 -19.80 22.17 7.80
N HIS A 1149 -19.22 21.05 8.25
CA HIS A 1149 -19.04 19.89 7.39
C HIS A 1149 -20.39 19.20 7.17
N LEU A 1150 -21.21 19.08 8.19
CA LEU A 1150 -22.55 18.51 8.11
C LEU A 1150 -23.46 19.36 7.22
N GLN A 1151 -23.38 20.69 7.32
CA GLN A 1151 -24.09 21.60 6.44
C GLN A 1151 -23.75 21.32 4.97
N HIS A 1152 -22.45 21.17 4.67
CA HIS A 1152 -22.01 20.85 3.31
C HIS A 1152 -22.53 19.49 2.83
N THR A 1153 -22.42 18.42 3.64
CA THR A 1153 -22.81 17.07 3.19
C THR A 1153 -24.32 16.92 3.05
N LEU A 1154 -25.11 17.58 3.91
CA LEU A 1154 -26.56 17.57 3.85
C LEU A 1154 -27.11 18.20 2.56
N ALA A 1155 -26.42 19.19 1.99
CA ALA A 1155 -26.79 19.80 0.72
C ALA A 1155 -26.80 18.81 -0.46
N PHE A 1156 -26.10 17.67 -0.32
CA PHE A 1156 -26.08 16.57 -1.30
C PHE A 1156 -26.95 15.37 -0.87
N GLY A 1157 -27.70 15.48 0.23
CA GLY A 1157 -28.53 14.40 0.76
C GLY A 1157 -27.76 13.35 1.56
N ILE A 1158 -26.58 13.71 2.09
CA ILE A 1158 -25.73 12.82 2.90
C ILE A 1158 -25.59 13.38 4.32
N GLY A 1159 -26.13 12.66 5.30
CA GLY A 1159 -25.99 12.99 6.72
C GLY A 1159 -24.73 12.41 7.35
N MET A 1160 -24.22 13.03 8.41
CA MET A 1160 -23.18 12.48 9.28
C MET A 1160 -23.70 12.30 10.70
N HIS A 1161 -23.29 11.22 11.38
CA HIS A 1161 -23.64 10.97 12.78
C HIS A 1161 -22.44 10.46 13.59
N HIS A 1162 -22.05 11.22 14.62
CA HIS A 1162 -21.02 10.80 15.56
C HIS A 1162 -21.13 11.57 16.88
N ALA A 1163 -20.48 11.04 17.92
CA ALA A 1163 -20.52 11.63 19.27
C ALA A 1163 -20.01 13.09 19.37
N GLY A 1164 -19.20 13.55 18.41
CA GLY A 1164 -18.73 14.94 18.35
C GLY A 1164 -19.75 15.98 17.84
N LEU A 1165 -20.91 15.55 17.32
CA LEU A 1165 -21.96 16.47 16.88
C LEU A 1165 -22.79 16.95 18.07
N THR A 1166 -23.30 18.18 17.98
CA THR A 1166 -24.24 18.70 18.98
C THR A 1166 -25.51 17.84 19.01
N GLU A 1167 -26.20 17.78 20.15
CA GLU A 1167 -27.43 16.99 20.27
C GLU A 1167 -28.53 17.49 19.31
N SER A 1168 -28.59 18.80 19.07
CA SER A 1168 -29.50 19.39 18.08
C SER A 1168 -29.20 18.89 16.66
N ASP A 1169 -27.92 18.87 16.25
CA ASP A 1169 -27.54 18.42 14.91
C ASP A 1169 -27.84 16.93 14.72
N ARG A 1170 -27.56 16.10 15.75
CA ARG A 1170 -27.87 14.67 15.73
C ARG A 1170 -29.37 14.42 15.53
N LYS A 1171 -30.22 15.10 16.30
CA LYS A 1171 -31.69 15.00 16.18
C LYS A 1171 -32.21 15.45 14.80
N ILE A 1172 -31.63 16.52 14.23
CA ILE A 1172 -31.99 16.98 12.89
C ILE A 1172 -31.67 15.90 11.85
N VAL A 1173 -30.44 15.37 11.85
CA VAL A 1173 -30.01 14.36 10.89
C VAL A 1173 -30.81 13.05 11.02
N GLU A 1174 -31.04 12.60 12.25
CA GLU A 1174 -31.88 11.43 12.54
C GLU A 1174 -33.30 11.62 12.00
N GLY A 1175 -33.92 12.78 12.25
CA GLY A 1175 -35.24 13.12 11.75
C GLY A 1175 -35.33 13.16 10.23
N LEU A 1176 -34.35 13.79 9.57
CA LEU A 1176 -34.28 13.86 8.10
C LEU A 1176 -34.12 12.47 7.47
N PHE A 1177 -33.31 11.60 8.09
CA PHE A 1177 -33.09 10.24 7.58
C PHE A 1177 -34.32 9.35 7.75
N VAL A 1178 -34.96 9.38 8.93
CA VAL A 1178 -36.19 8.61 9.20
C VAL A 1178 -37.34 9.07 8.30
N ALA A 1179 -37.46 10.39 8.06
CA ALA A 1179 -38.43 10.96 7.12
C ALA A 1179 -38.07 10.72 5.63
N GLN A 1180 -36.95 10.06 5.33
CA GLN A 1180 -36.41 9.80 3.99
C GLN A 1180 -36.16 11.07 3.15
N LYS A 1181 -35.94 12.20 3.82
CA LYS A 1181 -35.56 13.47 3.19
C LYS A 1181 -34.11 13.46 2.70
N ILE A 1182 -33.27 12.71 3.40
CA ILE A 1182 -31.92 12.33 2.98
C ILE A 1182 -31.84 10.81 2.82
N GLN A 1183 -31.08 10.34 1.84
CA GLN A 1183 -30.99 8.91 1.53
C GLN A 1183 -29.82 8.23 2.24
N VAL A 1184 -28.70 8.91 2.44
CA VAL A 1184 -27.47 8.30 2.97
C VAL A 1184 -27.14 8.88 4.34
N LEU A 1185 -26.83 8.02 5.31
CA LEU A 1185 -26.32 8.41 6.62
C LEU A 1185 -24.98 7.73 6.87
N VAL A 1186 -23.93 8.51 7.13
CA VAL A 1186 -22.59 7.99 7.49
C VAL A 1186 -22.39 8.13 9.00
N ALA A 1187 -22.24 7.02 9.71
CA ALA A 1187 -22.27 6.99 11.17
C ALA A 1187 -21.12 6.22 11.81
N THR A 1188 -20.75 6.56 13.05
CA THR A 1188 -19.87 5.73 13.87
C THR A 1188 -20.61 4.54 14.50
N SER A 1189 -19.88 3.51 14.91
CA SER A 1189 -20.42 2.28 15.54
C SER A 1189 -21.39 2.52 16.69
N THR A 1190 -21.25 3.62 17.42
CA THR A 1190 -22.15 4.01 18.53
C THR A 1190 -23.62 4.12 18.13
N LEU A 1191 -23.92 4.47 16.87
CA LEU A 1191 -25.29 4.54 16.38
C LEU A 1191 -25.94 3.15 16.30
N ALA A 1192 -25.13 2.09 16.12
CA ALA A 1192 -25.63 0.72 16.04
C ALA A 1192 -26.38 0.29 17.30
N TRP A 1193 -26.04 0.88 18.45
CA TRP A 1193 -26.68 0.59 19.73
C TRP A 1193 -27.68 1.66 20.19
N GLY A 1194 -27.48 2.94 19.85
CA GLY A 1194 -28.12 4.04 20.56
C GLY A 1194 -29.41 4.63 19.97
N VAL A 1195 -29.74 4.33 18.70
CA VAL A 1195 -30.92 4.93 18.02
C VAL A 1195 -31.56 3.92 17.08
N ASN A 1196 -32.90 3.90 17.02
CA ASN A 1196 -33.65 3.05 16.11
C ASN A 1196 -33.83 3.69 14.72
N THR A 1197 -32.80 3.63 13.88
CA THR A 1197 -32.83 4.10 12.47
C THR A 1197 -32.60 2.93 11.49
N PRO A 1198 -33.62 2.10 11.22
CA PRO A 1198 -33.48 1.00 10.27
C PRO A 1198 -33.35 1.54 8.84
N ALA A 1199 -32.49 0.92 8.05
CA ALA A 1199 -32.21 1.27 6.66
C ALA A 1199 -32.47 0.06 5.74
N HIS A 1200 -32.65 0.27 4.45
CA HIS A 1200 -32.77 -0.86 3.52
C HIS A 1200 -31.40 -1.53 3.32
N LEU A 1201 -30.37 -0.70 3.13
CA LEU A 1201 -28.98 -1.11 2.98
C LEU A 1201 -28.15 -0.65 4.18
N VAL A 1202 -27.31 -1.54 4.70
CA VAL A 1202 -26.23 -1.20 5.62
C VAL A 1202 -24.89 -1.53 4.98
N CYS A 1203 -23.95 -0.59 4.99
CA CYS A 1203 -22.56 -0.84 4.64
C CYS A 1203 -21.68 -0.71 5.90
N VAL A 1204 -21.06 -1.79 6.34
CA VAL A 1204 -20.02 -1.76 7.40
C VAL A 1204 -18.68 -1.56 6.73
N LYS A 1205 -18.18 -0.31 6.74
CA LYS A 1205 -16.97 0.09 6.04
C LYS A 1205 -15.76 0.00 6.97
N GLY A 1206 -15.11 -1.16 6.96
CA GLY A 1206 -13.98 -1.49 7.82
C GLY A 1206 -14.45 -2.03 9.17
N THR A 1207 -13.88 -3.16 9.59
CA THR A 1207 -14.25 -3.86 10.84
C THR A 1207 -13.23 -3.66 11.97
N GLU A 1208 -12.50 -2.55 11.94
CA GLU A 1208 -11.45 -2.23 12.91
C GLU A 1208 -11.56 -0.77 13.37
N PHE A 1209 -11.09 -0.52 14.58
CA PHE A 1209 -10.95 0.82 15.14
C PHE A 1209 -9.62 0.98 15.87
N TYR A 1210 -9.17 2.22 16.03
CA TYR A 1210 -7.94 2.50 16.77
C TYR A 1210 -8.22 2.54 18.28
N ASP A 1211 -7.62 1.62 19.03
CA ASP A 1211 -7.67 1.62 20.49
C ASP A 1211 -6.50 2.45 21.04
N ALA A 1212 -6.84 3.57 21.70
CA ALA A 1212 -5.86 4.48 22.28
C ALA A 1212 -5.09 3.85 23.46
N LYS A 1213 -5.70 2.94 24.22
CA LYS A 1213 -5.04 2.25 25.34
C LYS A 1213 -3.99 1.27 24.82
N LYS A 1214 -4.35 0.48 23.81
CA LYS A 1214 -3.46 -0.50 23.16
C LYS A 1214 -2.55 0.11 22.09
N LYS A 1215 -2.74 1.40 21.76
CA LYS A 1215 -2.03 2.15 20.70
C LYS A 1215 -1.98 1.43 19.35
N LYS A 1216 -2.98 0.60 19.03
CA LYS A 1216 -3.06 -0.20 17.80
C LYS A 1216 -4.50 -0.28 17.28
N TYR A 1217 -4.65 -0.63 16.00
CA TYR A 1217 -5.95 -0.99 15.47
C TYR A 1217 -6.35 -2.37 16.01
N VAL A 1218 -7.58 -2.47 16.49
CA VAL A 1218 -8.19 -3.71 16.97
C VAL A 1218 -9.49 -3.93 16.22
N ASP A 1219 -9.87 -5.19 16.07
CA ASP A 1219 -11.14 -5.56 15.45
C ASP A 1219 -12.31 -5.12 16.32
N PHE A 1220 -13.42 -4.75 15.68
CA PHE A 1220 -14.71 -4.70 16.37
C PHE A 1220 -15.08 -6.10 16.84
N ASP A 1221 -15.74 -6.17 17.98
CA ASP A 1221 -16.38 -7.42 18.38
C ASP A 1221 -17.43 -7.82 17.34
N ILE A 1222 -17.54 -9.13 17.06
CA ILE A 1222 -18.51 -9.64 16.09
C ILE A 1222 -19.94 -9.20 16.45
N THR A 1223 -20.23 -9.07 17.74
CA THR A 1223 -21.51 -8.57 18.26
C THR A 1223 -21.81 -7.17 17.74
N ASP A 1224 -20.85 -6.25 17.77
CA ASP A 1224 -21.02 -4.90 17.21
C ASP A 1224 -21.31 -4.93 15.71
N VAL A 1225 -20.60 -5.77 14.96
CA VAL A 1225 -20.82 -5.94 13.51
C VAL A 1225 -22.21 -6.51 13.23
N LEU A 1226 -22.66 -7.51 14.00
CA LEU A 1226 -24.00 -8.07 13.91
C LEU A 1226 -25.09 -7.05 14.24
N GLN A 1227 -24.85 -6.14 15.20
CA GLN A 1227 -25.78 -5.06 15.50
C GLN A 1227 -25.85 -4.04 14.37
N MET A 1228 -24.71 -3.67 13.79
CA MET A 1228 -24.67 -2.79 12.62
C MET A 1228 -25.47 -3.39 11.46
N MET A 1229 -25.17 -4.63 11.09
CA MET A 1229 -25.91 -5.36 10.04
C MET A 1229 -27.39 -5.52 10.39
N GLY A 1230 -27.70 -5.65 11.68
CA GLY A 1230 -29.06 -5.77 12.20
C GLY A 1230 -29.95 -4.56 11.93
N ARG A 1231 -29.38 -3.41 11.54
CA ARG A 1231 -30.12 -2.22 11.11
C ARG A 1231 -30.64 -2.30 9.68
N ALA A 1232 -30.23 -3.31 8.91
CA ALA A 1232 -30.72 -3.55 7.55
C ALA A 1232 -32.08 -4.26 7.56
N GLY A 1233 -33.00 -3.76 6.73
CA GLY A 1233 -34.38 -4.22 6.61
C GLY A 1233 -35.33 -3.45 7.53
N ARG A 1234 -36.32 -2.77 6.94
CA ARG A 1234 -37.35 -2.00 7.68
C ARG A 1234 -38.64 -2.82 7.79
N PRO A 1235 -39.01 -3.31 8.99
CA PRO A 1235 -40.24 -4.07 9.18
C PRO A 1235 -41.47 -3.28 8.72
N GLY A 1236 -42.31 -3.91 7.89
CA GLY A 1236 -43.52 -3.30 7.35
C GLY A 1236 -43.31 -2.41 6.10
N TYR A 1237 -42.07 -2.19 5.67
CA TYR A 1237 -41.74 -1.41 4.48
C TYR A 1237 -40.92 -2.19 3.44
N ASP A 1238 -39.99 -3.05 3.89
CA ASP A 1238 -39.10 -3.82 3.02
C ASP A 1238 -39.37 -5.33 3.15
N ASP A 1239 -39.33 -6.04 2.02
CA ASP A 1239 -39.39 -7.52 1.99
C ASP A 1239 -38.04 -8.16 2.35
N LYS A 1240 -36.95 -7.44 2.08
CA LYS A 1240 -35.57 -7.83 2.38
C LYS A 1240 -34.72 -6.63 2.78
N GLY A 1241 -33.71 -6.87 3.60
CA GLY A 1241 -32.61 -5.95 3.88
C GLY A 1241 -31.32 -6.45 3.26
N VAL A 1242 -30.39 -5.54 2.96
CA VAL A 1242 -29.07 -5.86 2.42
C VAL A 1242 -27.97 -5.34 3.35
N ALA A 1243 -26.98 -6.17 3.65
CA ALA A 1243 -25.79 -5.78 4.41
C ALA A 1243 -24.52 -6.07 3.59
N CYS A 1244 -23.71 -5.04 3.37
CA CYS A 1244 -22.39 -5.15 2.76
C CYS A 1244 -21.32 -4.92 3.85
N VAL A 1245 -20.46 -5.89 4.10
CA VAL A 1245 -19.40 -5.83 5.11
C VAL A 1245 -18.05 -5.81 4.42
N PHE A 1246 -17.31 -4.72 4.58
CA PHE A 1246 -15.99 -4.53 4.00
C PHE A 1246 -14.92 -4.78 5.06
N VAL A 1247 -14.10 -5.79 4.80
CA VAL A 1247 -13.11 -6.31 5.75
C VAL A 1247 -11.72 -6.31 5.14
N GLU A 1248 -10.70 -6.45 5.97
CA GLU A 1248 -9.37 -6.84 5.50
C GLU A 1248 -9.44 -8.23 4.83
N GLU A 1249 -8.75 -8.42 3.71
CA GLU A 1249 -8.79 -9.68 2.94
C GLU A 1249 -8.50 -10.92 3.83
N SER A 1250 -7.51 -10.85 4.72
CA SER A 1250 -7.17 -11.94 5.65
C SER A 1250 -8.33 -12.34 6.57
N LYS A 1251 -9.24 -11.41 6.87
CA LYS A 1251 -10.37 -11.59 7.80
C LYS A 1251 -11.66 -12.00 7.09
N LYS A 1252 -11.68 -12.04 5.76
CA LYS A 1252 -12.88 -12.39 4.97
C LYS A 1252 -13.46 -13.74 5.33
N ASN A 1253 -12.61 -14.77 5.43
CA ASN A 1253 -13.05 -16.13 5.76
C ASN A 1253 -13.57 -16.23 7.20
N PHE A 1254 -12.93 -15.49 8.12
CA PHE A 1254 -13.40 -15.35 9.50
C PHE A 1254 -14.83 -14.81 9.53
N TYR A 1255 -15.09 -13.62 8.98
CA TYR A 1255 -16.43 -13.03 8.99
C TYR A 1255 -17.46 -13.89 8.23
N LYS A 1256 -17.06 -14.54 7.13
CA LYS A 1256 -17.94 -15.47 6.39
C LYS A 1256 -18.40 -16.66 7.24
N LYS A 1257 -17.56 -17.16 8.16
CA LYS A 1257 -17.92 -18.25 9.08
C LYS A 1257 -18.74 -17.73 10.27
N PHE A 1258 -18.29 -16.67 10.93
CA PHE A 1258 -18.86 -16.23 12.22
C PHE A 1258 -20.09 -15.33 12.13
N LEU A 1259 -20.40 -14.74 10.97
CA LEU A 1259 -21.66 -13.98 10.82
C LEU A 1259 -22.89 -14.89 10.69
N HIS A 1260 -22.70 -16.17 10.36
CA HIS A 1260 -23.78 -17.14 10.20
C HIS A 1260 -23.86 -18.14 11.36
N SER A 1261 -22.75 -18.41 12.02
CA SER A 1261 -22.69 -19.27 13.21
C SER A 1261 -22.95 -18.47 14.48
N PRO A 1262 -23.75 -18.99 15.43
CA PRO A 1262 -23.91 -18.34 16.72
C PRO A 1262 -22.60 -18.33 17.51
N PHE A 1263 -22.41 -17.28 18.31
CA PHE A 1263 -21.21 -17.10 19.11
C PHE A 1263 -21.42 -17.68 20.53
N PRO A 1264 -20.42 -18.38 21.10
CA PRO A 1264 -20.46 -18.80 22.50
C PRO A 1264 -20.23 -17.59 23.41
N VAL A 1265 -20.98 -17.51 24.50
CA VAL A 1265 -20.82 -16.46 25.50
C VAL A 1265 -20.09 -17.06 26.69
N GLU A 1266 -18.84 -16.64 26.89
CA GLU A 1266 -17.98 -17.10 27.98
C GLU A 1266 -17.89 -16.07 29.11
N SER A 1267 -17.64 -16.53 30.34
CA SER A 1267 -17.44 -15.62 31.48
C SER A 1267 -16.05 -14.98 31.45
N SER A 1268 -16.01 -13.66 31.65
CA SER A 1268 -14.77 -12.90 31.86
C SER A 1268 -14.47 -12.63 33.34
N LEU A 1269 -15.17 -13.26 34.29
CA LEU A 1269 -15.01 -12.98 35.72
C LEU A 1269 -13.58 -13.25 36.22
N HIS A 1270 -12.93 -14.29 35.69
CA HIS A 1270 -11.54 -14.67 36.05
C HIS A 1270 -10.51 -13.57 35.74
N ASN A 1271 -10.78 -12.69 34.77
CA ASN A 1271 -9.91 -11.57 34.41
C ASN A 1271 -9.91 -10.45 35.46
N THR A 1272 -10.91 -10.43 36.34
CA THR A 1272 -11.02 -9.42 37.42
C THR A 1272 -10.37 -9.87 38.73
N SER A 1273 -10.04 -11.16 38.87
CA SER A 1273 -9.45 -11.75 40.08
C SER A 1273 -7.92 -11.67 40.16
N THR A 1274 -7.23 -11.16 39.14
CA THR A 1274 -5.77 -10.99 39.11
C THR A 1274 -5.30 -9.58 39.50
N THR A 1275 -6.21 -8.70 39.95
CA THR A 1275 -5.89 -7.33 40.41
C THR A 1275 -6.13 -7.13 41.91
N THR A 1276 -5.89 -8.18 42.71
CA THR A 1276 -5.80 -8.09 44.17
C THR A 1276 -4.52 -8.74 44.68
#